data_AF-Q5U430-F1
#
_entry.id   AF-Q5U430-F1
#
_cell.length_a   1.000
_cell.length_b   1.000
_cell.length_c   1.000
_cell.angle_alpha   90.00
_cell.angle_beta   90.00
_cell.angle_gamma   90.00
#
_symmetry.space_group_name_H-M   'P 1'
#
loop_
_entity.id
_entity.type
_entity.pdbx_description
1 polymer ?
#
loop_
_entity_poly.entity_id
_entity_poly.type
_entity_poly.pdbx_seq_one_letter_code
_entity_poly.pdbx_strand_id
1 'polypeptide(L)'
;MAAAAAAAAVGDPQPPQPEAPAQGLALDKAATAAHLKAALSRPDNRAGAEELQALLERVLNAERPLAGAAGGEEAAGGGGGGPGEAEEDALEWCKCLLAGGGGYEEFCAAVRAYDPAALCGLVWTANFVAYRCRTCGISPCMSLCAECFHQGDHTGHDFNMFRSQAGGACDCGDSNVMRESGFCRRHQIKSSSNIPCVPKDLLMMSEFVLPRFIFCLIQYLREGYNEPAADAPSEKDLNKVLQLLEPQISFLEDLTKMGGAMRSVLTQVLTNQQNYKDLTAGLGENACAKKSHEKYLIALKSSGLTYPEDKLVYGVQEPAAGTSTLAAQGFAGATGTLGQIDSSDEEDQDGSQGLGKRKRVKLSSGTKDQSIMDVLKHKSFLEELLFWTIKYEFPQKMVTFLLNMLPDQEYKVAFTKTFVQHYAFIMKTLKKSHESDTMSNRIVHISVQLFSNEELARQVTEECQLLDIMVTVLLYMMESCLIKSELQDEENSLHVVVNCGEALLKNNTYWPLVSDFINILSHQSVAQRFLEDHGLLVTWMNFVSFFQGMNLNKRELNEHVEFESQTYYAAFAAELEACAQPMWGLLSHCKVRETQEYTRNVVRYCLEALQDWFDAINFVDEPAPNQVTFHLPLHRYYAMFLSKAVKCQELDLDSLLPDQEMLMKLMIHPLQIQASLAEIHSNMWVRNGLQIKGQAMTYVQSHFCNSMIDPDIYLLQVCASRLDPDYFISSVFERFKVVDLLTMASQHHNMVLDVEHERSMLEGALTFLVILLSLRLHLGMSDDDILRAEMVAQLCMNDRTHSSLLDLIPENPNPKSGIIPGSYSFESVLSAVADFRAPIFEPGGSMQQGMYTPKAEVWDQEFDPVMVILRTVYRRDVQSAMDRYTAFLKQSGKFPGNPWPPYKKRTSLHPSYKGLMRLLHCKTLHIVLFTLLYKILMDHQNLSEHVLCMVLYLIELGLENSADDDSEEEVSMGGPERCHDSWFPGSNLVSNMRHFINYVRVRVPETAPELKRDPLASTSSDALDSLQNSGTAQVFSLVAERRKKFQEIINRSNSEANQVVRPKIPSKWSAPGSSPQLTTAILEIKESILSLLIKLHHKLSGKQNSYYPPWLDDIEVLIQPEIPKYNHGDGITAVERILLKAAVQSRMNKRIIEEICRKVTPPVPPKKITAAEKKTLDKEERRQKARERQQKLLAEFASRQKSFMETAMDVDSPENDIPMEITTAEPQVSEAVYDCVICGQSGPSSEDRPTGLVVLLQASSVLGQCRDNAEPKKLPIAEEEQIYPWDTCAAVHDVRLSLLQRYFKDSSCLLAVSIGWEGGVYVQTCGHTLHIDCHKSYMESLRNDQVLQGFSVDKGEFTCPLCRQFANSVLPCYPGSNVENNLWQRPCNKSTQDLIKEVEELQGRPGAFPSETNLSKEMESVMKDIKNTTQKKYRDYSKTPGSPDNEFLFMYSVARTNLELELIHRGGSLCSGGPSTAGKRSCLNQLFHVLALHMRLYTIDSEYNPWKKLTQLVEDMNSQVGNEDQQPEVPILYHDVTSLLLIQILMMPQPLRKEHFTCIVKVLFTLLYTQALAALSVKGTEEDRSAWKHAGALRKDTCDAEKCYEVLLSFVISELSKGKLYYEEGAQECAMVSPIAWSPESMERYIQDFCLPFLRVSSLLQHHLFGEDLPSCQEEEEFSVLASCLGLLPTFYQTDHPFISASCLDWPVAAFDIITQWCFEITSFTERHAEQGKALLIQESRWKLPHLLQLPENYNTIFQYYHRKTCSVCTKVPKDPAVCLVCGTFVCLKGLCCKQQSYCECVLHSQNCGAGTGIFLLINASVIIIIRGHRFCLWGSVYLDAHGEEDRDLRRGKPLYICEERYRVLEQQWVSHTFDHINKRWGPHYNGL
;
A
#
# COMPACT_ATOMS: atom_id res chain seq x y z
N MET A 1 43.03 63.59 -83.97
CA MET A 1 43.86 62.38 -84.21
C MET A 1 43.19 61.28 -83.40
N ALA A 2 42.52 60.27 -83.98
CA ALA A 2 42.94 59.26 -84.98
C ALA A 2 43.75 58.10 -84.34
N ALA A 3 43.69 56.83 -84.76
CA ALA A 3 42.70 56.05 -85.56
C ALA A 3 43.20 54.58 -85.68
N ALA A 4 42.33 53.60 -86.03
CA ALA A 4 42.68 52.30 -86.67
C ALA A 4 43.58 51.33 -85.83
N ALA A 5 43.98 50.09 -86.20
CA ALA A 5 43.45 48.93 -86.98
C ALA A 5 44.53 47.79 -86.93
N ALA A 6 44.37 46.51 -87.34
CA ALA A 6 43.28 45.52 -87.45
C ALA A 6 43.89 44.15 -87.94
N ALA A 7 43.09 43.07 -88.07
CA ALA A 7 43.44 41.75 -88.66
C ALA A 7 44.43 40.84 -87.87
N ALA A 8 44.48 39.50 -87.98
CA ALA A 8 43.54 38.40 -88.36
C ALA A 8 44.24 37.04 -87.97
N ALA A 9 43.85 35.78 -88.28
CA ALA A 9 42.81 35.17 -89.13
C ALA A 9 42.53 33.67 -88.76
N VAL A 10 41.43 33.10 -89.29
CA VAL A 10 41.07 31.66 -89.44
C VAL A 10 40.98 30.74 -88.20
N GLY A 11 39.74 30.34 -87.86
CA GLY A 11 39.38 29.25 -86.93
C GLY A 11 37.92 29.40 -86.45
N ASP A 12 37.09 28.35 -86.52
CA ASP A 12 35.63 28.43 -86.27
C ASP A 12 35.25 28.65 -84.78
N PRO A 13 34.28 29.55 -84.47
CA PRO A 13 33.66 29.64 -83.14
C PRO A 13 32.12 29.50 -83.11
N GLN A 14 31.62 29.16 -81.92
CA GLN A 14 30.26 28.73 -81.57
C GLN A 14 29.15 29.81 -81.67
N PRO A 15 27.86 29.40 -81.73
CA PRO A 15 26.71 30.29 -81.48
C PRO A 15 26.56 30.64 -79.98
N PRO A 16 25.94 31.78 -79.64
CA PRO A 16 25.86 32.27 -78.25
C PRO A 16 24.77 31.57 -77.42
N GLN A 17 25.08 31.30 -76.15
CA GLN A 17 24.07 31.07 -75.11
C GLN A 17 23.55 32.41 -74.58
N PRO A 18 22.28 32.49 -74.12
CA PRO A 18 21.80 33.65 -73.39
C PRO A 18 22.36 33.67 -71.96
N GLU A 19 22.90 34.81 -71.53
CA GLU A 19 23.30 35.03 -70.14
C GLU A 19 22.05 35.17 -69.26
N ALA A 20 21.81 34.19 -68.37
CA ALA A 20 20.91 34.36 -67.24
C ALA A 20 21.72 34.85 -66.03
N PRO A 21 21.22 35.83 -65.23
CA PRO A 21 22.02 36.50 -64.22
C PRO A 21 22.31 35.60 -63.01
N ALA A 22 23.50 35.77 -62.42
CA ALA A 22 23.84 35.16 -61.15
C ALA A 22 23.10 35.85 -59.99
N GLN A 23 22.43 35.08 -59.13
CA GLN A 23 22.23 35.40 -57.72
C GLN A 23 21.70 34.19 -56.93
N GLY A 24 22.63 33.42 -56.35
CA GLY A 24 22.35 32.58 -55.18
C GLY A 24 22.42 33.41 -53.90
N LEU A 25 21.67 34.53 -53.84
CA LEU A 25 21.44 35.23 -52.58
C LEU A 25 20.79 34.26 -51.59
N ALA A 26 21.11 34.41 -50.29
CA ALA A 26 20.20 33.92 -49.27
C ALA A 26 18.88 34.67 -49.48
N LEU A 27 17.90 33.99 -50.09
CA LEU A 27 16.59 34.59 -50.36
C LEU A 27 15.99 35.01 -49.02
N ASP A 28 15.71 36.30 -48.89
CA ASP A 28 15.05 36.84 -47.71
C ASP A 28 13.72 36.11 -47.52
N LYS A 29 13.66 35.25 -46.51
CA LYS A 29 12.51 34.38 -46.24
C LYS A 29 11.26 35.21 -45.97
N ALA A 30 11.43 36.35 -45.29
CA ALA A 30 10.34 37.26 -44.97
C ALA A 30 9.83 38.01 -46.21
N ALA A 31 10.73 38.62 -47.00
CA ALA A 31 10.35 39.31 -48.23
C ALA A 31 9.73 38.35 -49.27
N THR A 32 10.25 37.12 -49.37
CA THR A 32 9.73 36.08 -50.27
C THR A 32 8.33 35.62 -49.84
N ALA A 33 8.14 35.34 -48.54
CA ALA A 33 6.83 34.96 -48.00
C ALA A 33 5.79 36.09 -48.12
N ALA A 34 6.20 37.34 -47.91
CA ALA A 34 5.36 38.52 -48.11
C ALA A 34 4.96 38.70 -49.59
N HIS A 35 5.87 38.44 -50.54
CA HIS A 35 5.55 38.45 -51.97
C HIS A 35 4.50 37.39 -52.31
N LEU A 36 4.72 36.15 -51.89
CA LEU A 36 3.80 35.03 -52.15
C LEU A 36 2.43 35.25 -51.50
N LYS A 37 2.38 35.77 -50.26
CA LYS A 37 1.10 36.18 -49.62
C LYS A 37 0.38 37.26 -50.43
N ALA A 38 1.10 38.26 -50.95
CA ALA A 38 0.53 39.33 -51.79
C ALA A 38 0.13 38.87 -53.21
N ALA A 39 0.71 37.78 -53.71
CA ALA A 39 0.32 37.13 -54.96
C ALA A 39 -0.93 36.24 -54.77
N LEU A 40 -0.95 35.42 -53.71
CA LEU A 40 -2.04 34.51 -53.36
C LEU A 40 -3.32 35.23 -52.93
N SER A 41 -3.20 36.45 -52.39
CA SER A 41 -4.35 37.31 -52.03
C SER A 41 -5.13 37.86 -53.24
N ARG A 42 -4.75 37.53 -54.48
CA ARG A 42 -5.38 38.06 -55.71
C ARG A 42 -6.51 37.15 -56.20
N PRO A 43 -7.53 37.68 -56.91
CA PRO A 43 -8.61 36.86 -57.48
C PRO A 43 -8.14 35.83 -58.53
N ASP A 44 -7.04 36.12 -59.22
CA ASP A 44 -6.27 35.15 -60.00
C ASP A 44 -4.95 34.91 -59.25
N ASN A 45 -4.97 33.91 -58.37
CA ASN A 45 -3.85 33.51 -57.54
C ASN A 45 -2.99 32.41 -58.17
N ARG A 46 -3.32 31.95 -59.38
CA ARG A 46 -2.79 30.71 -59.96
C ARG A 46 -1.27 30.75 -60.12
N ALA A 47 -0.73 31.84 -60.64
CA ALA A 47 0.72 32.03 -60.77
C ALA A 47 1.44 32.08 -59.41
N GLY A 48 0.82 32.67 -58.38
CA GLY A 48 1.38 32.69 -57.02
C GLY A 48 1.32 31.33 -56.32
N ALA A 49 0.33 30.50 -56.64
CA ALA A 49 0.24 29.12 -56.19
C ALA A 49 1.27 28.22 -56.90
N GLU A 50 1.50 28.42 -58.20
CA GLU A 50 2.55 27.74 -58.97
C GLU A 50 3.95 28.14 -58.47
N GLU A 51 4.19 29.42 -58.15
CA GLU A 51 5.44 29.91 -57.56
C GLU A 51 5.68 29.38 -56.13
N LEU A 52 4.64 29.39 -55.27
CA LEU A 52 4.72 28.80 -53.93
C LEU A 52 4.95 27.29 -53.99
N GLN A 53 4.28 26.56 -54.90
CA GLN A 53 4.50 25.13 -55.09
C GLN A 53 5.95 24.85 -55.51
N ALA A 54 6.50 25.58 -56.47
CA ALA A 54 7.90 25.44 -56.88
C ALA A 54 8.90 25.77 -55.75
N LEU A 55 8.58 26.75 -54.88
CA LEU A 55 9.37 27.03 -53.69
C LEU A 55 9.30 25.89 -52.67
N LEU A 56 8.09 25.39 -52.36
CA LEU A 56 7.87 24.29 -51.42
C LEU A 56 8.52 22.99 -51.93
N GLU A 57 8.49 22.71 -53.23
CA GLU A 57 9.17 21.57 -53.82
C GLU A 57 10.70 21.68 -53.74
N ARG A 58 11.26 22.89 -53.73
CA ARG A 58 12.70 23.10 -53.51
C ARG A 58 13.10 23.06 -52.03
N VAL A 59 12.23 23.50 -51.13
CA VAL A 59 12.48 23.57 -49.67
C VAL A 59 12.26 22.21 -49.00
N LEU A 60 11.22 21.47 -49.40
CA LEU A 60 10.77 20.22 -48.77
C LEU A 60 11.12 18.96 -49.60
N ASN A 61 12.12 19.02 -50.48
CA ASN A 61 12.46 17.88 -51.34
C ASN A 61 13.14 16.76 -50.54
N ALA A 62 12.60 15.54 -50.61
CA ALA A 62 13.11 14.37 -49.90
C ALA A 62 14.48 13.86 -50.41
N GLU A 63 14.97 14.36 -51.55
CA GLU A 63 16.24 13.93 -52.17
C GLU A 63 17.52 14.40 -51.42
N ARG A 64 17.39 14.99 -50.22
CA ARG A 64 18.52 15.21 -49.30
C ARG A 64 18.92 13.85 -48.66
N PRO A 65 20.20 13.47 -48.64
CA PRO A 65 20.56 12.06 -48.76
C PRO A 65 20.47 11.23 -47.46
N LEU A 66 19.38 10.46 -47.32
CA LEU A 66 19.30 9.28 -46.42
C LEU A 66 20.33 8.17 -46.76
N ALA A 67 21.03 8.27 -47.89
CA ALA A 67 21.99 7.28 -48.36
C ALA A 67 23.30 7.18 -47.53
N GLY A 68 23.56 8.11 -46.60
CA GLY A 68 24.80 8.14 -45.81
C GLY A 68 24.88 7.16 -44.63
N ALA A 69 23.77 6.54 -44.21
CA ALA A 69 23.68 5.80 -42.94
C ALA A 69 24.06 4.30 -43.01
N ALA A 70 24.52 3.81 -44.17
CA ALA A 70 24.69 2.38 -44.45
C ALA A 70 26.07 2.01 -45.01
N GLY A 71 27.16 2.46 -44.38
CA GLY A 71 28.51 2.00 -44.72
C GLY A 71 29.64 2.66 -43.95
N GLY A 72 30.33 1.87 -43.10
CA GLY A 72 31.65 2.18 -42.55
C GLY A 72 31.68 3.00 -41.27
N GLU A 73 32.39 2.47 -40.26
CA GLU A 73 33.03 3.30 -39.24
C GLU A 73 34.33 3.92 -39.80
N GLU A 74 34.99 4.79 -39.02
CA GLU A 74 36.30 5.42 -39.31
C GLU A 74 36.40 6.45 -40.46
N ALA A 75 36.03 7.72 -40.19
CA ALA A 75 36.73 8.89 -40.73
C ALA A 75 36.45 10.17 -39.91
N ALA A 76 37.31 10.49 -38.92
CA ALA A 76 37.23 11.76 -38.20
C ALA A 76 38.16 12.81 -38.84
N GLY A 77 37.61 13.84 -39.51
CA GLY A 77 38.43 14.94 -40.00
C GLY A 77 37.82 15.95 -40.99
N GLY A 78 37.13 16.97 -40.47
CA GLY A 78 37.02 18.29 -41.13
C GLY A 78 35.66 18.64 -41.77
N GLY A 79 35.20 19.87 -41.50
CA GLY A 79 34.00 20.47 -42.11
C GLY A 79 32.72 20.21 -41.31
N GLY A 80 32.15 21.26 -40.70
CA GLY A 80 30.81 21.22 -40.09
C GLY A 80 29.71 21.31 -41.14
N GLY A 81 28.54 20.73 -40.83
CA GLY A 81 27.41 20.59 -41.75
C GLY A 81 26.64 19.30 -41.46
N GLY A 82 26.10 19.18 -40.25
CA GLY A 82 25.37 17.98 -39.82
C GLY A 82 24.00 17.87 -40.52
N PRO A 83 23.45 16.65 -40.74
CA PRO A 83 22.21 16.47 -41.51
C PRO A 83 21.00 17.28 -40.99
N GLY A 84 20.95 17.61 -39.69
CA GLY A 84 19.88 18.41 -39.09
C GLY A 84 19.81 19.87 -39.55
N GLU A 85 20.93 20.51 -39.95
CA GLU A 85 20.92 21.92 -40.41
C GLU A 85 20.00 22.12 -41.63
N ALA A 86 19.92 21.10 -42.48
CA ALA A 86 19.09 21.12 -43.67
C ALA A 86 17.58 21.02 -43.37
N GLU A 87 17.21 20.36 -42.28
CA GLU A 87 15.81 20.21 -41.85
C GLU A 87 15.34 21.41 -41.02
N GLU A 88 16.24 21.97 -40.20
CA GLU A 88 15.97 23.20 -39.44
C GLU A 88 15.78 24.42 -40.36
N ASP A 89 16.57 24.56 -41.43
CA ASP A 89 16.37 25.61 -42.45
C ASP A 89 15.00 25.49 -43.14
N ALA A 90 14.55 24.26 -43.43
CA ALA A 90 13.27 23.98 -44.06
C ALA A 90 12.08 24.27 -43.12
N LEU A 91 12.18 23.93 -41.84
CA LEU A 91 11.20 24.32 -40.82
C LEU A 91 11.13 25.85 -40.66
N GLU A 92 12.27 26.54 -40.71
CA GLU A 92 12.29 28.01 -40.62
C GLU A 92 11.69 28.66 -41.88
N TRP A 93 11.90 28.08 -43.07
CA TRP A 93 11.15 28.47 -44.28
C TRP A 93 9.64 28.29 -44.09
N CYS A 94 9.18 27.18 -43.52
CA CYS A 94 7.77 26.97 -43.22
C CYS A 94 7.23 28.01 -42.23
N LYS A 95 7.93 28.32 -41.13
CA LYS A 95 7.54 29.38 -40.19
C LYS A 95 7.35 30.74 -40.88
N CYS A 96 8.32 31.18 -41.68
CA CYS A 96 8.25 32.44 -42.42
C CYS A 96 7.08 32.45 -43.43
N LEU A 97 6.84 31.33 -44.12
CA LEU A 97 5.74 31.20 -45.09
C LEU A 97 4.37 31.24 -44.39
N LEU A 98 4.16 30.51 -43.29
CA LEU A 98 2.91 30.55 -42.51
C LEU A 98 2.62 31.96 -41.99
N ALA A 99 3.64 32.65 -41.44
CA ALA A 99 3.53 34.03 -40.98
C ALA A 99 3.38 35.04 -42.13
N GLY A 100 3.49 34.62 -43.40
CA GLY A 100 3.38 35.47 -44.58
C GLY A 100 4.43 36.59 -44.62
N GLY A 101 5.61 36.36 -44.05
CA GLY A 101 6.69 37.33 -43.92
C GLY A 101 6.67 38.21 -42.66
N GLY A 102 5.69 38.05 -41.77
CA GLY A 102 5.72 38.63 -40.41
C GLY A 102 6.56 37.80 -39.42
N GLY A 103 6.66 38.25 -38.16
CA GLY A 103 7.28 37.46 -37.10
C GLY A 103 6.44 36.22 -36.77
N TYR A 104 7.09 35.04 -36.66
CA TYR A 104 6.36 33.80 -36.38
C TYR A 104 5.65 33.82 -35.02
N GLU A 105 6.26 34.38 -33.98
CA GLU A 105 5.60 34.53 -32.67
C GLU A 105 4.43 35.51 -32.70
N GLU A 106 4.52 36.58 -33.50
CA GLU A 106 3.43 37.54 -33.71
C GLU A 106 2.24 36.87 -34.39
N PHE A 107 2.50 36.02 -35.40
CA PHE A 107 1.50 35.16 -36.05
C PHE A 107 0.89 34.16 -35.05
N CYS A 108 1.70 33.47 -34.24
CA CYS A 108 1.22 32.57 -33.19
C CYS A 108 0.27 33.28 -32.21
N ALA A 109 0.60 34.49 -31.77
CA ALA A 109 -0.22 35.31 -30.89
C ALA A 109 -1.51 35.79 -31.58
N ALA A 110 -1.41 36.23 -32.84
CA ALA A 110 -2.55 36.69 -33.64
C ALA A 110 -3.57 35.57 -33.89
N VAL A 111 -3.13 34.33 -34.14
CA VAL A 111 -4.03 33.17 -34.32
C VAL A 111 -4.67 32.77 -32.98
N ARG A 112 -3.89 32.71 -31.88
CA ARG A 112 -4.40 32.38 -30.54
C ARG A 112 -5.46 33.36 -30.03
N ALA A 113 -5.45 34.61 -30.48
CA ALA A 113 -6.47 35.61 -30.13
C ALA A 113 -7.90 35.27 -30.61
N TYR A 114 -8.06 34.28 -31.49
CA TYR A 114 -9.36 33.80 -31.99
C TYR A 114 -9.77 32.44 -31.39
N ASP A 115 -9.03 31.88 -30.44
CA ASP A 115 -9.37 30.58 -29.83
C ASP A 115 -10.54 30.70 -28.83
N PRO A 116 -11.66 29.96 -29.00
CA PRO A 116 -12.80 30.03 -28.07
C PRO A 116 -12.48 29.55 -26.65
N ALA A 117 -11.42 28.74 -26.47
CA ALA A 117 -11.01 28.14 -25.20
C ALA A 117 -12.16 27.48 -24.39
N ALA A 118 -13.12 26.85 -25.08
CA ALA A 118 -14.24 26.15 -24.45
C ALA A 118 -13.87 24.76 -23.88
N LEU A 119 -12.75 24.19 -24.32
CA LEU A 119 -12.21 22.89 -23.91
C LEU A 119 -10.72 23.03 -23.62
N CYS A 120 -10.21 22.34 -22.59
CA CYS A 120 -8.79 22.38 -22.27
C CYS A 120 -7.96 21.56 -23.27
N GLY A 121 -8.29 20.28 -23.46
CA GLY A 121 -7.65 19.41 -24.46
C GLY A 121 -6.15 19.19 -24.29
N LEU A 122 -5.54 19.59 -23.16
CA LEU A 122 -4.11 19.44 -22.93
C LEU A 122 -3.76 17.94 -22.83
N VAL A 123 -3.08 17.41 -23.86
CA VAL A 123 -2.50 16.06 -23.86
C VAL A 123 -1.16 16.05 -23.13
N TRP A 124 -0.88 14.98 -22.40
CA TRP A 124 0.38 14.76 -21.69
C TRP A 124 0.92 13.34 -21.87
N THR A 125 2.19 13.16 -21.51
CA THR A 125 2.95 11.91 -21.62
C THR A 125 3.11 11.19 -20.28
N ALA A 126 3.87 10.10 -20.25
CA ALA A 126 4.19 9.35 -19.05
C ALA A 126 4.88 10.21 -17.96
N ASN A 127 4.64 9.87 -16.70
CA ASN A 127 5.04 10.57 -15.46
C ASN A 127 4.40 11.95 -15.22
N PHE A 128 3.49 12.42 -16.08
CA PHE A 128 2.71 13.65 -15.81
C PHE A 128 1.74 13.45 -14.62
N VAL A 129 1.61 14.49 -13.78
CA VAL A 129 0.71 14.51 -12.62
C VAL A 129 -0.65 15.05 -13.02
N ALA A 130 -1.66 14.19 -12.96
CA ALA A 130 -3.06 14.49 -13.28
C ALA A 130 -3.98 14.22 -12.08
N TYR A 131 -5.19 14.75 -12.14
CA TYR A 131 -6.22 14.64 -11.10
C TYR A 131 -7.46 13.95 -11.66
N ARG A 132 -8.07 13.03 -10.90
CA ARG A 132 -9.36 12.42 -11.22
C ARG A 132 -10.33 12.65 -10.07
N CYS A 133 -11.32 13.51 -10.29
CA CYS A 133 -12.37 13.80 -9.33
C CYS A 133 -13.60 12.92 -9.58
N ARG A 134 -13.82 11.92 -8.73
CA ARG A 134 -14.92 10.95 -8.82
C ARG A 134 -16.30 11.60 -8.61
N THR A 135 -16.36 12.72 -7.88
CA THR A 135 -17.60 13.49 -7.68
C THR A 135 -18.02 14.29 -8.92
N CYS A 136 -17.05 14.75 -9.74
CA CYS A 136 -17.33 15.50 -10.97
C CYS A 136 -17.32 14.65 -12.23
N GLY A 137 -16.62 13.52 -12.23
CA GLY A 137 -16.52 12.61 -13.38
C GLY A 137 -17.86 11.92 -13.70
N ILE A 138 -18.12 11.79 -14.99
CA ILE A 138 -19.18 10.94 -15.54
C ILE A 138 -18.57 9.59 -15.92
N SER A 139 -17.46 9.59 -16.68
CA SER A 139 -16.66 8.40 -16.97
C SER A 139 -15.58 8.16 -15.90
N PRO A 140 -15.28 6.90 -15.52
CA PRO A 140 -14.16 6.56 -14.64
C PRO A 140 -12.78 6.84 -15.27
N CYS A 141 -12.69 7.07 -16.58
CA CYS A 141 -11.47 7.47 -17.28
C CYS A 141 -11.12 8.95 -17.11
N MET A 142 -12.09 9.78 -16.69
CA MET A 142 -11.98 11.25 -16.68
C MET A 142 -10.73 11.73 -15.93
N SER A 143 -10.01 12.69 -16.53
CA SER A 143 -8.74 13.22 -16.07
C SER A 143 -8.63 14.74 -16.28
N LEU A 144 -8.12 15.44 -15.26
CA LEU A 144 -7.85 16.88 -15.28
C LEU A 144 -6.34 17.14 -15.16
N CYS A 145 -5.85 18.14 -15.91
CA CYS A 145 -4.54 18.71 -15.62
C CYS A 145 -4.58 19.51 -14.30
N ALA A 146 -3.41 19.66 -13.67
CA ALA A 146 -3.31 20.37 -12.38
C ALA A 146 -3.86 21.81 -12.43
N GLU A 147 -3.70 22.53 -13.54
CA GLU A 147 -4.21 23.91 -13.66
C GLU A 147 -5.76 23.95 -13.68
N CYS A 148 -6.40 23.05 -14.44
CA CYS A 148 -7.86 22.99 -14.49
C CYS A 148 -8.47 22.55 -13.16
N PHE A 149 -7.83 21.59 -12.46
CA PHE A 149 -8.30 21.15 -11.14
C PHE A 149 -8.28 22.28 -10.10
N HIS A 150 -7.21 23.08 -10.03
CA HIS A 150 -7.14 24.18 -9.04
C HIS A 150 -7.92 25.45 -9.45
N GLN A 151 -8.28 25.60 -10.73
CA GLN A 151 -9.15 26.68 -11.21
C GLN A 151 -10.65 26.29 -11.25
N GLY A 152 -11.00 25.03 -10.97
CA GLY A 152 -12.36 24.53 -10.76
C GLY A 152 -12.73 24.49 -9.28
N ASP A 153 -14.01 24.27 -8.97
CA ASP A 153 -14.44 24.03 -7.59
C ASP A 153 -14.52 22.51 -7.33
N HIS A 154 -13.60 22.02 -6.52
CA HIS A 154 -13.54 20.63 -6.06
C HIS A 154 -13.63 20.52 -4.52
N THR A 155 -14.17 21.56 -3.86
CA THR A 155 -14.24 21.65 -2.41
C THR A 155 -15.11 20.52 -1.83
N GLY A 156 -14.51 19.62 -1.04
CA GLY A 156 -15.20 18.49 -0.40
C GLY A 156 -15.52 17.31 -1.32
N HIS A 157 -14.94 17.23 -2.53
CA HIS A 157 -15.13 16.12 -3.46
C HIS A 157 -14.16 14.94 -3.20
N ASP A 158 -14.54 13.71 -3.59
CA ASP A 158 -13.56 12.60 -3.69
C ASP A 158 -12.75 12.77 -4.97
N PHE A 159 -11.43 12.80 -4.83
CA PHE A 159 -10.49 12.83 -5.93
C PHE A 159 -9.19 12.09 -5.59
N ASN A 160 -8.46 11.68 -6.63
CA ASN A 160 -7.09 11.22 -6.50
C ASN A 160 -6.15 11.92 -7.50
N MET A 161 -4.94 12.23 -7.04
CA MET A 161 -3.82 12.75 -7.83
C MET A 161 -2.93 11.57 -8.25
N PHE A 162 -2.74 11.34 -9.55
CA PHE A 162 -1.98 10.21 -10.05
C PHE A 162 -0.88 10.62 -11.04
N ARG A 163 0.20 9.84 -11.09
CA ARG A 163 1.20 9.91 -12.17
C ARG A 163 0.76 8.98 -13.30
N SER A 164 0.43 9.52 -14.46
CA SER A 164 0.08 8.66 -15.61
C SER A 164 1.29 7.86 -16.08
N GLN A 165 1.10 6.58 -16.39
CA GLN A 165 2.16 5.73 -16.93
C GLN A 165 2.25 5.78 -18.46
N ALA A 166 1.17 6.16 -19.15
CA ALA A 166 1.07 6.07 -20.61
C ALA A 166 0.80 7.43 -21.32
N GLY A 167 0.24 8.40 -20.59
CA GLY A 167 -0.28 9.65 -21.14
C GLY A 167 -1.70 9.97 -20.64
N GLY A 168 -2.33 11.00 -21.18
CA GLY A 168 -3.69 11.41 -20.83
C GLY A 168 -4.05 12.71 -21.53
N ALA A 169 -5.30 13.14 -21.41
CA ALA A 169 -5.79 14.43 -21.88
C ALA A 169 -6.62 15.11 -20.79
N CYS A 170 -6.74 16.44 -20.84
CA CYS A 170 -7.55 17.22 -19.91
C CYS A 170 -9.01 17.36 -20.40
N ASP A 171 -9.92 16.67 -19.73
CA ASP A 171 -11.35 16.63 -20.05
C ASP A 171 -12.14 17.89 -19.59
N CYS A 172 -11.44 18.93 -19.13
CA CYS A 172 -12.08 20.15 -18.62
C CYS A 172 -12.83 20.91 -19.72
N GLY A 173 -14.15 21.06 -19.54
CA GLY A 173 -15.08 21.67 -20.50
C GLY A 173 -15.95 20.65 -21.25
N ASP A 174 -15.62 19.35 -21.23
CA ASP A 174 -16.41 18.33 -21.93
C ASP A 174 -17.55 17.80 -21.04
N SER A 175 -18.77 18.23 -21.34
CA SER A 175 -19.99 17.88 -20.60
C SER A 175 -20.43 16.42 -20.78
N ASN A 176 -19.80 15.66 -21.67
CA ASN A 176 -20.07 14.23 -21.85
C ASN A 176 -19.32 13.36 -20.83
N VAL A 177 -18.15 13.82 -20.35
CA VAL A 177 -17.26 13.06 -19.45
C VAL A 177 -17.10 13.69 -18.06
N MET A 178 -17.48 14.97 -17.88
CA MET A 178 -17.48 15.67 -16.60
C MET A 178 -18.72 16.57 -16.43
N ARG A 179 -19.23 16.64 -15.21
CA ARG A 179 -20.31 17.58 -14.81
C ARG A 179 -19.81 19.02 -14.83
N GLU A 180 -20.62 19.94 -15.33
CA GLU A 180 -20.24 21.36 -15.52
C GLU A 180 -19.77 22.06 -14.22
N SER A 181 -20.23 21.60 -13.06
CA SER A 181 -19.79 22.08 -11.74
C SER A 181 -18.29 21.86 -11.46
N GLY A 182 -17.67 20.87 -12.11
CA GLY A 182 -16.23 20.59 -12.01
C GLY A 182 -15.36 21.29 -13.05
N PHE A 183 -15.94 22.08 -13.97
CA PHE A 183 -15.16 22.82 -14.95
C PHE A 183 -14.43 23.99 -14.29
N CYS A 184 -13.24 24.31 -14.79
CA CYS A 184 -12.51 25.49 -14.36
C CYS A 184 -13.09 26.78 -14.96
N ARG A 185 -12.87 27.92 -14.31
CA ARG A 185 -13.44 29.24 -14.70
C ARG A 185 -13.20 29.63 -16.16
N ARG A 186 -12.11 29.14 -16.78
CA ARG A 186 -11.80 29.35 -18.22
C ARG A 186 -12.71 28.54 -19.15
N HIS A 187 -12.97 27.27 -18.82
CA HIS A 187 -13.70 26.33 -19.69
C HIS A 187 -15.20 26.22 -19.34
N GLN A 188 -15.69 26.99 -18.35
CA GLN A 188 -17.13 27.14 -18.06
C GLN A 188 -17.91 27.96 -19.11
N ILE A 189 -17.21 28.69 -20.00
CA ILE A 189 -17.81 29.81 -20.73
C ILE A 189 -18.39 29.37 -22.09
N LYS A 190 -19.71 29.13 -22.13
CA LYS A 190 -20.48 28.88 -23.37
C LYS A 190 -20.70 30.14 -24.24
N SER A 191 -19.71 31.04 -24.34
CA SER A 191 -19.83 32.33 -25.04
C SER A 191 -19.58 32.24 -26.55
N SER A 192 -20.45 31.52 -27.26
CA SER A 192 -20.46 31.47 -28.74
C SER A 192 -20.91 32.79 -29.40
N SER A 193 -21.21 33.83 -28.61
CA SER A 193 -21.96 35.02 -29.04
C SER A 193 -21.13 36.27 -29.35
N ASN A 194 -19.79 36.25 -29.25
CA ASN A 194 -18.95 37.45 -29.42
C ASN A 194 -17.53 37.19 -29.96
N ILE A 195 -17.24 36.01 -30.53
CA ILE A 195 -15.93 35.70 -31.11
C ILE A 195 -15.87 36.28 -32.53
N PRO A 196 -14.89 37.16 -32.87
CA PRO A 196 -14.76 37.70 -34.22
C PRO A 196 -14.38 36.60 -35.21
N CYS A 197 -14.90 36.67 -36.43
CA CYS A 197 -14.52 35.74 -37.50
C CYS A 197 -13.05 35.95 -37.88
N VAL A 198 -12.30 34.86 -38.03
CA VAL A 198 -10.88 34.89 -38.39
C VAL A 198 -10.70 35.55 -39.78
N PRO A 199 -9.79 36.53 -39.95
CA PRO A 199 -9.48 37.09 -41.26
C PRO A 199 -8.90 36.02 -42.18
N LYS A 200 -9.46 35.86 -43.39
CA LYS A 200 -9.02 34.81 -44.33
C LYS A 200 -7.55 34.92 -44.70
N ASP A 201 -7.06 36.14 -44.85
CA ASP A 201 -5.66 36.46 -45.16
C ASP A 201 -4.68 36.12 -44.02
N LEU A 202 -5.16 35.92 -42.78
CA LEU A 202 -4.33 35.43 -41.67
C LEU A 202 -3.91 33.98 -41.90
N LEU A 203 -4.86 33.10 -42.26
CA LEU A 203 -4.63 31.65 -42.37
C LEU A 203 -4.40 31.15 -43.80
N MET A 204 -4.69 31.93 -44.85
CA MET A 204 -4.51 31.55 -46.26
C MET A 204 -3.14 30.91 -46.57
N MET A 205 -2.03 31.42 -46.02
CA MET A 205 -0.71 30.82 -46.24
C MET A 205 -0.61 29.39 -45.66
N SER A 206 -1.30 29.13 -44.56
CA SER A 206 -1.37 27.80 -43.92
C SER A 206 -2.16 26.81 -44.78
N GLU A 207 -3.25 27.26 -45.40
CA GLU A 207 -4.07 26.45 -46.31
C GLU A 207 -3.28 25.95 -47.54
N PHE A 208 -2.33 26.73 -48.06
CA PHE A 208 -1.47 26.33 -49.18
C PHE A 208 -0.18 25.59 -48.76
N VAL A 209 0.44 25.93 -47.63
CA VAL A 209 1.74 25.34 -47.22
C VAL A 209 1.57 23.95 -46.59
N LEU A 210 0.57 23.78 -45.71
CA LEU A 210 0.44 22.57 -44.90
C LEU A 210 0.13 21.28 -45.69
N PRO A 211 -0.62 21.29 -46.83
CA PRO A 211 -0.80 20.10 -47.66
C PRO A 211 0.53 19.51 -48.15
N ARG A 212 1.47 20.35 -48.61
CA ARG A 212 2.77 19.87 -49.10
C ARG A 212 3.69 19.44 -47.96
N PHE A 213 3.60 20.11 -46.80
CA PHE A 213 4.34 19.72 -45.59
C PHE A 213 3.90 18.33 -45.07
N ILE A 214 2.59 18.09 -44.95
CA ILE A 214 2.04 16.81 -44.49
C ILE A 214 2.33 15.70 -45.51
N PHE A 215 2.27 15.98 -46.81
CA PHE A 215 2.69 15.01 -47.83
C PHE A 215 4.20 14.69 -47.73
N CYS A 216 5.06 15.67 -47.48
CA CYS A 216 6.50 15.47 -47.27
C CYS A 216 6.76 14.55 -46.06
N LEU A 217 6.10 14.79 -44.92
CA LEU A 217 6.15 13.91 -43.74
C LEU A 217 5.76 12.46 -44.08
N ILE A 218 4.70 12.28 -44.88
CA ILE A 218 4.27 10.96 -45.37
C ILE A 218 5.30 10.35 -46.34
N GLN A 219 5.93 11.13 -47.22
CA GLN A 219 7.01 10.64 -48.08
C GLN A 219 8.21 10.12 -47.28
N TYR A 220 8.59 10.78 -46.19
CA TYR A 220 9.64 10.28 -45.29
C TYR A 220 9.24 8.98 -44.56
N LEU A 221 8.00 8.88 -44.06
CA LEU A 221 7.49 7.63 -43.46
C LEU A 221 7.47 6.46 -44.47
N ARG A 222 7.05 6.74 -45.71
CA ARG A 222 7.12 5.80 -46.84
C ARG A 222 8.55 5.37 -47.16
N GLU A 223 9.50 6.30 -47.21
CA GLU A 223 10.89 6.01 -47.59
C GLU A 223 11.70 5.36 -46.47
N GLY A 224 11.40 5.67 -45.21
CA GLY A 224 11.98 5.03 -44.04
C GLY A 224 11.55 3.57 -43.85
N TYR A 225 10.41 3.15 -44.41
CA TYR A 225 9.95 1.76 -44.31
C TYR A 225 10.79 0.82 -45.19
N ASN A 226 11.40 -0.19 -44.58
CA ASN A 226 11.95 -1.36 -45.27
C ASN A 226 11.20 -2.61 -44.77
N GLU A 227 10.93 -3.57 -45.65
CA GLU A 227 10.25 -4.81 -45.26
C GLU A 227 11.24 -5.73 -44.50
N PRO A 228 10.89 -6.23 -43.29
CA PRO A 228 11.78 -7.08 -42.53
C PRO A 228 12.13 -8.38 -43.27
N ALA A 229 13.43 -8.65 -43.46
CA ALA A 229 13.90 -9.99 -43.75
C ALA A 229 13.57 -10.90 -42.56
N ALA A 230 13.23 -12.17 -42.82
CA ALA A 230 12.56 -13.04 -41.85
C ALA A 230 13.35 -13.30 -40.54
N ASP A 231 14.68 -13.15 -40.57
CA ASP A 231 15.58 -13.61 -39.51
C ASP A 231 16.55 -12.51 -39.01
N ALA A 232 16.12 -11.23 -38.96
CA ALA A 232 16.94 -10.12 -38.47
C ALA A 232 16.19 -9.07 -37.61
N PRO A 233 16.77 -8.59 -36.48
CA PRO A 233 16.11 -7.64 -35.58
C PRO A 233 16.10 -6.20 -36.14
N SER A 234 14.93 -5.77 -36.63
CA SER A 234 14.76 -4.51 -37.40
C SER A 234 14.53 -3.23 -36.56
N GLU A 235 14.34 -3.35 -35.25
CA GLU A 235 13.97 -2.24 -34.33
C GLU A 235 14.94 -1.03 -34.37
N LYS A 236 16.23 -1.30 -34.65
CA LYS A 236 17.28 -0.27 -34.66
C LYS A 236 17.16 0.73 -35.80
N ASP A 237 16.47 0.40 -36.89
CA ASP A 237 16.27 1.34 -38.01
C ASP A 237 14.91 2.04 -37.95
N LEU A 238 13.88 1.37 -37.41
CA LEU A 238 12.54 1.94 -37.22
C LEU A 238 12.58 3.21 -36.36
N ASN A 239 13.34 3.18 -35.25
CA ASN A 239 13.49 4.32 -34.34
C ASN A 239 14.28 5.49 -34.93
N LYS A 240 15.24 5.26 -35.84
CA LYS A 240 16.02 6.33 -36.48
C LYS A 240 15.14 7.23 -37.35
N VAL A 241 14.22 6.63 -38.10
CA VAL A 241 13.26 7.37 -38.95
C VAL A 241 12.37 8.28 -38.10
N LEU A 242 11.93 7.80 -36.93
CA LEU A 242 11.10 8.57 -36.01
C LEU A 242 11.88 9.70 -35.30
N GLN A 243 13.16 9.49 -34.99
CA GLN A 243 14.03 10.54 -34.45
C GLN A 243 14.33 11.64 -35.46
N LEU A 244 14.56 11.29 -36.73
CA LEU A 244 14.71 12.27 -37.82
C LEU A 244 13.42 13.06 -38.06
N LEU A 245 12.25 12.48 -37.81
CA LEU A 245 10.94 13.14 -37.98
C LEU A 245 10.43 13.87 -36.73
N GLU A 246 11.14 13.82 -35.60
CA GLU A 246 10.69 14.45 -34.36
C GLU A 246 10.56 15.99 -34.45
N PRO A 247 11.47 16.74 -35.12
CA PRO A 247 11.30 18.19 -35.33
C PRO A 247 10.02 18.54 -36.12
N GLN A 248 9.72 17.78 -37.18
CA GLN A 248 8.60 18.02 -38.10
C GLN A 248 7.26 17.66 -37.46
N ILE A 249 7.22 16.56 -36.68
CA ILE A 249 6.03 16.20 -35.88
C ILE A 249 5.83 17.21 -34.73
N SER A 250 6.90 17.66 -34.07
CA SER A 250 6.81 18.68 -33.01
C SER A 250 6.35 20.04 -33.54
N PHE A 251 6.73 20.41 -34.77
CA PHE A 251 6.20 21.60 -35.44
C PHE A 251 4.68 21.50 -35.66
N LEU A 252 4.17 20.35 -36.13
CA LEU A 252 2.71 20.11 -36.21
C LEU A 252 2.05 20.15 -34.83
N GLU A 253 2.69 19.57 -33.81
CA GLU A 253 2.25 19.65 -32.41
C GLU A 253 2.10 21.11 -31.95
N ASP A 254 3.03 21.99 -32.28
CA ASP A 254 2.98 23.42 -31.93
C ASP A 254 1.92 24.22 -32.71
N LEU A 255 1.61 23.84 -33.96
CA LEU A 255 0.46 24.40 -34.69
C LEU A 255 -0.87 24.07 -33.98
N THR A 256 -1.04 22.85 -33.44
CA THR A 256 -2.28 22.49 -32.69
C THR A 256 -2.47 23.34 -31.43
N LYS A 257 -1.38 23.85 -30.84
CA LYS A 257 -1.34 24.76 -29.68
C LYS A 257 -1.63 26.22 -30.03
N MET A 258 -2.09 26.52 -31.25
CA MET A 258 -2.55 27.85 -31.65
C MET A 258 -4.06 28.05 -31.49
N GLY A 259 -4.81 27.00 -31.13
CA GLY A 259 -6.26 27.09 -30.92
C GLY A 259 -7.10 26.56 -32.08
N GLY A 260 -8.43 26.67 -31.95
CA GLY A 260 -9.39 26.09 -32.88
C GLY A 260 -9.15 26.52 -34.34
N ALA A 261 -8.85 27.79 -34.57
CA ALA A 261 -8.64 28.33 -35.92
C ALA A 261 -7.54 27.60 -36.73
N MET A 262 -6.42 27.24 -36.10
CA MET A 262 -5.36 26.46 -36.76
C MET A 262 -5.71 24.97 -36.85
N ARG A 263 -6.38 24.41 -35.83
CA ARG A 263 -6.85 23.02 -35.87
C ARG A 263 -7.85 22.79 -37.00
N SER A 264 -8.75 23.72 -37.30
CA SER A 264 -9.69 23.55 -38.43
C SER A 264 -8.99 23.62 -39.81
N VAL A 265 -7.91 24.41 -39.97
CA VAL A 265 -7.08 24.35 -41.18
C VAL A 265 -6.37 23.00 -41.30
N LEU A 266 -5.71 22.54 -40.24
CA LEU A 266 -5.07 21.21 -40.22
C LEU A 266 -6.08 20.09 -40.49
N THR A 267 -7.31 20.21 -39.99
CA THR A 267 -8.42 19.28 -40.22
C THR A 267 -8.80 19.23 -41.69
N GLN A 268 -9.06 20.38 -42.32
CA GLN A 268 -9.35 20.46 -43.75
C GLN A 268 -8.21 19.88 -44.60
N VAL A 269 -6.95 20.14 -44.24
CA VAL A 269 -5.81 19.56 -44.95
C VAL A 269 -5.75 18.04 -44.79
N LEU A 270 -5.91 17.51 -43.57
CA LEU A 270 -5.81 16.09 -43.27
C LEU A 270 -6.94 15.25 -43.89
N THR A 271 -8.16 15.79 -43.97
CA THR A 271 -9.36 15.07 -44.45
C THR A 271 -9.70 15.30 -45.93
N ASN A 272 -9.15 16.33 -46.57
CA ASN A 272 -9.46 16.65 -47.98
C ASN A 272 -8.90 15.61 -48.95
N GLN A 273 -9.81 14.78 -49.48
CA GLN A 273 -9.50 13.70 -50.41
C GLN A 273 -8.96 14.17 -51.77
N GLN A 274 -9.31 15.40 -52.21
CA GLN A 274 -8.82 15.94 -53.47
C GLN A 274 -7.37 16.41 -53.33
N ASN A 275 -6.99 17.06 -52.21
CA ASN A 275 -5.59 17.40 -51.92
C ASN A 275 -4.71 16.15 -51.83
N TYR A 276 -5.17 15.11 -51.11
CA TYR A 276 -4.47 13.82 -51.04
C TYR A 276 -4.31 13.19 -52.42
N LYS A 277 -5.39 13.14 -53.21
CA LYS A 277 -5.39 12.56 -54.56
C LYS A 277 -4.45 13.32 -55.51
N ASP A 278 -4.47 14.64 -55.55
CA ASP A 278 -3.66 15.41 -56.49
C ASP A 278 -2.16 15.34 -56.15
N LEU A 279 -1.82 15.33 -54.86
CA LEU A 279 -0.42 15.17 -54.39
C LEU A 279 0.10 13.72 -54.52
N THR A 280 -0.78 12.71 -54.53
CA THR A 280 -0.37 11.28 -54.68
C THR A 280 -0.48 10.73 -56.10
N ALA A 281 -1.40 11.23 -56.93
CA ALA A 281 -1.63 10.75 -58.30
C ALA A 281 -0.81 11.50 -59.37
N GLY A 282 -0.01 12.50 -58.97
CA GLY A 282 0.88 13.26 -59.84
C GLY A 282 2.04 12.45 -60.42
N LEU A 283 1.75 11.57 -61.39
CA LEU A 283 2.72 10.72 -62.11
C LEU A 283 3.59 11.50 -63.13
N GLY A 284 4.03 12.71 -62.75
CA GLY A 284 4.88 13.58 -63.56
C GLY A 284 6.35 13.53 -63.11
N GLU A 285 7.17 12.83 -63.89
CA GLU A 285 8.65 12.88 -63.98
C GLU A 285 9.51 12.62 -62.72
N ASN A 286 9.04 12.82 -61.49
CA ASN A 286 9.84 12.64 -60.27
C ASN A 286 9.95 11.16 -59.84
N ALA A 287 11.16 10.59 -59.96
CA ALA A 287 11.44 9.18 -59.66
C ALA A 287 11.41 8.84 -58.16
N CYS A 288 11.79 9.77 -57.27
CA CYS A 288 11.71 9.61 -55.82
C CYS A 288 10.25 9.38 -55.38
N ALA A 289 9.35 10.27 -55.79
CA ALA A 289 7.93 10.17 -55.45
C ALA A 289 7.30 8.83 -55.86
N LYS A 290 7.67 8.30 -57.04
CA LYS A 290 7.20 6.98 -57.50
C LYS A 290 7.73 5.84 -56.61
N LYS A 291 9.02 5.83 -56.30
CA LYS A 291 9.65 4.81 -55.44
C LYS A 291 9.10 4.84 -54.00
N SER A 292 8.83 6.04 -53.48
CA SER A 292 8.15 6.26 -52.20
C SER A 292 6.72 5.66 -52.22
N HIS A 293 5.95 5.87 -53.28
CA HIS A 293 4.62 5.26 -53.42
C HIS A 293 4.66 3.74 -53.63
N GLU A 294 5.66 3.22 -54.36
CA GLU A 294 5.89 1.76 -54.47
C GLU A 294 6.18 1.13 -53.10
N LYS A 295 6.96 1.79 -52.22
CA LYS A 295 7.14 1.37 -50.82
C LYS A 295 5.85 1.38 -50.00
N TYR A 296 4.98 2.39 -50.17
CA TYR A 296 3.64 2.40 -49.56
C TYR A 296 2.80 1.19 -50.01
N LEU A 297 2.76 0.88 -51.31
CA LEU A 297 2.00 -0.26 -51.82
C LEU A 297 2.55 -1.61 -51.30
N ILE A 298 3.87 -1.74 -51.11
CA ILE A 298 4.49 -2.89 -50.47
C ILE A 298 4.08 -2.97 -48.98
N ALA A 299 4.19 -1.87 -48.24
CA ALA A 299 3.78 -1.81 -46.83
C ALA A 299 2.29 -2.18 -46.65
N LEU A 300 1.42 -1.63 -47.49
CA LEU A 300 -0.02 -1.90 -47.51
C LEU A 300 -0.29 -3.39 -47.80
N LYS A 301 0.37 -3.96 -48.82
CA LYS A 301 0.27 -5.39 -49.16
C LYS A 301 0.79 -6.30 -48.04
N SER A 302 1.86 -5.90 -47.34
CA SER A 302 2.42 -6.64 -46.18
C SER A 302 1.46 -6.72 -44.98
N SER A 303 0.43 -5.87 -44.91
CA SER A 303 -0.67 -5.99 -43.93
C SER A 303 -1.63 -7.15 -44.24
N GLY A 304 -1.62 -7.67 -45.48
CA GLY A 304 -2.56 -8.69 -45.94
C GLY A 304 -4.02 -8.24 -45.96
N LEU A 305 -4.28 -6.98 -46.36
CA LEU A 305 -5.61 -6.36 -46.49
C LEU A 305 -5.78 -5.73 -47.91
N THR A 306 -5.36 -6.45 -48.96
CA THR A 306 -5.32 -5.96 -50.34
C THR A 306 -5.79 -7.02 -51.35
N TYR A 307 -6.58 -6.60 -52.34
CA TYR A 307 -7.17 -7.47 -53.37
C TYR A 307 -6.12 -8.06 -54.35
N PRO A 308 -6.31 -9.29 -54.87
CA PRO A 308 -5.40 -9.93 -55.82
C PRO A 308 -5.86 -9.81 -57.29
N GLU A 309 -6.13 -8.60 -57.80
CA GLU A 309 -6.44 -8.35 -59.21
C GLU A 309 -5.47 -7.36 -59.84
N ASP A 310 -4.55 -7.84 -60.67
CA ASP A 310 -4.68 -7.69 -62.12
C ASP A 310 -3.72 -8.65 -62.86
N LYS A 311 -4.25 -9.46 -63.79
CA LYS A 311 -3.44 -10.39 -64.59
C LYS A 311 -3.97 -10.51 -66.03
N LEU A 312 -4.18 -9.35 -66.65
CA LEU A 312 -4.48 -9.21 -68.08
C LEU A 312 -3.22 -8.84 -68.88
N VAL A 313 -3.10 -9.42 -70.08
CA VAL A 313 -2.05 -9.16 -71.09
C VAL A 313 -0.61 -9.52 -70.68
N TYR A 314 -0.27 -10.82 -70.76
CA TYR A 314 0.75 -11.33 -71.70
C TYR A 314 0.63 -12.86 -71.79
N GLY A 315 0.48 -13.41 -73.00
CA GLY A 315 0.13 -14.82 -73.20
C GLY A 315 1.25 -15.68 -73.79
N VAL A 316 1.44 -16.88 -73.22
CA VAL A 316 2.16 -18.03 -73.80
C VAL A 316 1.35 -19.31 -73.47
N GLN A 317 1.55 -20.37 -74.25
CA GLN A 317 0.57 -21.45 -74.50
C GLN A 317 0.29 -22.43 -73.35
N GLU A 318 -0.98 -22.86 -73.36
CA GLU A 318 -1.61 -24.16 -73.03
C GLU A 318 -0.76 -25.45 -73.23
N PRO A 319 -1.15 -26.66 -72.68
CA PRO A 319 -2.50 -27.23 -72.86
C PRO A 319 -3.18 -28.09 -71.73
N ALA A 320 -4.47 -27.78 -71.54
CA ALA A 320 -5.66 -28.65 -71.46
C ALA A 320 -5.65 -30.10 -70.86
N ALA A 321 -6.43 -30.30 -69.78
CA ALA A 321 -7.54 -31.29 -69.61
C ALA A 321 -7.99 -31.35 -68.12
N GLY A 322 -9.25 -31.61 -67.70
CA GLY A 322 -10.53 -31.77 -68.40
C GLY A 322 -11.67 -32.24 -67.44
N THR A 323 -12.88 -31.71 -67.60
CA THR A 323 -14.22 -32.07 -67.02
C THR A 323 -14.47 -33.49 -66.45
N SER A 324 -15.40 -33.77 -65.49
CA SER A 324 -16.23 -32.97 -64.55
C SER A 324 -17.08 -33.91 -63.63
N THR A 325 -17.81 -33.34 -62.65
CA THR A 325 -19.08 -33.85 -62.04
C THR A 325 -19.15 -35.16 -61.20
N LEU A 326 -19.52 -34.98 -59.92
CA LEU A 326 -20.53 -35.72 -59.11
C LEU A 326 -20.31 -37.16 -58.54
N ALA A 327 -20.62 -37.26 -57.23
CA ALA A 327 -21.31 -38.34 -56.50
C ALA A 327 -20.63 -39.70 -56.16
N ALA A 328 -20.10 -39.77 -54.94
CA ALA A 328 -20.30 -40.81 -53.89
C ALA A 328 -20.27 -42.33 -54.20
N GLN A 329 -19.34 -43.07 -53.53
CA GLN A 329 -19.54 -44.22 -52.60
C GLN A 329 -18.25 -45.05 -52.40
N GLY A 330 -18.15 -45.86 -51.33
CA GLY A 330 -17.37 -47.13 -51.38
C GLY A 330 -16.12 -47.33 -50.48
N PHE A 331 -16.33 -47.60 -49.19
CA PHE A 331 -15.51 -48.35 -48.21
C PHE A 331 -14.15 -49.02 -48.60
N ALA A 332 -13.13 -48.72 -47.77
CA ALA A 332 -12.17 -49.61 -47.08
C ALA A 332 -11.11 -50.50 -47.82
N GLY A 333 -9.86 -50.52 -47.31
CA GLY A 333 -8.95 -51.68 -47.46
C GLY A 333 -7.41 -51.49 -47.32
N ALA A 334 -6.86 -51.77 -46.12
CA ALA A 334 -5.55 -52.39 -45.84
C ALA A 334 -4.18 -51.85 -46.39
N THR A 335 -3.33 -51.39 -45.44
CA THR A 335 -1.87 -51.69 -45.24
C THR A 335 -0.87 -51.74 -46.43
N GLY A 336 0.24 -50.96 -46.36
CA GLY A 336 1.42 -51.14 -47.24
C GLY A 336 2.64 -50.24 -46.94
N THR A 337 3.59 -50.76 -46.18
CA THR A 337 4.92 -50.22 -45.75
C THR A 337 5.83 -49.44 -46.74
N LEU A 338 6.56 -48.47 -46.16
CA LEU A 338 7.99 -48.08 -46.36
C LEU A 338 8.47 -47.37 -47.66
N GLY A 339 9.22 -46.28 -47.45
CA GLY A 339 10.08 -45.60 -48.44
C GLY A 339 10.63 -44.26 -47.90
N GLN A 340 11.93 -44.18 -47.60
CA GLN A 340 12.63 -42.96 -47.17
C GLN A 340 13.34 -42.28 -48.36
N ILE A 341 13.67 -40.98 -48.24
CA ILE A 341 15.02 -40.42 -48.43
C ILE A 341 15.08 -38.94 -47.99
N ASP A 342 16.00 -38.68 -47.05
CA ASP A 342 16.85 -37.52 -46.76
C ASP A 342 16.50 -36.10 -47.27
N SER A 343 16.51 -35.13 -46.34
CA SER A 343 17.68 -34.23 -46.18
C SER A 343 17.78 -33.72 -44.73
N SER A 344 19.00 -33.33 -44.31
CA SER A 344 19.32 -32.78 -42.98
C SER A 344 19.11 -31.27 -42.91
N ASP A 345 19.03 -30.72 -41.70
CA ASP A 345 20.09 -29.85 -41.14
C ASP A 345 20.01 -29.85 -39.60
N GLU A 346 21.14 -29.65 -38.92
CA GLU A 346 21.25 -29.58 -37.45
C GLU A 346 21.72 -28.18 -37.03
N GLU A 347 21.09 -27.61 -36.00
CA GLU A 347 21.73 -26.81 -34.91
C GLU A 347 20.62 -26.20 -34.03
N ASP A 348 20.37 -26.82 -32.87
CA ASP A 348 20.72 -26.22 -31.57
C ASP A 348 20.44 -27.21 -30.42
N GLN A 349 21.35 -27.29 -29.44
CA GLN A 349 21.21 -28.17 -28.28
C GLN A 349 21.00 -27.35 -27.01
N ASP A 350 19.75 -27.20 -26.58
CA ASP A 350 19.44 -26.75 -25.22
C ASP A 350 18.46 -27.69 -24.49
N GLY A 351 18.80 -28.03 -23.26
CA GLY A 351 18.38 -29.25 -22.58
C GLY A 351 17.13 -29.11 -21.70
N SER A 352 15.96 -28.79 -22.28
CA SER A 352 14.69 -28.81 -21.52
C SER A 352 13.96 -30.15 -21.64
N GLN A 353 13.57 -30.75 -20.52
CA GLN A 353 12.74 -31.96 -20.50
C GLN A 353 11.30 -31.69 -20.98
N GLY A 354 10.67 -32.68 -21.62
CA GLY A 354 9.58 -32.44 -22.56
C GLY A 354 8.22 -32.14 -21.93
N LEU A 355 7.63 -30.99 -22.31
CA LEU A 355 6.18 -30.79 -22.31
C LEU A 355 5.66 -30.77 -23.76
N GLY A 356 4.51 -31.41 -23.99
CA GLY A 356 4.10 -31.86 -25.33
C GLY A 356 3.71 -30.74 -26.29
N LYS A 357 4.22 -30.80 -27.54
CA LYS A 357 3.76 -29.99 -28.67
C LYS A 357 2.33 -30.41 -29.10
N ARG A 358 1.31 -29.97 -28.35
CA ARG A 358 -0.12 -30.13 -28.70
C ARG A 358 -0.36 -29.56 -30.12
N LYS A 359 -1.03 -30.33 -30.99
CA LYS A 359 -1.30 -29.92 -32.38
C LYS A 359 -2.35 -28.80 -32.42
N ARG A 360 -1.97 -27.62 -32.92
CA ARG A 360 -2.90 -26.51 -33.23
C ARG A 360 -3.94 -26.96 -34.25
N VAL A 361 -5.22 -26.77 -33.94
CA VAL A 361 -6.33 -27.18 -34.80
C VAL A 361 -6.53 -26.15 -35.91
N LYS A 362 -6.75 -26.61 -37.15
CA LYS A 362 -7.24 -25.76 -38.25
C LYS A 362 -8.73 -26.01 -38.42
N LEU A 363 -9.55 -25.04 -38.03
CA LEU A 363 -10.99 -25.07 -38.30
C LEU A 363 -11.24 -25.07 -39.82
N SER A 364 -12.27 -25.79 -40.26
CA SER A 364 -12.69 -25.84 -41.66
C SER A 364 -13.28 -24.48 -42.08
N SER A 365 -12.80 -23.92 -43.19
CA SER A 365 -13.10 -22.54 -43.58
C SER A 365 -14.50 -22.36 -44.21
N GLY A 366 -15.55 -22.57 -43.42
CA GLY A 366 -16.96 -22.45 -43.85
C GLY A 366 -17.47 -21.01 -43.92
N THR A 367 -17.01 -20.13 -43.03
CA THR A 367 -17.51 -18.76 -42.84
C THR A 367 -16.44 -17.70 -43.12
N LYS A 368 -15.76 -17.81 -44.27
CA LYS A 368 -14.93 -16.71 -44.78
C LYS A 368 -15.80 -15.63 -45.42
N ASP A 369 -16.51 -14.87 -44.59
CA ASP A 369 -17.08 -13.61 -45.07
C ASP A 369 -15.95 -12.59 -45.22
N GLN A 370 -15.46 -12.44 -46.44
CA GLN A 370 -14.31 -11.55 -46.73
C GLN A 370 -14.68 -10.07 -46.67
N SER A 371 -15.97 -9.74 -46.50
CA SER A 371 -16.51 -8.38 -46.47
C SER A 371 -15.94 -7.50 -45.34
N ILE A 372 -15.78 -8.04 -44.13
CA ILE A 372 -15.22 -7.28 -42.98
C ILE A 372 -13.70 -7.10 -43.07
N MET A 373 -12.99 -7.91 -43.88
CA MET A 373 -11.57 -7.71 -44.18
C MET A 373 -11.36 -6.79 -45.40
N ASP A 374 -12.16 -5.72 -45.46
CA ASP A 374 -12.27 -4.85 -46.63
C ASP A 374 -10.94 -4.17 -46.99
N VAL A 375 -10.77 -3.82 -48.27
CA VAL A 375 -9.47 -3.40 -48.79
C VAL A 375 -9.14 -1.98 -48.30
N LEU A 376 -8.12 -1.88 -47.44
CA LEU A 376 -7.57 -0.60 -47.01
C LEU A 376 -7.06 0.17 -48.23
N LYS A 377 -7.80 1.23 -48.59
CA LYS A 377 -7.49 2.11 -49.71
C LYS A 377 -7.69 3.56 -49.27
N HIS A 378 -6.63 4.12 -48.70
CA HIS A 378 -6.63 5.46 -48.11
C HIS A 378 -6.98 6.54 -49.16
N LYS A 379 -7.91 7.42 -48.80
CA LYS A 379 -8.43 8.52 -49.63
C LYS A 379 -8.00 9.90 -49.13
N SER A 380 -7.49 10.00 -47.91
CA SER A 380 -7.08 11.25 -47.24
C SER A 380 -5.73 11.07 -46.52
N PHE A 381 -5.06 12.17 -46.17
CA PHE A 381 -3.81 12.11 -45.42
C PHE A 381 -4.00 11.52 -44.02
N LEU A 382 -5.16 11.73 -43.38
CA LEU A 382 -5.49 11.15 -42.07
C LEU A 382 -5.50 9.62 -42.09
N GLU A 383 -6.08 9.04 -43.15
CA GLU A 383 -6.16 7.59 -43.35
C GLU A 383 -4.77 6.95 -43.50
N GLU A 384 -3.90 7.52 -44.34
CA GLU A 384 -2.54 7.01 -44.50
C GLU A 384 -1.66 7.31 -43.27
N LEU A 385 -1.83 8.45 -42.60
CA LEU A 385 -1.07 8.81 -41.40
C LEU A 385 -1.39 7.88 -40.23
N LEU A 386 -2.65 7.46 -40.05
CA LEU A 386 -2.98 6.43 -39.07
C LEU A 386 -2.40 5.06 -39.47
N PHE A 387 -2.44 4.68 -40.75
CA PHE A 387 -1.79 3.46 -41.21
C PHE A 387 -0.30 3.43 -40.85
N TRP A 388 0.44 4.52 -41.10
CA TRP A 388 1.84 4.61 -40.69
C TRP A 388 2.00 4.65 -39.16
N THR A 389 1.12 5.33 -38.43
CA THR A 389 1.11 5.31 -36.96
C THR A 389 0.99 3.90 -36.41
N ILE A 390 0.12 3.05 -36.98
CA ILE A 390 -0.01 1.63 -36.60
C ILE A 390 1.20 0.82 -37.05
N LYS A 391 1.71 1.05 -38.27
CA LYS A 391 2.86 0.35 -38.85
C LYS A 391 4.17 0.62 -38.10
N TYR A 392 4.29 1.78 -37.44
CA TYR A 392 5.39 2.19 -36.58
C TYR A 392 5.09 2.00 -35.06
N GLU A 393 4.13 1.14 -34.71
CA GLU A 393 3.78 0.75 -33.33
C GLU A 393 3.44 1.94 -32.39
N PHE A 394 2.58 2.83 -32.91
CA PHE A 394 2.02 4.01 -32.25
C PHE A 394 3.08 4.94 -31.64
N PRO A 395 3.92 5.63 -32.45
CA PRO A 395 4.95 6.54 -31.95
C PRO A 395 4.37 7.65 -31.08
N GLN A 396 4.90 7.85 -29.86
CA GLN A 396 4.30 8.74 -28.86
C GLN A 396 4.08 10.18 -29.35
N LYS A 397 5.03 10.74 -30.11
CA LYS A 397 4.91 12.07 -30.73
C LYS A 397 3.77 12.15 -31.75
N MET A 398 3.60 11.12 -32.58
CA MET A 398 2.51 11.03 -33.55
C MET A 398 1.16 10.88 -32.86
N VAL A 399 1.08 10.04 -31.82
CA VAL A 399 -0.12 9.89 -30.98
C VAL A 399 -0.49 11.22 -30.31
N THR A 400 0.48 11.96 -29.77
CA THR A 400 0.24 13.28 -29.15
C THR A 400 -0.32 14.28 -30.17
N PHE A 401 0.23 14.32 -31.40
CA PHE A 401 -0.29 15.16 -32.47
C PHE A 401 -1.75 14.81 -32.86
N LEU A 402 -2.04 13.52 -33.09
CA LEU A 402 -3.39 13.05 -33.43
C LEU A 402 -4.40 13.36 -32.31
N LEU A 403 -4.00 13.28 -31.04
CA LEU A 403 -4.87 13.58 -29.90
C LEU A 403 -5.07 15.08 -29.67
N ASN A 404 -4.05 15.93 -29.89
CA ASN A 404 -4.18 17.39 -29.79
C ASN A 404 -5.17 17.99 -30.82
N MET A 405 -5.51 17.23 -31.87
CA MET A 405 -6.49 17.62 -32.89
C MET A 405 -7.95 17.34 -32.49
N LEU A 406 -8.20 16.48 -31.50
CA LEU A 406 -9.55 16.09 -31.05
C LEU A 406 -10.51 17.21 -30.61
N PRO A 407 -10.07 18.41 -30.17
CA PRO A 407 -10.98 19.52 -29.90
C PRO A 407 -11.66 20.11 -31.16
N ASP A 408 -11.24 19.70 -32.38
CA ASP A 408 -12.00 19.94 -33.60
C ASP A 408 -12.94 18.75 -33.88
N GLN A 409 -14.23 19.01 -34.03
CA GLN A 409 -15.24 17.95 -34.21
C GLN A 409 -15.25 17.34 -35.61
N GLU A 410 -14.95 18.10 -36.66
CA GLU A 410 -14.86 17.52 -38.01
C GLU A 410 -13.67 16.54 -38.06
N TYR A 411 -12.57 16.87 -37.37
CA TYR A 411 -11.47 15.95 -37.15
C TYR A 411 -11.89 14.74 -36.30
N LYS A 412 -12.51 14.94 -35.13
CA LYS A 412 -12.87 13.84 -34.21
C LYS A 412 -13.78 12.81 -34.89
N VAL A 413 -14.78 13.24 -35.64
CA VAL A 413 -15.66 12.35 -36.42
C VAL A 413 -14.88 11.60 -37.49
N ALA A 414 -14.04 12.29 -38.28
CA ALA A 414 -13.26 11.66 -39.34
C ALA A 414 -12.24 10.64 -38.78
N PHE A 415 -11.47 11.04 -37.78
CA PHE A 415 -10.45 10.20 -37.14
C PHE A 415 -11.06 8.97 -36.47
N THR A 416 -12.24 9.09 -35.84
CA THR A 416 -12.96 7.93 -35.30
C THR A 416 -13.31 6.93 -36.40
N LYS A 417 -13.93 7.37 -37.50
CA LYS A 417 -14.29 6.48 -38.63
C LYS A 417 -13.05 5.83 -39.27
N THR A 418 -11.96 6.60 -39.41
CA THR A 418 -10.66 6.09 -39.87
C THR A 418 -10.04 5.08 -38.91
N PHE A 419 -10.19 5.25 -37.59
CA PHE A 419 -9.69 4.31 -36.58
C PHE A 419 -10.45 2.99 -36.62
N VAL A 420 -11.79 3.03 -36.70
CA VAL A 420 -12.65 1.85 -36.82
C VAL A 420 -12.26 0.99 -38.03
N GLN A 421 -12.04 1.61 -39.20
CA GLN A 421 -11.59 0.92 -40.41
C GLN A 421 -10.24 0.19 -40.27
N HIS A 422 -9.42 0.58 -39.29
CA HIS A 422 -8.10 -0.01 -39.08
C HIS A 422 -8.05 -1.10 -37.98
N TYR A 423 -9.14 -1.44 -37.29
CA TYR A 423 -9.12 -2.46 -36.22
C TYR A 423 -8.51 -3.81 -36.64
N ALA A 424 -8.84 -4.29 -37.84
CA ALA A 424 -8.27 -5.52 -38.40
C ALA A 424 -6.76 -5.44 -38.67
N PHE A 425 -6.21 -4.23 -38.86
CA PHE A 425 -4.77 -4.00 -38.97
C PHE A 425 -4.11 -3.84 -37.59
N ILE A 426 -4.74 -3.10 -36.66
CA ILE A 426 -4.30 -2.95 -35.26
C ILE A 426 -4.11 -4.33 -34.62
N MET A 427 -5.10 -5.23 -34.74
CA MET A 427 -5.00 -6.62 -34.28
C MET A 427 -3.84 -7.39 -34.95
N LYS A 428 -3.60 -7.21 -36.25
CA LYS A 428 -2.49 -7.88 -36.95
C LYS A 428 -1.10 -7.39 -36.49
N THR A 429 -0.98 -6.13 -36.08
CA THR A 429 0.25 -5.57 -35.50
C THR A 429 0.42 -6.00 -34.04
N LEU A 430 -0.64 -5.93 -33.22
CA LEU A 430 -0.66 -6.46 -31.85
C LEU A 430 -0.17 -7.92 -31.80
N LYS A 431 -0.64 -8.78 -32.71
CA LYS A 431 -0.23 -10.20 -32.82
C LYS A 431 1.22 -10.42 -33.31
N LYS A 432 2.01 -9.37 -33.53
CA LYS A 432 3.40 -9.42 -34.02
C LYS A 432 4.41 -8.64 -33.18
N SER A 433 3.99 -7.57 -32.49
CA SER A 433 4.85 -6.71 -31.69
C SER A 433 5.49 -7.46 -30.51
N HIS A 434 6.70 -7.03 -30.14
CA HIS A 434 7.40 -7.48 -28.94
C HIS A 434 7.16 -6.56 -27.72
N GLU A 435 6.76 -5.30 -27.93
CA GLU A 435 6.35 -4.37 -26.87
C GLU A 435 4.80 -4.28 -26.76
N SER A 436 4.14 -5.41 -26.50
CA SER A 436 2.67 -5.49 -26.39
C SER A 436 2.08 -4.42 -25.47
N ASP A 437 2.70 -4.18 -24.32
CA ASP A 437 2.12 -3.43 -23.22
C ASP A 437 2.16 -1.91 -23.46
N THR A 438 3.28 -1.40 -24.00
CA THR A 438 3.44 0.04 -24.29
C THR A 438 2.52 0.44 -25.44
N MET A 439 2.41 -0.39 -26.48
CA MET A 439 1.48 -0.19 -27.59
C MET A 439 0.02 -0.34 -27.15
N SER A 440 -0.31 -1.35 -26.34
CA SER A 440 -1.67 -1.59 -25.80
C SER A 440 -2.22 -0.38 -25.06
N ASN A 441 -1.41 0.21 -24.17
CA ASN A 441 -1.79 1.41 -23.44
C ASN A 441 -1.99 2.64 -24.36
N ARG A 442 -1.21 2.77 -25.45
CA ARG A 442 -1.39 3.87 -26.43
C ARG A 442 -2.65 3.68 -27.27
N ILE A 443 -3.01 2.44 -27.64
CA ILE A 443 -4.25 2.12 -28.35
C ILE A 443 -5.46 2.52 -27.49
N VAL A 444 -5.52 2.04 -26.24
CA VAL A 444 -6.62 2.35 -25.31
C VAL A 444 -6.70 3.83 -24.97
N HIS A 445 -5.57 4.53 -24.89
CA HIS A 445 -5.56 5.98 -24.68
C HIS A 445 -6.20 6.75 -25.85
N ILE A 446 -6.06 6.26 -27.10
CA ILE A 446 -6.73 6.85 -28.27
C ILE A 446 -8.21 6.49 -28.26
N SER A 447 -8.56 5.20 -28.20
CA SER A 447 -9.93 4.71 -28.35
C SER A 447 -10.87 5.28 -27.28
N VAL A 448 -10.46 5.36 -26.02
CA VAL A 448 -11.26 5.95 -24.93
C VAL A 448 -11.59 7.42 -25.22
N GLN A 449 -10.67 8.17 -25.85
CA GLN A 449 -10.90 9.57 -26.23
C GLN A 449 -11.78 9.72 -27.47
N LEU A 450 -11.83 8.73 -28.37
CA LEU A 450 -12.75 8.70 -29.52
C LEU A 450 -14.16 8.30 -29.10
N PHE A 451 -14.29 7.17 -28.39
CA PHE A 451 -15.56 6.53 -28.05
C PHE A 451 -16.20 7.02 -26.74
N SER A 452 -15.67 8.06 -26.09
CA SER A 452 -16.26 8.65 -24.88
C SER A 452 -17.62 9.33 -25.10
N ASN A 453 -17.94 9.68 -26.35
CA ASN A 453 -19.20 10.34 -26.71
C ASN A 453 -20.21 9.32 -27.28
N GLU A 454 -21.35 9.14 -26.59
CA GLU A 454 -22.38 8.15 -26.96
C GLU A 454 -22.91 8.34 -28.38
N GLU A 455 -23.22 9.58 -28.79
CA GLU A 455 -23.77 9.86 -30.12
C GLU A 455 -22.78 9.55 -31.25
N LEU A 456 -21.49 9.84 -31.05
CA LEU A 456 -20.44 9.46 -32.00
C LEU A 456 -20.22 7.95 -32.04
N ALA A 457 -20.22 7.28 -30.88
CA ALA A 457 -20.10 5.82 -30.79
C ALA A 457 -21.30 5.12 -31.49
N ARG A 458 -22.52 5.63 -31.28
CA ARG A 458 -23.74 5.21 -31.97
C ARG A 458 -23.63 5.43 -33.48
N GLN A 459 -23.18 6.61 -33.92
CA GLN A 459 -22.99 6.93 -35.34
C GLN A 459 -22.03 5.95 -36.03
N VAL A 460 -20.89 5.60 -35.41
CA VAL A 460 -19.94 4.66 -36.06
C VAL A 460 -20.34 3.19 -35.93
N THR A 461 -21.16 2.82 -34.94
CA THR A 461 -21.86 1.53 -34.93
C THR A 461 -22.83 1.42 -36.11
N GLU A 462 -23.59 2.47 -36.41
CA GLU A 462 -24.57 2.48 -37.52
C GLU A 462 -23.92 2.65 -38.90
N GLU A 463 -23.01 3.60 -39.09
CA GLU A 463 -22.40 3.90 -40.39
C GLU A 463 -21.19 3.03 -40.75
N CYS A 464 -20.50 2.43 -39.76
CA CYS A 464 -19.24 1.71 -39.97
C CYS A 464 -19.25 0.30 -39.38
N GLN A 465 -20.40 -0.22 -38.94
CA GLN A 465 -20.56 -1.59 -38.42
C GLN A 465 -19.56 -1.93 -37.30
N LEU A 466 -19.26 -0.96 -36.42
CA LEU A 466 -18.23 -1.07 -35.38
C LEU A 466 -18.34 -2.37 -34.57
N LEU A 467 -19.55 -2.74 -34.15
CA LEU A 467 -19.79 -3.94 -33.35
C LEU A 467 -19.42 -5.23 -34.10
N ASP A 468 -19.84 -5.38 -35.36
CA ASP A 468 -19.52 -6.53 -36.21
C ASP A 468 -18.00 -6.64 -36.42
N ILE A 469 -17.34 -5.51 -36.67
CA ILE A 469 -15.88 -5.43 -36.83
C ILE A 469 -15.18 -5.91 -35.55
N MET A 470 -15.53 -5.36 -34.38
CA MET A 470 -14.85 -5.68 -33.13
C MET A 470 -15.02 -7.14 -32.71
N VAL A 471 -16.24 -7.67 -32.79
CA VAL A 471 -16.50 -9.09 -32.46
C VAL A 471 -15.78 -10.02 -33.45
N THR A 472 -15.80 -9.72 -34.75
CA THR A 472 -15.09 -10.52 -35.78
C THR A 472 -13.57 -10.49 -35.57
N VAL A 473 -13.01 -9.32 -35.25
CA VAL A 473 -11.57 -9.14 -35.00
C VAL A 473 -11.15 -9.87 -33.71
N LEU A 474 -11.95 -9.81 -32.64
CA LEU A 474 -11.72 -10.59 -31.41
C LEU A 474 -11.78 -12.11 -31.65
N LEU A 475 -12.73 -12.57 -32.45
CA LEU A 475 -12.87 -13.99 -32.82
C LEU A 475 -11.66 -14.48 -33.61
N TYR A 476 -11.26 -13.78 -34.68
CA TYR A 476 -10.05 -14.10 -35.46
C TYR A 476 -8.74 -13.88 -34.67
N MET A 477 -8.77 -13.05 -33.62
CA MET A 477 -7.66 -12.94 -32.68
C MET A 477 -7.45 -14.28 -31.95
N MET A 478 -8.52 -14.85 -31.39
CA MET A 478 -8.48 -16.09 -30.60
C MET A 478 -8.33 -17.36 -31.46
N GLU A 479 -8.84 -17.40 -32.70
CA GLU A 479 -8.69 -18.57 -33.60
C GLU A 479 -7.25 -19.09 -33.70
N SER A 480 -6.26 -18.19 -33.66
CA SER A 480 -4.86 -18.56 -33.82
C SER A 480 -4.22 -19.27 -32.62
N CYS A 481 -4.84 -19.23 -31.43
CA CYS A 481 -4.37 -19.90 -30.22
C CYS A 481 -5.27 -21.07 -29.77
N LEU A 482 -6.22 -21.51 -30.61
CA LEU A 482 -7.10 -22.64 -30.28
C LEU A 482 -6.39 -24.00 -30.28
N ILE A 483 -6.73 -24.81 -29.27
CA ILE A 483 -6.36 -26.22 -29.12
C ILE A 483 -7.62 -27.07 -28.89
N LYS A 484 -7.52 -28.38 -29.18
CA LYS A 484 -8.61 -29.33 -28.89
C LYS A 484 -8.87 -29.39 -27.38
N SER A 485 -10.14 -29.41 -26.97
CA SER A 485 -10.53 -29.66 -25.58
C SER A 485 -10.34 -31.14 -25.21
N GLU A 486 -9.67 -31.39 -24.08
CA GLU A 486 -9.43 -32.72 -23.48
C GLU A 486 -10.46 -33.06 -22.38
N LEU A 487 -11.53 -32.26 -22.25
CA LEU A 487 -12.58 -32.41 -21.25
C LEU A 487 -13.50 -33.62 -21.58
N GLN A 488 -13.79 -34.44 -20.56
CA GLN A 488 -14.56 -35.69 -20.66
C GLN A 488 -13.95 -36.72 -21.62
N ASP A 489 -14.17 -36.60 -22.93
CA ASP A 489 -13.76 -37.56 -23.95
C ASP A 489 -12.61 -37.00 -24.82
N GLU A 490 -11.38 -37.22 -24.38
CA GLU A 490 -10.18 -36.74 -25.07
C GLU A 490 -10.02 -37.30 -26.49
N GLU A 491 -10.62 -38.46 -26.82
CA GLU A 491 -10.57 -39.02 -28.17
C GLU A 491 -11.65 -38.40 -29.08
N ASN A 492 -12.92 -38.36 -28.65
CA ASN A 492 -14.06 -38.00 -29.51
C ASN A 492 -14.55 -36.56 -29.39
N SER A 493 -14.11 -35.79 -28.38
CA SER A 493 -14.37 -34.35 -28.28
C SER A 493 -14.05 -33.62 -29.59
N LEU A 494 -14.95 -32.74 -30.02
CA LEU A 494 -14.79 -31.84 -31.18
C LEU A 494 -14.59 -30.38 -30.74
N HIS A 495 -14.83 -30.07 -29.46
CA HIS A 495 -14.71 -28.71 -28.92
C HIS A 495 -13.27 -28.18 -28.94
N VAL A 496 -13.13 -26.86 -29.06
CA VAL A 496 -11.84 -26.15 -29.08
C VAL A 496 -11.83 -25.00 -28.08
N VAL A 497 -10.69 -24.83 -27.40
CA VAL A 497 -10.50 -23.83 -26.34
C VAL A 497 -9.20 -23.05 -26.54
N VAL A 498 -9.13 -21.83 -25.99
CA VAL A 498 -7.91 -21.01 -26.02
C VAL A 498 -6.77 -21.66 -25.24
N ASN A 499 -5.56 -21.64 -25.82
CA ASN A 499 -4.35 -22.06 -25.13
C ASN A 499 -3.77 -20.90 -24.31
N CYS A 500 -4.01 -20.90 -23.00
CA CYS A 500 -3.51 -19.91 -22.04
C CYS A 500 -1.96 -19.86 -21.93
N GLY A 501 -1.24 -20.80 -22.57
CA GLY A 501 0.21 -20.79 -22.71
C GLY A 501 0.75 -20.06 -23.93
N GLU A 502 -0.09 -19.67 -24.89
CA GLU A 502 0.34 -18.85 -26.04
C GLU A 502 0.61 -17.40 -25.59
N ALA A 503 1.61 -16.76 -26.20
CA ALA A 503 2.04 -15.40 -25.85
C ALA A 503 0.89 -14.37 -25.93
N LEU A 504 -0.06 -14.58 -26.84
CA LEU A 504 -1.25 -13.74 -27.02
C LEU A 504 -2.10 -13.61 -25.75
N LEU A 505 -2.25 -14.69 -24.98
CA LEU A 505 -2.96 -14.65 -23.69
C LEU A 505 -2.01 -14.27 -22.56
N LYS A 506 -0.78 -14.81 -22.54
CA LYS A 506 0.19 -14.55 -21.47
C LYS A 506 0.58 -13.07 -21.35
N ASN A 507 0.65 -12.36 -22.47
CA ASN A 507 1.01 -10.94 -22.54
C ASN A 507 -0.23 -10.03 -22.75
N ASN A 508 -1.43 -10.52 -22.39
CA ASN A 508 -2.71 -9.79 -22.50
C ASN A 508 -2.92 -9.02 -23.82
N THR A 509 -2.43 -9.55 -24.94
CA THR A 509 -2.32 -8.81 -26.22
C THR A 509 -3.69 -8.50 -26.84
N TYR A 510 -4.74 -9.18 -26.39
CA TYR A 510 -6.15 -8.96 -26.75
C TYR A 510 -6.81 -7.81 -25.98
N TRP A 511 -6.23 -7.40 -24.84
CA TRP A 511 -6.84 -6.48 -23.88
C TRP A 511 -7.29 -5.13 -24.48
N PRO A 512 -6.55 -4.47 -25.40
CA PRO A 512 -7.02 -3.21 -25.98
C PRO A 512 -8.38 -3.33 -26.67
N LEU A 513 -8.58 -4.39 -27.44
CA LEU A 513 -9.79 -4.59 -28.23
C LEU A 513 -10.99 -4.94 -27.33
N VAL A 514 -10.74 -5.64 -26.22
CA VAL A 514 -11.72 -5.94 -25.18
C VAL A 514 -12.07 -4.70 -24.36
N SER A 515 -11.08 -3.89 -23.99
CA SER A 515 -11.25 -2.62 -23.27
C SER A 515 -12.10 -1.63 -24.08
N ASP A 516 -11.78 -1.47 -25.37
CA ASP A 516 -12.57 -0.68 -26.32
C ASP A 516 -14.03 -1.17 -26.40
N PHE A 517 -14.22 -2.50 -26.46
CA PHE A 517 -15.53 -3.12 -26.57
C PHE A 517 -16.39 -2.91 -25.31
N ILE A 518 -15.80 -3.05 -24.12
CA ILE A 518 -16.45 -2.73 -22.85
C ILE A 518 -16.81 -1.23 -22.79
N ASN A 519 -15.91 -0.36 -23.25
CA ASN A 519 -16.14 1.09 -23.26
C ASN A 519 -17.33 1.48 -24.14
N ILE A 520 -17.48 0.90 -25.35
CA ILE A 520 -18.66 1.18 -26.18
C ILE A 520 -19.95 0.53 -25.66
N LEU A 521 -19.87 -0.64 -25.01
CA LEU A 521 -21.02 -1.28 -24.36
C LEU A 521 -21.48 -0.57 -23.07
N SER A 522 -20.70 0.39 -22.55
CA SER A 522 -21.15 1.26 -21.47
C SER A 522 -22.23 2.24 -21.90
N HIS A 523 -22.28 2.60 -23.19
CA HIS A 523 -23.32 3.44 -23.78
C HIS A 523 -24.61 2.66 -24.01
N GLN A 524 -25.74 3.23 -23.60
CA GLN A 524 -27.03 2.54 -23.64
C GLN A 524 -27.48 2.31 -25.09
N SER A 525 -27.34 3.29 -25.98
CA SER A 525 -27.80 3.13 -27.37
C SER A 525 -27.01 2.06 -28.14
N VAL A 526 -25.72 1.92 -27.83
CA VAL A 526 -24.85 0.92 -28.46
C VAL A 526 -25.13 -0.48 -27.92
N ALA A 527 -25.30 -0.62 -26.60
CA ALA A 527 -25.65 -1.89 -25.97
C ALA A 527 -27.06 -2.39 -26.37
N GLN A 528 -28.03 -1.48 -26.54
CA GLN A 528 -29.35 -1.83 -27.08
C GLN A 528 -29.23 -2.40 -28.50
N ARG A 529 -28.50 -1.73 -29.40
CA ARG A 529 -28.29 -2.22 -30.77
C ARG A 529 -27.58 -3.58 -30.81
N PHE A 530 -26.66 -3.84 -29.87
CA PHE A 530 -26.02 -5.15 -29.68
C PHE A 530 -27.01 -6.25 -29.25
N LEU A 531 -27.88 -5.95 -28.28
CA LEU A 531 -28.86 -6.91 -27.71
C LEU A 531 -30.06 -7.20 -28.62
N GLU A 532 -30.30 -6.33 -29.59
CA GLU A 532 -31.25 -6.52 -30.68
C GLU A 532 -30.69 -7.40 -31.79
N ASP A 533 -29.37 -7.34 -32.06
CA ASP A 533 -28.79 -8.04 -33.19
C ASP A 533 -28.54 -9.53 -32.93
N HIS A 534 -29.46 -10.33 -33.46
CA HIS A 534 -29.43 -11.79 -33.39
C HIS A 534 -28.16 -12.41 -34.01
N GLY A 535 -27.64 -11.85 -35.11
CA GLY A 535 -26.45 -12.40 -35.77
C GLY A 535 -25.19 -12.14 -34.95
N LEU A 536 -25.08 -10.92 -34.42
CA LEU A 536 -23.98 -10.53 -33.54
C LEU A 536 -23.98 -11.29 -32.21
N LEU A 537 -25.15 -11.54 -31.62
CA LEU A 537 -25.28 -12.34 -30.40
C LEU A 537 -24.79 -13.78 -30.60
N VAL A 538 -25.12 -14.42 -31.72
CA VAL A 538 -24.59 -15.76 -32.07
C VAL A 538 -23.06 -15.71 -32.22
N THR A 539 -22.52 -14.71 -32.93
CA THR A 539 -21.06 -14.56 -33.08
C THR A 539 -20.35 -14.29 -31.74
N TRP A 540 -20.99 -13.56 -30.82
CA TRP A 540 -20.47 -13.35 -29.47
C TRP A 540 -20.49 -14.63 -28.63
N MET A 541 -21.56 -15.43 -28.67
CA MET A 541 -21.60 -16.71 -27.96
C MET A 541 -20.54 -17.69 -28.50
N ASN A 542 -20.28 -17.67 -29.81
CA ASN A 542 -19.17 -18.41 -30.41
C ASN A 542 -17.80 -17.96 -29.84
N PHE A 543 -17.55 -16.65 -29.72
CA PHE A 543 -16.34 -16.13 -29.08
C PHE A 543 -16.21 -16.58 -27.60
N VAL A 544 -17.28 -16.48 -26.81
CA VAL A 544 -17.29 -16.93 -25.40
C VAL A 544 -17.09 -18.45 -25.29
N SER A 545 -17.55 -19.24 -26.27
CA SER A 545 -17.37 -20.70 -26.29
C SER A 545 -15.89 -21.13 -26.30
N PHE A 546 -14.99 -20.32 -26.87
CA PHE A 546 -13.55 -20.60 -26.86
C PHE A 546 -12.91 -20.56 -25.46
N PHE A 547 -13.59 -19.94 -24.49
CA PHE A 547 -13.19 -19.90 -23.07
C PHE A 547 -13.94 -20.96 -22.24
N GLN A 548 -15.05 -21.51 -22.76
CA GLN A 548 -15.86 -22.54 -22.11
C GLN A 548 -15.08 -23.86 -22.00
N GLY A 549 -14.64 -24.19 -20.78
CA GLY A 549 -13.88 -25.40 -20.46
C GLY A 549 -12.36 -25.29 -20.65
N MET A 550 -11.79 -24.09 -20.78
CA MET A 550 -10.34 -23.88 -20.90
C MET A 550 -9.57 -24.25 -19.61
N ASN A 551 -8.23 -24.21 -19.65
CA ASN A 551 -7.31 -24.48 -18.53
C ASN A 551 -7.67 -25.75 -17.71
N LEU A 552 -7.92 -26.86 -18.41
CA LEU A 552 -8.31 -28.13 -17.79
C LEU A 552 -7.18 -28.72 -16.93
N ASN A 553 -7.46 -28.95 -15.65
CA ASN A 553 -6.57 -29.64 -14.72
C ASN A 553 -6.90 -31.14 -14.69
N LYS A 554 -5.85 -31.97 -14.78
CA LYS A 554 -5.89 -33.42 -14.55
C LYS A 554 -5.16 -33.73 -13.24
N ARG A 555 -5.72 -34.54 -12.33
CA ARG A 555 -5.12 -34.80 -11.01
C ARG A 555 -3.97 -35.78 -11.12
N GLU A 556 -2.79 -35.39 -10.65
CA GLU A 556 -1.63 -36.27 -10.65
C GLU A 556 -1.73 -37.32 -9.54
N LEU A 557 -1.45 -38.58 -9.88
CA LEU A 557 -1.60 -39.74 -8.99
C LEU A 557 -0.26 -40.40 -8.63
N ASN A 558 0.78 -40.19 -9.43
CA ASN A 558 2.06 -40.88 -9.30
C ASN A 558 3.15 -39.92 -8.78
N GLU A 559 3.67 -39.08 -9.67
CA GLU A 559 4.78 -38.15 -9.45
C GLU A 559 4.28 -36.76 -9.06
N HIS A 560 5.16 -35.88 -8.56
CA HIS A 560 4.82 -34.47 -8.32
C HIS A 560 5.21 -33.64 -9.55
N VAL A 561 4.45 -32.59 -9.85
CA VAL A 561 4.80 -31.61 -10.88
C VAL A 561 6.01 -30.79 -10.41
N GLU A 562 7.17 -30.99 -11.03
CA GLU A 562 8.42 -30.27 -10.69
C GLU A 562 8.40 -28.79 -11.12
N PHE A 563 7.67 -28.46 -12.20
CA PHE A 563 7.60 -27.12 -12.77
C PHE A 563 6.14 -26.63 -12.84
N GLU A 564 5.76 -25.76 -11.91
CA GLU A 564 4.40 -25.22 -11.83
C GLU A 564 4.12 -24.17 -12.92
N SER A 565 3.07 -24.38 -13.71
CA SER A 565 2.67 -23.46 -14.77
C SER A 565 1.88 -22.27 -14.21
N GLN A 566 2.33 -21.04 -14.53
CA GLN A 566 1.60 -19.81 -14.19
C GLN A 566 0.43 -19.49 -15.16
N THR A 567 0.14 -20.37 -16.12
CA THR A 567 -0.88 -20.13 -17.17
C THR A 567 -2.30 -19.91 -16.65
N TYR A 568 -2.61 -20.34 -15.41
CA TYR A 568 -3.91 -20.10 -14.81
C TYR A 568 -4.19 -18.61 -14.55
N TYR A 569 -3.17 -17.78 -14.27
CA TYR A 569 -3.37 -16.34 -14.13
C TYR A 569 -3.91 -15.72 -15.42
N ALA A 570 -3.35 -16.09 -16.57
CA ALA A 570 -3.83 -15.65 -17.88
C ALA A 570 -5.22 -16.22 -18.21
N ALA A 571 -5.56 -17.42 -17.72
CA ALA A 571 -6.90 -18.00 -17.89
C ALA A 571 -7.97 -17.23 -17.10
N PHE A 572 -7.74 -16.98 -15.80
CA PHE A 572 -8.66 -16.18 -14.99
C PHE A 572 -8.76 -14.73 -15.48
N ALA A 573 -7.65 -14.09 -15.84
CA ALA A 573 -7.66 -12.74 -16.42
C ALA A 573 -8.50 -12.70 -17.71
N ALA A 574 -8.27 -13.62 -18.64
CA ALA A 574 -9.00 -13.64 -19.91
C ALA A 574 -10.50 -13.94 -19.74
N GLU A 575 -10.91 -14.80 -18.80
CA GLU A 575 -12.35 -14.98 -18.53
C GLU A 575 -12.96 -13.71 -17.91
N LEU A 576 -12.30 -13.10 -16.93
CA LEU A 576 -12.81 -11.90 -16.27
C LEU A 576 -12.90 -10.71 -17.23
N GLU A 577 -11.83 -10.43 -17.97
CA GLU A 577 -11.73 -9.29 -18.88
C GLU A 577 -12.55 -9.53 -20.16
N ALA A 578 -12.36 -10.65 -20.86
CA ALA A 578 -12.96 -10.87 -22.18
C ALA A 578 -14.38 -11.46 -22.14
N CYS A 579 -14.77 -12.16 -21.06
CA CYS A 579 -16.12 -12.73 -20.94
C CYS A 579 -16.97 -11.97 -19.90
N ALA A 580 -16.50 -11.81 -18.66
CA ALA A 580 -17.33 -11.32 -17.56
C ALA A 580 -17.56 -9.80 -17.57
N GLN A 581 -16.55 -8.97 -17.87
CA GLN A 581 -16.76 -7.51 -17.93
C GLN A 581 -17.76 -7.11 -19.04
N PRO A 582 -17.73 -7.67 -20.26
CA PRO A 582 -18.80 -7.49 -21.26
C PRO A 582 -20.17 -8.00 -20.78
N MET A 583 -20.22 -9.14 -20.06
CA MET A 583 -21.46 -9.65 -19.45
C MET A 583 -22.07 -8.61 -18.52
N TRP A 584 -21.26 -8.02 -17.63
CA TRP A 584 -21.69 -6.97 -16.71
C TRP A 584 -22.09 -5.68 -17.42
N GLY A 585 -21.39 -5.29 -18.50
CA GLY A 585 -21.77 -4.17 -19.36
C GLY A 585 -23.18 -4.34 -19.93
N LEU A 586 -23.47 -5.49 -20.55
CA LEU A 586 -24.80 -5.81 -21.09
C LEU A 586 -25.87 -5.92 -19.99
N LEU A 587 -25.57 -6.58 -18.87
CA LEU A 587 -26.46 -6.68 -17.70
C LEU A 587 -26.75 -5.31 -17.07
N SER A 588 -25.88 -4.32 -17.24
CA SER A 588 -26.07 -2.98 -16.67
C SER A 588 -27.29 -2.26 -17.24
N HIS A 589 -27.71 -2.61 -18.46
CA HIS A 589 -28.87 -2.07 -19.18
C HIS A 589 -30.14 -2.94 -19.00
N CYS A 590 -29.98 -4.22 -18.66
CA CYS A 590 -31.06 -5.20 -18.47
C CYS A 590 -31.72 -5.14 -17.07
N LYS A 591 -32.07 -3.93 -16.62
CA LYS A 591 -32.54 -3.66 -15.24
C LYS A 591 -34.03 -3.34 -15.08
N VAL A 592 -34.78 -3.22 -16.17
CA VAL A 592 -36.20 -2.77 -16.15
C VAL A 592 -37.12 -3.68 -16.97
N ARG A 593 -38.43 -3.58 -16.77
CA ARG A 593 -39.45 -4.40 -17.46
C ARG A 593 -39.44 -4.19 -18.98
N GLU A 594 -39.05 -3.01 -19.43
CA GLU A 594 -38.95 -2.63 -20.84
C GLU A 594 -37.81 -3.38 -21.57
N THR A 595 -36.79 -3.85 -20.85
CA THR A 595 -35.62 -4.56 -21.43
C THR A 595 -35.71 -6.09 -21.32
N GLN A 596 -36.90 -6.64 -21.08
CA GLN A 596 -37.14 -8.08 -20.98
C GLN A 596 -36.78 -8.85 -22.27
N GLU A 597 -37.06 -8.27 -23.45
CA GLU A 597 -36.82 -8.93 -24.74
C GLU A 597 -35.32 -9.17 -24.99
N TYR A 598 -34.48 -8.18 -24.70
CA TYR A 598 -33.01 -8.30 -24.73
C TYR A 598 -32.50 -9.43 -23.85
N THR A 599 -33.07 -9.58 -22.65
CA THR A 599 -32.69 -10.66 -21.72
C THR A 599 -33.16 -12.02 -22.21
N ARG A 600 -34.35 -12.11 -22.84
CA ARG A 600 -34.81 -13.33 -23.52
C ARG A 600 -33.90 -13.70 -24.71
N ASN A 601 -33.43 -12.73 -25.49
CA ASN A 601 -32.50 -12.96 -26.61
C ASN A 601 -31.18 -13.57 -26.11
N VAL A 602 -30.55 -12.96 -25.11
CA VAL A 602 -29.28 -13.47 -24.54
C VAL A 602 -29.46 -14.85 -23.90
N VAL A 603 -30.54 -15.06 -23.13
CA VAL A 603 -30.84 -16.36 -22.52
C VAL A 603 -31.01 -17.46 -23.58
N ARG A 604 -31.74 -17.19 -24.67
CA ARG A 604 -31.88 -18.15 -25.79
C ARG A 604 -30.53 -18.52 -26.39
N TYR A 605 -29.76 -17.53 -26.86
CA TYR A 605 -28.51 -17.81 -27.58
C TYR A 605 -27.42 -18.41 -26.67
N CYS A 606 -27.47 -18.12 -25.37
CA CYS A 606 -26.60 -18.78 -24.40
C CYS A 606 -26.99 -20.26 -24.22
N LEU A 607 -28.29 -20.59 -24.15
CA LEU A 607 -28.76 -21.99 -24.10
C LEU A 607 -28.47 -22.78 -25.38
N GLU A 608 -28.59 -22.15 -26.55
CA GLU A 608 -28.21 -22.74 -27.85
C GLU A 608 -26.71 -23.08 -27.87
N ALA A 609 -25.83 -22.13 -27.55
CA ALA A 609 -24.39 -22.35 -27.48
C ALA A 609 -23.97 -23.35 -26.38
N LEU A 610 -24.74 -23.46 -25.29
CA LEU A 610 -24.52 -24.48 -24.26
C LEU A 610 -24.89 -25.88 -24.76
N GLN A 611 -25.95 -26.03 -25.56
CA GLN A 611 -26.32 -27.32 -26.16
C GLN A 611 -25.29 -27.75 -27.20
N ASP A 612 -24.87 -26.86 -28.10
CA ASP A 612 -23.79 -27.10 -29.06
C ASP A 612 -22.49 -27.51 -28.35
N TRP A 613 -22.17 -26.89 -27.21
CA TRP A 613 -21.00 -27.25 -26.39
C TRP A 613 -21.11 -28.64 -25.77
N PHE A 614 -22.27 -29.01 -25.18
CA PHE A 614 -22.48 -30.35 -24.61
C PHE A 614 -22.37 -31.45 -25.68
N ASP A 615 -22.86 -31.21 -26.89
CA ASP A 615 -22.74 -32.15 -28.00
C ASP A 615 -21.30 -32.20 -28.53
N ALA A 616 -20.61 -31.05 -28.59
CA ALA A 616 -19.21 -30.96 -29.03
C ALA A 616 -18.20 -31.61 -28.06
N ILE A 617 -18.49 -31.71 -26.76
CA ILE A 617 -17.64 -32.46 -25.80
C ILE A 617 -18.02 -33.94 -25.68
N ASN A 618 -19.01 -34.43 -26.45
CA ASN A 618 -19.57 -35.78 -26.34
C ASN A 618 -20.05 -36.11 -24.90
N PHE A 619 -20.91 -35.25 -24.34
CA PHE A 619 -21.27 -35.27 -22.92
C PHE A 619 -21.83 -36.61 -22.42
N VAL A 620 -21.35 -37.06 -21.26
CA VAL A 620 -21.84 -38.25 -20.53
C VAL A 620 -22.13 -37.90 -19.06
N ASP A 621 -23.28 -38.30 -18.52
CA ASP A 621 -23.64 -38.15 -17.10
C ASP A 621 -22.97 -39.20 -16.18
N GLU A 622 -21.65 -39.39 -16.35
CA GLU A 622 -20.79 -40.06 -15.36
C GLU A 622 -19.72 -39.07 -14.85
N PRO A 623 -19.25 -39.18 -13.59
CA PRO A 623 -18.23 -38.27 -13.07
C PRO A 623 -16.88 -38.51 -13.75
N ALA A 624 -16.48 -37.61 -14.66
CA ALA A 624 -15.15 -37.65 -15.30
C ALA A 624 -14.05 -37.69 -14.23
N PRO A 625 -13.34 -38.82 -14.06
CA PRO A 625 -12.48 -39.00 -12.91
C PRO A 625 -11.25 -38.11 -13.04
N ASN A 626 -10.92 -37.41 -11.95
CA ASN A 626 -9.69 -36.64 -11.81
C ASN A 626 -9.55 -35.44 -12.78
N GLN A 627 -10.63 -34.91 -13.35
CA GLN A 627 -10.64 -33.71 -14.19
C GLN A 627 -11.40 -32.55 -13.53
N VAL A 628 -10.88 -31.32 -13.61
CA VAL A 628 -11.61 -30.09 -13.25
C VAL A 628 -11.12 -28.88 -14.06
N THR A 629 -12.05 -28.01 -14.46
CA THR A 629 -11.79 -26.66 -14.98
C THR A 629 -12.64 -25.68 -14.18
N PHE A 630 -12.10 -24.49 -13.89
CA PHE A 630 -12.81 -23.41 -13.20
C PHE A 630 -13.52 -22.44 -14.18
N HIS A 631 -13.41 -22.67 -15.49
CA HIS A 631 -13.80 -21.71 -16.54
C HIS A 631 -15.07 -22.16 -17.26
N LEU A 632 -16.21 -21.58 -16.88
CA LEU A 632 -17.54 -21.93 -17.40
C LEU A 632 -18.35 -20.67 -17.82
N PRO A 633 -17.78 -19.71 -18.59
CA PRO A 633 -18.41 -18.42 -18.81
C PRO A 633 -19.82 -18.50 -19.42
N LEU A 634 -20.13 -19.46 -20.29
CA LEU A 634 -21.51 -19.61 -20.82
C LEU A 634 -22.51 -19.98 -19.70
N HIS A 635 -22.12 -20.85 -18.75
CA HIS A 635 -22.98 -21.15 -17.59
C HIS A 635 -23.25 -19.89 -16.76
N ARG A 636 -22.24 -19.01 -16.64
CA ARG A 636 -22.28 -17.78 -15.85
C ARG A 636 -23.09 -16.67 -16.52
N TYR A 637 -23.00 -16.54 -17.86
CA TYR A 637 -23.91 -15.69 -18.65
C TYR A 637 -25.37 -16.09 -18.42
N TYR A 638 -25.71 -17.36 -18.64
CA TYR A 638 -27.07 -17.87 -18.44
C TYR A 638 -27.57 -17.63 -16.99
N ALA A 639 -26.73 -17.94 -16.00
CA ALA A 639 -27.01 -17.72 -14.58
C ALA A 639 -27.29 -16.23 -14.24
N MET A 640 -26.47 -15.31 -14.72
CA MET A 640 -26.56 -13.91 -14.32
C MET A 640 -27.69 -13.15 -15.03
N PHE A 641 -27.96 -13.46 -16.30
CA PHE A 641 -29.15 -12.95 -16.99
C PHE A 641 -30.44 -13.51 -16.37
N LEU A 642 -30.49 -14.79 -15.97
CA LEU A 642 -31.60 -15.33 -15.17
C LEU A 642 -31.81 -14.58 -13.84
N SER A 643 -30.74 -14.26 -13.13
CA SER A 643 -30.85 -13.58 -11.82
C SER A 643 -31.44 -12.18 -11.96
N LYS A 644 -30.95 -11.35 -12.90
CA LYS A 644 -31.51 -10.00 -13.13
C LYS A 644 -32.89 -10.04 -13.81
N ALA A 645 -33.19 -11.05 -14.64
CA ALA A 645 -34.54 -11.26 -15.19
C ALA A 645 -35.61 -11.38 -14.10
N VAL A 646 -35.39 -12.24 -13.11
CA VAL A 646 -36.33 -12.44 -11.99
C VAL A 646 -36.28 -11.26 -11.01
N LYS A 647 -35.08 -10.83 -10.61
CA LYS A 647 -34.89 -9.82 -9.54
C LYS A 647 -35.26 -8.39 -9.94
N CYS A 648 -35.02 -8.00 -11.19
CA CYS A 648 -35.13 -6.60 -11.64
C CYS A 648 -36.19 -6.40 -12.75
N GLN A 649 -36.45 -7.42 -13.57
CA GLN A 649 -37.44 -7.32 -14.65
C GLN A 649 -38.76 -8.03 -14.34
N GLU A 650 -38.88 -8.68 -13.18
CA GLU A 650 -40.05 -9.45 -12.73
C GLU A 650 -40.52 -10.52 -13.74
N LEU A 651 -39.58 -11.11 -14.48
CA LEU A 651 -39.86 -12.22 -15.37
C LEU A 651 -40.16 -13.50 -14.58
N ASP A 652 -41.18 -14.23 -15.01
CA ASP A 652 -41.41 -15.59 -14.51
C ASP A 652 -40.24 -16.50 -14.89
N LEU A 653 -39.70 -17.18 -13.89
CA LEU A 653 -38.55 -18.08 -14.01
C LEU A 653 -38.87 -19.26 -14.94
N ASP A 654 -40.07 -19.85 -14.84
CA ASP A 654 -40.45 -20.99 -15.69
C ASP A 654 -40.54 -20.62 -17.17
N SER A 655 -40.75 -19.33 -17.50
CA SER A 655 -40.71 -18.82 -18.88
C SER A 655 -39.29 -18.62 -19.46
N LEU A 656 -38.23 -18.98 -18.72
CA LEU A 656 -36.82 -18.81 -19.10
C LEU A 656 -35.96 -20.06 -18.91
N LEU A 657 -36.46 -21.10 -18.25
CA LEU A 657 -35.73 -22.36 -18.08
C LEU A 657 -35.89 -23.28 -19.29
N PRO A 658 -34.85 -24.05 -19.67
CA PRO A 658 -34.99 -25.14 -20.62
C PRO A 658 -35.66 -26.35 -19.96
N ASP A 659 -35.77 -27.45 -20.70
CA ASP A 659 -36.28 -28.71 -20.17
C ASP A 659 -35.41 -29.31 -19.04
N GLN A 660 -35.92 -30.38 -18.42
CA GLN A 660 -35.23 -31.07 -17.34
C GLN A 660 -33.92 -31.74 -17.78
N GLU A 661 -33.78 -32.18 -19.04
CA GLU A 661 -32.55 -32.82 -19.51
C GLU A 661 -31.40 -31.80 -19.58
N MET A 662 -31.67 -30.62 -20.14
CA MET A 662 -30.70 -29.52 -20.15
C MET A 662 -30.39 -29.02 -18.73
N LEU A 663 -31.39 -28.87 -17.85
CA LEU A 663 -31.12 -28.53 -16.44
C LEU A 663 -30.25 -29.58 -15.72
N MET A 664 -30.35 -30.85 -16.10
CA MET A 664 -29.47 -31.91 -15.60
C MET A 664 -28.05 -31.78 -16.15
N LYS A 665 -27.87 -31.43 -17.44
CA LYS A 665 -26.54 -31.14 -18.04
C LYS A 665 -25.87 -29.92 -17.37
N LEU A 666 -26.60 -28.80 -17.23
CA LEU A 666 -26.10 -27.53 -16.67
C LEU A 666 -25.62 -27.63 -15.20
N MET A 667 -26.20 -28.54 -14.42
CA MET A 667 -25.79 -28.79 -13.03
C MET A 667 -24.36 -29.35 -12.91
N ILE A 668 -23.88 -30.06 -13.94
CA ILE A 668 -22.85 -31.10 -13.77
C ILE A 668 -21.44 -30.55 -13.58
N HIS A 669 -21.04 -29.55 -14.38
CA HIS A 669 -19.70 -28.97 -14.28
C HIS A 669 -19.54 -28.03 -13.07
N PRO A 670 -20.52 -27.14 -12.74
CA PRO A 670 -20.49 -26.39 -11.49
C PRO A 670 -20.43 -27.30 -10.25
N LEU A 671 -21.21 -28.38 -10.21
CA LEU A 671 -21.15 -29.35 -9.10
C LEU A 671 -19.81 -30.10 -9.04
N GLN A 672 -19.15 -30.33 -10.19
CA GLN A 672 -17.81 -30.92 -10.22
C GLN A 672 -16.75 -29.98 -9.64
N ILE A 673 -16.84 -28.67 -9.89
CA ILE A 673 -15.95 -27.68 -9.26
C ILE A 673 -16.10 -27.74 -7.73
N GLN A 674 -17.33 -27.74 -7.22
CA GLN A 674 -17.61 -27.79 -5.78
C GLN A 674 -17.09 -29.09 -5.13
N ALA A 675 -17.20 -30.23 -5.81
CA ALA A 675 -16.60 -31.49 -5.35
C ALA A 675 -15.06 -31.44 -5.34
N SER A 676 -14.44 -30.94 -6.41
CA SER A 676 -12.98 -30.87 -6.49
C SER A 676 -12.36 -29.77 -5.61
N LEU A 677 -13.10 -28.71 -5.23
CA LEU A 677 -12.70 -27.82 -4.13
C LEU A 677 -12.51 -28.63 -2.84
N ALA A 678 -13.44 -29.52 -2.48
CA ALA A 678 -13.28 -30.35 -1.28
C ALA A 678 -12.09 -31.33 -1.40
N GLU A 679 -11.79 -31.84 -2.59
CA GLU A 679 -10.57 -32.65 -2.83
C GLU A 679 -9.29 -31.82 -2.63
N ILE A 680 -9.26 -30.55 -3.06
CA ILE A 680 -8.11 -29.64 -2.91
C ILE A 680 -7.90 -29.27 -1.44
N HIS A 681 -8.97 -28.97 -0.69
CA HIS A 681 -8.93 -28.78 0.76
C HIS A 681 -8.47 -30.05 1.51
N SER A 682 -8.84 -31.22 0.99
CA SER A 682 -8.40 -32.53 1.48
C SER A 682 -6.96 -32.88 1.10
N ASN A 683 -6.24 -32.00 0.38
CA ASN A 683 -4.89 -32.22 -0.16
C ASN A 683 -4.76 -33.36 -1.20
N MET A 684 -5.85 -33.90 -1.74
CA MET A 684 -5.81 -34.97 -2.74
C MET A 684 -5.12 -34.54 -4.05
N TRP A 685 -5.04 -33.23 -4.30
CA TRP A 685 -4.37 -32.60 -5.44
C TRP A 685 -2.92 -32.14 -5.12
N VAL A 686 -2.31 -32.54 -4.00
CA VAL A 686 -0.97 -32.06 -3.59
C VAL A 686 0.14 -32.30 -4.64
N ARG A 687 0.01 -33.36 -5.45
CA ARG A 687 0.95 -33.65 -6.55
C ARG A 687 0.94 -32.62 -7.69
N ASN A 688 -0.15 -31.87 -7.86
CA ASN A 688 -0.31 -30.86 -8.92
C ASN A 688 0.38 -29.50 -8.62
N GLY A 689 1.15 -29.42 -7.53
CA GLY A 689 1.81 -28.19 -7.08
C GLY A 689 0.90 -27.28 -6.25
N LEU A 690 1.44 -26.13 -5.83
CA LEU A 690 0.71 -25.07 -5.13
C LEU A 690 -0.28 -24.34 -6.04
N GLN A 691 -0.02 -24.28 -7.36
CA GLN A 691 -0.82 -23.56 -8.34
C GLN A 691 -2.30 -24.00 -8.37
N ILE A 692 -2.63 -25.26 -8.08
CA ILE A 692 -4.03 -25.71 -7.95
C ILE A 692 -4.76 -25.08 -6.74
N LYS A 693 -4.04 -24.76 -5.67
CA LYS A 693 -4.57 -23.99 -4.52
C LYS A 693 -4.66 -22.50 -4.86
N GLY A 694 -3.76 -21.99 -5.71
CA GLY A 694 -3.87 -20.66 -6.31
C GLY A 694 -5.16 -20.51 -7.13
N GLN A 695 -5.42 -21.44 -8.06
CA GLN A 695 -6.67 -21.48 -8.83
C GLN A 695 -7.93 -21.53 -7.95
N ALA A 696 -7.95 -22.43 -6.96
CA ALA A 696 -9.05 -22.53 -6.01
C ALA A 696 -9.25 -21.24 -5.21
N MET A 697 -8.17 -20.53 -4.86
CA MET A 697 -8.24 -19.23 -4.20
C MET A 697 -8.84 -18.17 -5.12
N THR A 698 -8.33 -18.02 -6.35
CA THR A 698 -8.83 -17.04 -7.33
C THR A 698 -10.32 -17.23 -7.63
N TYR A 699 -10.80 -18.47 -7.66
CA TYR A 699 -12.22 -18.81 -7.88
C TYR A 699 -13.16 -18.37 -6.74
N VAL A 700 -12.73 -18.46 -5.47
CA VAL A 700 -13.57 -18.10 -4.30
C VAL A 700 -13.35 -16.68 -3.78
N GLN A 701 -12.23 -16.05 -4.14
CA GLN A 701 -11.80 -14.78 -3.56
C GLN A 701 -12.77 -13.64 -3.91
N SER A 702 -13.31 -13.00 -2.87
CA SER A 702 -14.38 -12.01 -2.89
C SER A 702 -14.36 -11.00 -4.05
N HIS A 703 -13.20 -10.52 -4.49
CA HIS A 703 -13.11 -9.57 -5.61
C HIS A 703 -13.69 -10.08 -6.95
N PHE A 704 -13.71 -11.39 -7.18
CA PHE A 704 -14.15 -12.04 -8.42
C PHE A 704 -15.37 -12.95 -8.22
N CYS A 705 -15.81 -13.16 -6.97
CA CYS A 705 -16.83 -14.16 -6.65
C CYS A 705 -18.15 -13.97 -7.40
N ASN A 706 -18.57 -12.72 -7.61
CA ASN A 706 -19.75 -12.31 -8.37
C ASN A 706 -19.72 -12.74 -9.85
N SER A 707 -18.54 -13.10 -10.36
CA SER A 707 -18.27 -13.49 -11.75
C SER A 707 -17.73 -14.92 -11.85
N MET A 708 -17.66 -15.65 -10.73
CA MET A 708 -17.04 -16.97 -10.59
C MET A 708 -17.94 -17.92 -9.78
N ILE A 709 -17.74 -18.03 -8.47
CA ILE A 709 -18.47 -18.97 -7.61
C ILE A 709 -19.94 -18.60 -7.38
N ASP A 710 -20.31 -17.32 -7.29
CA ASP A 710 -21.69 -16.93 -6.98
C ASP A 710 -22.68 -17.22 -8.13
N PRO A 711 -22.34 -16.98 -9.42
CA PRO A 711 -23.10 -17.48 -10.56
C PRO A 711 -23.23 -19.01 -10.57
N ASP A 712 -22.15 -19.73 -10.27
CA ASP A 712 -22.13 -21.20 -10.25
C ASP A 712 -23.05 -21.77 -9.15
N ILE A 713 -22.99 -21.19 -7.93
CA ILE A 713 -23.88 -21.55 -6.82
C ILE A 713 -25.33 -21.19 -7.15
N TYR A 714 -25.60 -20.02 -7.75
CA TYR A 714 -26.95 -19.64 -8.17
C TYR A 714 -27.52 -20.61 -9.21
N LEU A 715 -26.74 -21.00 -10.23
CA LEU A 715 -27.18 -21.97 -11.23
C LEU A 715 -27.50 -23.33 -10.60
N LEU A 716 -26.67 -23.79 -9.64
CA LEU A 716 -26.95 -24.99 -8.86
C LEU A 716 -28.22 -24.85 -8.00
N GLN A 717 -28.50 -23.68 -7.43
CA GLN A 717 -29.75 -23.39 -6.70
C GLN A 717 -30.98 -23.40 -7.62
N VAL A 718 -30.87 -22.86 -8.84
CA VAL A 718 -31.92 -22.90 -9.87
C VAL A 718 -32.21 -24.35 -10.27
N CYS A 719 -31.19 -25.13 -10.64
CA CYS A 719 -31.34 -26.55 -10.96
C CYS A 719 -31.95 -27.33 -9.79
N ALA A 720 -31.43 -27.17 -8.57
CA ALA A 720 -31.96 -27.79 -7.36
C ALA A 720 -33.44 -27.48 -7.09
N SER A 721 -33.93 -26.31 -7.50
CA SER A 721 -35.33 -25.93 -7.28
C SER A 721 -36.32 -26.69 -8.16
N ARG A 722 -35.92 -27.06 -9.39
CA ARG A 722 -36.81 -27.62 -10.43
C ARG A 722 -36.56 -29.09 -10.78
N LEU A 723 -35.34 -29.59 -10.57
CA LEU A 723 -35.03 -31.01 -10.71
C LEU A 723 -35.73 -31.85 -9.64
N ASP A 724 -35.62 -33.18 -9.77
CA ASP A 724 -36.05 -34.10 -8.74
C ASP A 724 -35.12 -34.03 -7.50
N PRO A 725 -35.67 -33.80 -6.28
CA PRO A 725 -34.87 -33.67 -5.08
C PRO A 725 -34.06 -34.90 -4.66
N ASP A 726 -34.50 -36.13 -4.98
CA ASP A 726 -33.75 -37.35 -4.68
C ASP A 726 -32.61 -37.54 -5.70
N TYR A 727 -32.84 -37.24 -6.99
CA TYR A 727 -31.78 -37.25 -8.02
C TYR A 727 -30.68 -36.23 -7.71
N PHE A 728 -31.05 -35.00 -7.34
CA PHE A 728 -30.08 -33.95 -7.01
C PHE A 728 -29.20 -34.36 -5.82
N ILE A 729 -29.80 -34.75 -4.68
CA ILE A 729 -29.05 -35.14 -3.48
C ILE A 729 -28.17 -36.39 -3.73
N SER A 730 -28.66 -37.38 -4.48
CA SER A 730 -27.84 -38.54 -4.86
C SER A 730 -26.62 -38.13 -5.70
N SER A 731 -26.80 -37.22 -6.65
CA SER A 731 -25.73 -36.74 -7.55
C SER A 731 -24.65 -35.93 -6.80
N VAL A 732 -25.02 -35.20 -5.75
CA VAL A 732 -24.06 -34.53 -4.85
C VAL A 732 -23.17 -35.55 -4.15
N PHE A 733 -23.74 -36.49 -3.38
CA PHE A 733 -22.92 -37.44 -2.61
C PHE A 733 -22.12 -38.41 -3.50
N GLU A 734 -22.56 -38.65 -4.74
CA GLU A 734 -21.79 -39.38 -5.76
C GLU A 734 -20.57 -38.59 -6.24
N ARG A 735 -20.69 -37.31 -6.61
CA ARG A 735 -19.54 -36.50 -7.06
C ARG A 735 -18.54 -36.21 -5.95
N PHE A 736 -19.01 -36.09 -4.70
CA PHE A 736 -18.15 -36.04 -3.51
C PHE A 736 -17.59 -37.41 -3.08
N LYS A 737 -17.91 -38.51 -3.80
CA LYS A 737 -17.32 -39.86 -3.63
C LYS A 737 -17.54 -40.51 -2.25
N VAL A 738 -18.61 -40.14 -1.56
CA VAL A 738 -18.93 -40.61 -0.19
C VAL A 738 -20.13 -41.56 -0.11
N VAL A 739 -20.64 -42.06 -1.23
CA VAL A 739 -21.81 -42.96 -1.25
C VAL A 739 -21.58 -44.24 -0.44
N ASP A 740 -20.39 -44.84 -0.53
CA ASP A 740 -20.06 -46.08 0.20
C ASP A 740 -20.01 -45.87 1.73
N LEU A 741 -19.75 -44.64 2.19
CA LEU A 741 -19.77 -44.27 3.61
C LEU A 741 -21.21 -44.19 4.18
N LEU A 742 -22.21 -43.96 3.31
CA LEU A 742 -23.63 -43.75 3.63
C LEU A 742 -24.45 -45.06 3.74
N THR A 743 -23.79 -46.18 4.02
CA THR A 743 -24.43 -47.46 4.42
C THR A 743 -24.67 -47.52 5.94
N MET A 744 -25.63 -48.34 6.38
CA MET A 744 -25.83 -48.66 7.81
C MET A 744 -24.86 -49.71 8.38
N ALA A 745 -24.01 -50.30 7.54
CA ALA A 745 -22.99 -51.24 7.98
C ALA A 745 -21.96 -50.61 8.95
N SER A 746 -21.46 -51.42 9.89
CA SER A 746 -20.36 -51.06 10.79
C SER A 746 -19.00 -50.98 10.09
N GLN A 747 -18.86 -51.61 8.93
CA GLN A 747 -17.69 -51.56 8.05
C GLN A 747 -18.15 -51.41 6.61
N HIS A 748 -17.61 -50.40 5.92
CA HIS A 748 -17.77 -50.18 4.48
C HIS A 748 -16.40 -50.23 3.79
N HIS A 749 -16.40 -50.24 2.46
CA HIS A 749 -15.17 -50.15 1.66
C HIS A 749 -15.44 -49.24 0.48
N ASN A 750 -14.82 -48.06 0.50
CA ASN A 750 -14.84 -47.10 -0.59
C ASN A 750 -13.75 -47.47 -1.61
N MET A 751 -14.11 -47.51 -2.90
CA MET A 751 -13.17 -47.86 -3.98
C MET A 751 -12.45 -46.64 -4.60
N VAL A 752 -12.76 -45.41 -4.14
CA VAL A 752 -12.33 -44.16 -4.78
C VAL A 752 -11.65 -43.19 -3.80
N LEU A 753 -11.95 -43.27 -2.49
CA LEU A 753 -11.31 -42.48 -1.43
C LEU A 753 -10.55 -43.38 -0.44
N ASP A 754 -9.34 -42.97 -0.08
CA ASP A 754 -8.64 -43.50 1.10
C ASP A 754 -9.35 -43.08 2.39
N VAL A 755 -9.24 -43.91 3.43
CA VAL A 755 -9.94 -43.77 4.72
C VAL A 755 -9.69 -42.40 5.39
N GLU A 756 -8.52 -41.80 5.19
CA GLU A 756 -8.17 -40.47 5.71
C GLU A 756 -8.93 -39.32 5.02
N HIS A 757 -9.26 -39.48 3.73
CA HIS A 757 -9.97 -38.47 2.92
C HIS A 757 -11.50 -38.56 3.06
N GLU A 758 -12.04 -39.70 3.50
CA GLU A 758 -13.49 -39.90 3.64
C GLU A 758 -14.17 -38.88 4.57
N ARG A 759 -13.52 -38.50 5.68
CA ARG A 759 -14.05 -37.49 6.61
C ARG A 759 -14.14 -36.12 5.92
N SER A 760 -13.07 -35.67 5.28
CA SER A 760 -13.00 -34.31 4.73
C SER A 760 -13.88 -34.16 3.48
N MET A 761 -14.04 -35.22 2.68
CA MET A 761 -15.00 -35.24 1.57
C MET A 761 -16.46 -35.24 2.06
N LEU A 762 -16.77 -35.91 3.19
CA LEU A 762 -18.09 -35.81 3.81
C LEU A 762 -18.34 -34.41 4.44
N GLU A 763 -17.34 -33.83 5.11
CA GLU A 763 -17.38 -32.45 5.58
C GLU A 763 -17.66 -31.49 4.40
N GLY A 764 -16.97 -31.67 3.27
CA GLY A 764 -17.20 -30.91 2.04
C GLY A 764 -18.61 -31.07 1.46
N ALA A 765 -19.13 -32.29 1.34
CA ALA A 765 -20.45 -32.54 0.78
C ALA A 765 -21.57 -31.90 1.61
N LEU A 766 -21.47 -31.99 2.94
CA LEU A 766 -22.42 -31.35 3.85
C LEU A 766 -22.25 -29.83 3.87
N THR A 767 -21.01 -29.32 3.76
CA THR A 767 -20.73 -27.88 3.65
C THR A 767 -21.35 -27.31 2.37
N PHE A 768 -21.22 -27.99 1.23
CA PHE A 768 -21.86 -27.60 -0.01
C PHE A 768 -23.39 -27.58 0.09
N LEU A 769 -24.03 -28.59 0.70
CA LEU A 769 -25.48 -28.58 0.91
C LEU A 769 -25.90 -27.44 1.85
N VAL A 770 -25.10 -27.12 2.87
CA VAL A 770 -25.32 -25.97 3.76
C VAL A 770 -25.21 -24.64 2.99
N ILE A 771 -24.16 -24.45 2.19
CA ILE A 771 -23.94 -23.30 1.29
C ILE A 771 -25.15 -23.12 0.36
N LEU A 772 -25.47 -24.16 -0.41
CA LEU A 772 -26.54 -24.19 -1.41
C LEU A 772 -27.91 -23.84 -0.81
N LEU A 773 -28.22 -24.36 0.38
CA LEU A 773 -29.50 -24.11 1.03
C LEU A 773 -29.55 -22.79 1.81
N SER A 774 -28.42 -22.26 2.28
CA SER A 774 -28.36 -21.06 3.15
C SER A 774 -28.28 -19.74 2.42
N LEU A 775 -27.42 -19.64 1.40
CA LEU A 775 -27.10 -18.36 0.77
C LEU A 775 -28.28 -17.82 -0.04
N ARG A 776 -28.42 -16.48 -0.09
CA ARG A 776 -29.53 -15.79 -0.75
C ARG A 776 -29.10 -14.70 -1.73
N LEU A 777 -27.80 -14.60 -2.03
CA LEU A 777 -27.16 -13.54 -2.84
C LEU A 777 -27.97 -13.23 -4.11
N HIS A 778 -28.15 -14.24 -4.97
CA HIS A 778 -28.91 -14.12 -6.22
C HIS A 778 -30.37 -14.61 -6.12
N LEU A 779 -30.85 -14.95 -4.91
CA LEU A 779 -32.19 -15.51 -4.64
C LEU A 779 -33.15 -14.56 -3.90
N GLY A 780 -32.81 -13.27 -3.78
CA GLY A 780 -33.71 -12.25 -3.22
C GLY A 780 -33.04 -11.14 -2.39
N MET A 781 -31.76 -11.27 -2.01
CA MET A 781 -31.02 -10.17 -1.37
C MET A 781 -30.92 -8.95 -2.30
N SER A 782 -30.97 -7.73 -1.79
CA SER A 782 -30.66 -6.51 -2.56
C SER A 782 -29.15 -6.46 -2.90
N ASP A 783 -28.76 -5.57 -3.81
CA ASP A 783 -27.34 -5.41 -4.15
C ASP A 783 -26.56 -4.84 -2.91
N ASP A 784 -27.20 -3.99 -2.09
CA ASP A 784 -26.64 -3.46 -0.83
C ASP A 784 -26.55 -4.53 0.29
N ASP A 785 -27.50 -5.48 0.36
CA ASP A 785 -27.43 -6.62 1.31
C ASP A 785 -26.23 -7.53 1.01
N ILE A 786 -25.90 -7.72 -0.27
CA ILE A 786 -24.74 -8.52 -0.72
C ILE A 786 -23.45 -7.82 -0.27
N LEU A 787 -23.33 -6.52 -0.54
CA LEU A 787 -22.21 -5.68 -0.09
C LEU A 787 -22.03 -5.74 1.44
N ARG A 788 -23.13 -5.67 2.20
CA ARG A 788 -23.09 -5.78 3.67
C ARG A 788 -22.61 -7.15 4.13
N ALA A 789 -23.15 -8.24 3.59
CA ALA A 789 -22.74 -9.60 3.94
C ALA A 789 -21.26 -9.88 3.62
N GLU A 790 -20.78 -9.39 2.47
CA GLU A 790 -19.38 -9.51 2.05
C GLU A 790 -18.43 -8.75 3.00
N MET A 791 -18.79 -7.51 3.34
CA MET A 791 -18.00 -6.66 4.24
C MET A 791 -17.94 -7.23 5.66
N VAL A 792 -19.05 -7.75 6.18
CA VAL A 792 -19.08 -8.46 7.48
C VAL A 792 -18.20 -9.71 7.44
N ALA A 793 -18.28 -10.53 6.39
CA ALA A 793 -17.42 -11.72 6.28
C ALA A 793 -15.92 -11.36 6.26
N GLN A 794 -15.54 -10.33 5.50
CA GLN A 794 -14.14 -9.87 5.42
C GLN A 794 -13.61 -9.28 6.73
N LEU A 795 -14.43 -8.50 7.43
CA LEU A 795 -14.09 -7.91 8.74
C LEU A 795 -14.09 -8.94 9.87
N CYS A 796 -14.94 -9.97 9.83
CA CYS A 796 -14.94 -11.04 10.84
C CYS A 796 -13.70 -11.92 10.72
N MET A 797 -13.20 -12.20 9.51
CA MET A 797 -11.95 -12.95 9.33
C MET A 797 -10.73 -12.23 9.91
N ASN A 798 -10.52 -10.95 9.58
CA ASN A 798 -9.44 -10.10 10.08
C ASN A 798 -9.89 -8.62 10.12
N ASP A 799 -9.29 -7.79 10.97
CA ASP A 799 -9.40 -6.33 10.83
C ASP A 799 -8.77 -5.89 9.49
N ARG A 800 -9.31 -4.84 8.87
CA ARG A 800 -8.92 -4.40 7.51
C ARG A 800 -8.73 -2.89 7.41
N THR A 801 -7.81 -2.44 6.56
CA THR A 801 -7.77 -1.04 6.10
C THR A 801 -8.96 -0.76 5.15
N HIS A 802 -9.27 0.52 4.91
CA HIS A 802 -10.31 0.93 3.95
C HIS A 802 -9.97 0.48 2.53
N SER A 803 -8.71 0.67 2.11
CA SER A 803 -8.18 0.17 0.84
C SER A 803 -8.28 -1.36 0.73
N SER A 804 -7.91 -2.09 1.78
CA SER A 804 -8.02 -3.56 1.80
C SER A 804 -9.46 -4.02 1.66
N LEU A 805 -10.46 -3.27 2.14
CA LEU A 805 -11.87 -3.59 1.91
C LEU A 805 -12.31 -3.25 0.48
N LEU A 806 -11.90 -2.09 -0.06
CA LEU A 806 -12.17 -1.69 -1.46
C LEU A 806 -11.59 -2.64 -2.50
N ASP A 807 -10.50 -3.35 -2.18
CA ASP A 807 -9.84 -4.30 -3.07
C ASP A 807 -10.25 -5.76 -2.83
N LEU A 808 -10.89 -6.06 -1.70
CA LEU A 808 -11.49 -7.39 -1.43
C LEU A 808 -12.96 -7.48 -1.84
N ILE A 809 -13.72 -6.38 -1.78
CA ILE A 809 -15.14 -6.36 -2.13
C ILE A 809 -15.32 -6.26 -3.66
N PRO A 810 -16.18 -7.09 -4.28
CA PRO A 810 -16.32 -7.19 -5.74
C PRO A 810 -16.81 -5.90 -6.41
N GLU A 811 -16.32 -5.64 -7.62
CA GLU A 811 -16.57 -4.38 -8.35
C GLU A 811 -18.04 -4.14 -8.75
N ASN A 812 -18.88 -5.17 -8.80
CA ASN A 812 -20.33 -5.02 -8.86
C ASN A 812 -20.90 -5.58 -7.56
N PRO A 813 -21.55 -4.76 -6.70
CA PRO A 813 -22.11 -3.42 -6.97
C PRO A 813 -21.25 -2.21 -6.51
N ASN A 814 -19.93 -2.37 -6.30
CA ASN A 814 -19.10 -1.41 -5.57
C ASN A 814 -18.55 -0.24 -6.46
N PRO A 815 -18.53 1.04 -6.01
CA PRO A 815 -18.48 2.20 -6.92
C PRO A 815 -17.05 2.61 -7.35
N LYS A 816 -16.24 1.66 -7.83
CA LYS A 816 -14.97 1.98 -8.53
C LYS A 816 -15.25 2.62 -9.90
N SER A 817 -16.33 2.22 -10.56
CA SER A 817 -17.02 3.03 -11.56
C SER A 817 -17.92 4.07 -10.88
N GLY A 818 -17.83 5.32 -11.35
CA GLY A 818 -18.85 6.31 -11.04
C GLY A 818 -20.18 5.95 -11.73
N ILE A 819 -21.30 6.41 -11.15
CA ILE A 819 -22.67 6.27 -11.69
C ILE A 819 -23.25 4.83 -11.61
N ILE A 820 -23.81 4.51 -10.45
CA ILE A 820 -25.20 4.00 -10.40
C ILE A 820 -25.98 4.87 -9.41
N PRO A 821 -27.02 5.62 -9.83
CA PRO A 821 -27.87 6.36 -8.90
C PRO A 821 -28.83 5.38 -8.20
N GLY A 822 -28.50 4.91 -7.00
CA GLY A 822 -29.46 4.13 -6.20
C GLY A 822 -28.93 3.30 -5.03
N SER A 823 -27.67 2.85 -5.04
CA SER A 823 -27.10 2.06 -3.94
C SER A 823 -26.61 2.95 -2.78
N TYR A 824 -26.80 2.50 -1.54
CA TYR A 824 -26.18 3.14 -0.38
C TYR A 824 -24.69 2.83 -0.38
N SER A 825 -23.87 3.89 -0.37
CA SER A 825 -22.44 3.77 -0.68
C SER A 825 -21.67 2.89 0.31
N PHE A 826 -20.55 2.34 -0.17
CA PHE A 826 -19.56 1.59 0.60
C PHE A 826 -19.28 2.20 1.99
N GLU A 827 -19.10 3.52 2.07
CA GLU A 827 -18.88 4.26 3.33
C GLU A 827 -20.04 4.14 4.32
N SER A 828 -21.28 4.18 3.82
CA SER A 828 -22.49 4.03 4.64
C SER A 828 -22.65 2.61 5.17
N VAL A 829 -22.24 1.59 4.39
CA VAL A 829 -22.22 0.20 4.86
C VAL A 829 -21.10 0.01 5.88
N LEU A 830 -19.90 0.52 5.61
CA LEU A 830 -18.73 0.43 6.49
C LEU A 830 -18.96 1.11 7.84
N SER A 831 -19.45 2.35 7.84
CA SER A 831 -19.83 3.08 9.06
C SER A 831 -20.96 2.39 9.84
N ALA A 832 -21.82 1.62 9.16
CA ALA A 832 -22.85 0.83 9.82
C ALA A 832 -22.31 -0.47 10.45
N VAL A 833 -21.38 -1.20 9.80
CA VAL A 833 -20.90 -2.52 10.28
C VAL A 833 -19.63 -2.48 11.15
N ALA A 834 -18.83 -1.42 11.07
CA ALA A 834 -17.50 -1.37 11.67
C ALA A 834 -17.27 -0.16 12.57
N ASP A 835 -16.41 -0.35 13.57
CA ASP A 835 -15.78 0.73 14.33
C ASP A 835 -14.38 1.00 13.75
N PHE A 836 -13.99 2.28 13.70
CA PHE A 836 -12.67 2.70 13.24
C PHE A 836 -11.66 2.73 14.40
N ARG A 837 -10.60 1.93 14.28
CA ARG A 837 -9.43 1.95 15.15
C ARG A 837 -8.38 2.88 14.56
N ALA A 838 -8.16 4.02 15.22
CA ALA A 838 -7.17 5.02 14.84
C ALA A 838 -5.74 4.43 14.78
N PRO A 839 -4.87 4.96 13.89
CA PRO A 839 -3.48 4.52 13.75
C PRO A 839 -2.64 4.83 15.01
N ILE A 840 -2.11 3.79 15.66
CA ILE A 840 -1.31 3.91 16.89
C ILE A 840 0.17 3.61 16.60
N PHE A 841 1.08 4.26 17.33
CA PHE A 841 2.49 3.89 17.36
C PHE A 841 2.72 2.74 18.36
N GLU A 842 3.15 1.55 17.89
CA GLU A 842 3.52 0.46 18.81
C GLU A 842 4.98 0.55 19.27
N PRO A 843 5.31 0.20 20.53
CA PRO A 843 6.68 0.26 21.07
C PRO A 843 7.77 -0.50 20.30
N GLY A 844 7.41 -1.40 19.38
CA GLY A 844 8.35 -2.10 18.49
C GLY A 844 8.80 -1.30 17.25
N GLY A 845 8.38 -0.05 17.09
CA GLY A 845 8.65 0.74 15.88
C GLY A 845 7.74 0.38 14.69
N SER A 846 6.60 -0.26 14.96
CA SER A 846 5.57 -0.58 13.97
C SER A 846 4.51 0.52 13.98
N MET A 847 4.48 1.35 12.93
CA MET A 847 3.44 2.37 12.75
C MET A 847 2.20 1.74 12.11
N GLN A 848 1.22 1.37 12.95
CA GLN A 848 -0.04 0.79 12.50
C GLN A 848 -0.88 1.82 11.73
N GLN A 849 -1.49 1.40 10.63
CA GLN A 849 -2.45 2.19 9.86
C GLN A 849 -3.83 2.18 10.54
N GLY A 850 -4.72 3.05 10.09
CA GLY A 850 -6.14 3.00 10.48
C GLY A 850 -6.79 1.71 10.02
N MET A 851 -7.54 1.05 10.90
CA MET A 851 -8.13 -0.27 10.68
C MET A 851 -9.60 -0.28 11.11
N TYR A 852 -10.43 -1.02 10.39
CA TYR A 852 -11.84 -1.23 10.69
C TYR A 852 -12.03 -2.62 11.32
N THR A 853 -12.85 -2.69 12.37
CA THR A 853 -13.18 -3.92 13.11
C THR A 853 -14.71 -4.07 13.23
N PRO A 854 -15.29 -5.29 13.19
CA PRO A 854 -16.75 -5.43 13.27
C PRO A 854 -17.29 -5.01 14.63
N LYS A 855 -18.41 -4.27 14.62
CA LYS A 855 -19.11 -3.83 15.84
C LYS A 855 -19.63 -4.99 16.67
N ALA A 856 -19.82 -4.73 17.97
CA ALA A 856 -20.46 -5.67 18.90
C ALA A 856 -21.86 -6.15 18.44
N GLU A 857 -22.64 -5.29 17.78
CA GLU A 857 -23.95 -5.64 17.23
C GLU A 857 -23.85 -6.55 15.99
N VAL A 858 -22.81 -6.39 15.17
CA VAL A 858 -22.55 -7.22 13.98
C VAL A 858 -22.13 -8.63 14.37
N TRP A 859 -21.28 -8.78 15.39
CA TRP A 859 -20.95 -10.10 15.94
C TRP A 859 -22.15 -10.84 16.53
N ASP A 860 -23.18 -10.12 16.98
CA ASP A 860 -24.37 -10.69 17.61
C ASP A 860 -25.49 -11.03 16.61
N GLN A 861 -25.68 -10.19 15.59
CA GLN A 861 -26.83 -10.26 14.68
C GLN A 861 -26.47 -10.55 13.22
N GLU A 862 -25.19 -10.43 12.82
CA GLU A 862 -24.81 -10.42 11.39
C GLU A 862 -23.68 -11.35 10.99
N PHE A 863 -22.84 -11.81 11.91
CA PHE A 863 -21.81 -12.82 11.63
C PHE A 863 -22.44 -14.13 11.11
N ASP A 864 -22.22 -14.44 9.83
CA ASP A 864 -22.61 -15.71 9.20
C ASP A 864 -21.35 -16.56 8.88
N PRO A 865 -21.14 -17.69 9.57
CA PRO A 865 -20.02 -18.59 9.28
C PRO A 865 -20.14 -19.25 7.89
N VAL A 866 -21.33 -19.37 7.30
CA VAL A 866 -21.51 -19.95 5.95
C VAL A 866 -20.95 -19.01 4.89
N MET A 867 -21.18 -17.71 5.03
CA MET A 867 -20.59 -16.68 4.15
C MET A 867 -19.06 -16.65 4.29
N VAL A 868 -18.51 -16.77 5.51
CA VAL A 868 -17.05 -16.85 5.70
C VAL A 868 -16.44 -18.10 5.06
N ILE A 869 -17.08 -19.27 5.18
CA ILE A 869 -16.62 -20.52 4.55
C ILE A 869 -16.64 -20.42 3.01
N LEU A 870 -17.58 -19.68 2.42
CA LEU A 870 -17.66 -19.47 0.97
C LEU A 870 -16.48 -18.65 0.41
N ARG A 871 -15.84 -17.80 1.22
CA ARG A 871 -14.89 -16.77 0.77
C ARG A 871 -13.41 -17.06 1.05
N THR A 872 -13.07 -18.23 1.60
CA THR A 872 -11.67 -18.60 1.85
C THR A 872 -11.39 -20.09 1.65
N VAL A 873 -10.24 -20.40 1.04
CA VAL A 873 -9.68 -21.76 0.95
C VAL A 873 -8.92 -22.13 2.23
N TYR A 874 -8.65 -21.17 3.11
CA TYR A 874 -7.81 -21.36 4.28
C TYR A 874 -8.66 -21.60 5.53
N ARG A 875 -8.67 -22.85 6.02
CA ARG A 875 -9.33 -23.24 7.29
C ARG A 875 -8.91 -22.39 8.51
N ARG A 876 -7.73 -21.75 8.48
CA ARG A 876 -7.27 -20.79 9.51
C ARG A 876 -8.06 -19.48 9.54
N ASP A 877 -8.62 -19.02 8.42
CA ASP A 877 -9.35 -17.75 8.35
C ASP A 877 -10.78 -17.94 8.91
N VAL A 878 -11.39 -19.09 8.62
CA VAL A 878 -12.64 -19.57 9.25
C VAL A 878 -12.45 -19.75 10.77
N GLN A 879 -11.31 -20.33 11.17
CA GLN A 879 -10.97 -20.47 12.60
C GLN A 879 -10.77 -19.11 13.27
N SER A 880 -10.08 -18.15 12.63
CA SER A 880 -9.92 -16.78 13.13
C SER A 880 -11.28 -16.12 13.41
N ALA A 881 -12.22 -16.20 12.46
CA ALA A 881 -13.56 -15.64 12.65
C ALA A 881 -14.31 -16.28 13.83
N MET A 882 -14.22 -17.62 13.98
CA MET A 882 -14.83 -18.33 15.11
C MET A 882 -14.14 -18.06 16.46
N ASP A 883 -12.82 -17.89 16.49
CA ASP A 883 -12.06 -17.56 17.70
C ASP A 883 -12.34 -16.12 18.16
N ARG A 884 -12.48 -15.19 17.21
CA ARG A 884 -12.87 -13.79 17.47
C ARG A 884 -14.31 -13.68 17.96
N TYR A 885 -15.26 -14.40 17.34
CA TYR A 885 -16.63 -14.52 17.85
C TYR A 885 -16.66 -15.14 19.27
N THR A 886 -15.83 -16.13 19.53
CA THR A 886 -15.68 -16.75 20.85
C THR A 886 -15.09 -15.77 21.88
N ALA A 887 -14.14 -14.91 21.49
CA ALA A 887 -13.61 -13.85 22.35
C ALA A 887 -14.68 -12.79 22.67
N PHE A 888 -15.45 -12.35 21.66
CA PHE A 888 -16.60 -11.45 21.82
C PHE A 888 -17.64 -12.02 22.81
N LEU A 889 -18.04 -13.29 22.68
CA LEU A 889 -19.01 -13.92 23.58
C LEU A 889 -18.51 -14.05 25.02
N LYS A 890 -17.21 -14.21 25.22
CA LYS A 890 -16.57 -14.24 26.54
C LYS A 890 -16.44 -12.84 27.15
N GLN A 891 -16.06 -11.84 26.36
CA GLN A 891 -15.93 -10.44 26.79
C GLN A 891 -17.28 -9.77 27.10
N SER A 892 -18.33 -10.11 26.32
CA SER A 892 -19.71 -9.66 26.56
C SER A 892 -20.45 -10.48 27.63
N GLY A 893 -19.84 -11.53 28.17
CA GLY A 893 -20.44 -12.43 29.17
C GLY A 893 -21.59 -13.30 28.66
N LYS A 894 -21.91 -13.27 27.35
CA LYS A 894 -23.04 -13.98 26.75
C LYS A 894 -22.87 -15.50 26.74
N PHE A 895 -21.66 -16.01 26.52
CA PHE A 895 -21.39 -17.45 26.57
C PHE A 895 -19.96 -17.75 27.04
N PRO A 896 -19.77 -18.52 28.13
CA PRO A 896 -18.44 -18.80 28.70
C PRO A 896 -17.69 -19.96 28.02
N GLY A 897 -18.40 -20.81 27.28
CA GLY A 897 -17.84 -22.02 26.65
C GLY A 897 -17.17 -21.77 25.31
N ASN A 898 -17.04 -22.83 24.50
CA ASN A 898 -16.75 -22.70 23.08
C ASN A 898 -18.08 -22.87 22.33
N PRO A 899 -18.57 -21.85 21.60
CA PRO A 899 -19.84 -21.91 20.89
C PRO A 899 -19.73 -22.81 19.66
N TRP A 900 -20.85 -23.37 19.23
CA TRP A 900 -21.00 -23.86 17.86
C TRP A 900 -21.20 -22.69 16.87
N PRO A 901 -20.95 -22.91 15.56
CA PRO A 901 -21.21 -21.92 14.50
C PRO A 901 -22.61 -21.27 14.62
N PRO A 902 -22.72 -19.93 14.70
CA PRO A 902 -23.99 -19.24 14.85
C PRO A 902 -24.71 -19.17 13.50
N TYR A 903 -25.48 -20.21 13.19
CA TYR A 903 -26.27 -20.24 11.97
C TYR A 903 -27.45 -19.25 12.06
N LYS A 904 -27.30 -18.09 11.40
CA LYS A 904 -28.22 -16.96 11.44
C LYS A 904 -29.58 -17.26 10.81
N LYS A 905 -30.65 -16.66 11.38
CA LYS A 905 -32.01 -16.63 10.82
C LYS A 905 -31.99 -15.97 9.43
N ARG A 906 -32.39 -16.72 8.40
CA ARG A 906 -32.09 -16.38 7.00
C ARG A 906 -33.04 -15.32 6.42
N THR A 907 -32.55 -14.59 5.42
CA THR A 907 -33.39 -13.72 4.58
C THR A 907 -34.41 -14.52 3.78
N SER A 908 -35.58 -13.91 3.56
CA SER A 908 -36.71 -14.53 2.85
C SER A 908 -36.34 -14.92 1.43
N LEU A 909 -36.61 -16.17 1.07
CA LEU A 909 -36.39 -16.70 -0.28
C LEU A 909 -37.43 -16.12 -1.26
N HIS A 910 -37.00 -15.59 -2.41
CA HIS A 910 -37.92 -15.07 -3.42
C HIS A 910 -38.84 -16.19 -3.96
N PRO A 911 -40.16 -15.95 -4.17
CA PRO A 911 -41.14 -17.01 -4.44
C PRO A 911 -40.78 -17.97 -5.58
N SER A 912 -40.20 -17.46 -6.67
CA SER A 912 -39.78 -18.24 -7.85
C SER A 912 -38.83 -19.40 -7.54
N TYR A 913 -38.11 -19.33 -6.41
CA TYR A 913 -37.14 -20.32 -5.96
C TYR A 913 -37.64 -21.18 -4.78
N LYS A 914 -38.90 -21.06 -4.33
CA LYS A 914 -39.47 -21.85 -3.20
C LYS A 914 -39.22 -23.36 -3.35
N GLY A 915 -39.16 -23.85 -4.59
CA GLY A 915 -38.80 -25.23 -4.93
C GLY A 915 -37.45 -25.72 -4.36
N LEU A 916 -36.47 -24.83 -4.10
CA LEU A 916 -35.17 -25.20 -3.52
C LEU A 916 -35.31 -25.89 -2.15
N MET A 917 -36.31 -25.52 -1.36
CA MET A 917 -36.53 -26.14 -0.04
C MET A 917 -37.07 -27.57 -0.13
N ARG A 918 -37.51 -28.05 -1.32
CA ARG A 918 -37.89 -29.45 -1.57
C ARG A 918 -36.74 -30.42 -1.31
N LEU A 919 -35.47 -29.98 -1.39
CA LEU A 919 -34.29 -30.77 -1.02
C LEU A 919 -34.33 -31.24 0.45
N LEU A 920 -34.91 -30.46 1.35
CA LEU A 920 -35.07 -30.80 2.79
C LEU A 920 -36.20 -31.80 3.04
N HIS A 921 -36.99 -32.06 2.01
CA HIS A 921 -38.18 -32.89 2.01
C HIS A 921 -38.07 -33.94 0.89
N CYS A 922 -36.91 -34.59 0.80
CA CYS A 922 -36.66 -35.73 -0.08
C CYS A 922 -36.27 -36.98 0.72
N LYS A 923 -36.63 -38.16 0.21
CA LYS A 923 -36.45 -39.43 0.92
C LYS A 923 -34.96 -39.77 1.04
N THR A 924 -34.18 -39.48 0.00
CA THR A 924 -32.72 -39.67 -0.01
C THR A 924 -32.05 -38.89 1.11
N LEU A 925 -32.35 -37.59 1.29
CA LEU A 925 -31.71 -36.80 2.34
C LEU A 925 -32.13 -37.28 3.73
N HIS A 926 -33.38 -37.68 3.94
CA HIS A 926 -33.84 -38.22 5.24
C HIS A 926 -33.10 -39.51 5.60
N ILE A 927 -32.86 -40.38 4.62
CA ILE A 927 -32.09 -41.62 4.81
C ILE A 927 -30.62 -41.30 5.13
N VAL A 928 -30.02 -40.31 4.47
CA VAL A 928 -28.67 -39.83 4.79
C VAL A 928 -28.60 -39.26 6.22
N LEU A 929 -29.51 -38.37 6.60
CA LEU A 929 -29.54 -37.75 7.94
C LEU A 929 -29.74 -38.80 9.05
N PHE A 930 -30.63 -39.78 8.84
CA PHE A 930 -30.82 -40.91 9.76
C PHE A 930 -29.55 -41.77 9.89
N THR A 931 -28.95 -42.14 8.75
CA THR A 931 -27.72 -42.94 8.67
C THR A 931 -26.56 -42.26 9.40
N LEU A 932 -26.38 -40.95 9.18
CA LEU A 932 -25.35 -40.15 9.84
C LEU A 932 -25.60 -40.01 11.34
N LEU A 933 -26.82 -39.68 11.78
CA LEU A 933 -27.16 -39.61 13.21
C LEU A 933 -26.90 -40.93 13.94
N TYR A 934 -27.29 -42.06 13.35
CA TYR A 934 -27.04 -43.38 13.94
C TYR A 934 -25.54 -43.69 13.99
N LYS A 935 -24.77 -43.43 12.92
CA LYS A 935 -23.30 -43.62 12.95
C LYS A 935 -22.59 -42.69 13.95
N ILE A 936 -23.07 -41.45 14.15
CA ILE A 936 -22.57 -40.54 15.21
C ILE A 936 -22.87 -41.13 16.60
N LEU A 937 -24.04 -41.74 16.79
CA LEU A 937 -24.40 -42.42 18.03
C LEU A 937 -23.41 -43.57 18.34
N MET A 938 -22.97 -44.29 17.30
CA MET A 938 -22.07 -45.46 17.37
C MET A 938 -20.56 -45.13 17.31
N ASP A 939 -20.16 -43.87 17.46
CA ASP A 939 -18.74 -43.44 17.49
C ASP A 939 -17.93 -43.80 16.23
N HIS A 940 -18.57 -43.76 15.06
CA HIS A 940 -17.91 -44.06 13.78
C HIS A 940 -16.81 -43.05 13.44
N GLN A 941 -15.56 -43.51 13.33
CA GLN A 941 -14.33 -42.70 13.29
C GLN A 941 -14.34 -41.49 12.34
N ASN A 942 -14.93 -41.61 11.15
CA ASN A 942 -14.95 -40.55 10.13
C ASN A 942 -15.81 -39.35 10.53
N LEU A 943 -16.72 -39.47 11.52
CA LEU A 943 -17.71 -38.45 11.82
C LEU A 943 -17.16 -37.48 12.88
N SER A 944 -17.21 -36.18 12.58
CA SER A 944 -16.68 -35.11 13.43
C SER A 944 -17.80 -34.31 14.09
N GLU A 945 -17.43 -33.46 15.05
CA GLU A 945 -18.35 -32.46 15.62
C GLU A 945 -18.86 -31.47 14.54
N HIS A 946 -18.04 -31.15 13.53
CA HIS A 946 -18.47 -30.38 12.36
C HIS A 946 -19.53 -31.13 11.52
N VAL A 947 -19.33 -32.42 11.23
CA VAL A 947 -20.34 -33.25 10.55
C VAL A 947 -21.65 -33.27 11.35
N LEU A 948 -21.58 -33.45 12.68
CA LEU A 948 -22.76 -33.42 13.53
C LEU A 948 -23.46 -32.05 13.49
N CYS A 949 -22.71 -30.96 13.58
CA CYS A 949 -23.22 -29.58 13.52
C CYS A 949 -24.01 -29.33 12.23
N MET A 950 -23.46 -29.74 11.07
CA MET A 950 -24.14 -29.60 9.78
C MET A 950 -25.37 -30.53 9.65
N VAL A 951 -25.30 -31.77 10.15
CA VAL A 951 -26.44 -32.71 10.15
C VAL A 951 -27.60 -32.17 10.99
N LEU A 952 -27.32 -31.61 12.16
CA LEU A 952 -28.33 -30.99 13.02
C LEU A 952 -28.90 -29.72 12.38
N TYR A 953 -28.07 -28.88 11.76
CA TYR A 953 -28.52 -27.67 11.07
C TYR A 953 -29.42 -27.96 9.86
N LEU A 954 -29.12 -29.01 9.09
CA LEU A 954 -29.98 -29.45 7.97
C LEU A 954 -31.35 -29.96 8.48
N ILE A 955 -31.41 -30.63 9.64
CA ILE A 955 -32.68 -31.01 10.28
C ILE A 955 -33.42 -29.77 10.80
N GLU A 956 -32.72 -28.84 11.45
CA GLU A 956 -33.30 -27.59 11.97
C GLU A 956 -33.93 -26.75 10.85
N LEU A 957 -33.22 -26.59 9.73
CA LEU A 957 -33.73 -25.91 8.55
C LEU A 957 -34.91 -26.65 7.90
N GLY A 958 -34.86 -27.98 7.86
CA GLY A 958 -35.94 -28.80 7.34
C GLY A 958 -37.20 -28.71 8.18
N LEU A 959 -37.11 -28.42 9.48
CA LEU A 959 -38.26 -28.03 10.29
C LEU A 959 -38.76 -26.65 9.84
N GLU A 960 -37.89 -25.64 9.83
CA GLU A 960 -38.23 -24.23 9.52
C GLU A 960 -38.94 -24.01 8.16
N ASN A 961 -38.76 -24.91 7.18
CA ASN A 961 -39.31 -24.77 5.83
C ASN A 961 -40.44 -25.77 5.51
N SER A 962 -41.02 -26.41 6.53
CA SER A 962 -42.23 -27.22 6.36
C SER A 962 -43.40 -26.36 5.90
N ALA A 963 -44.17 -26.85 4.92
CA ALA A 963 -45.31 -26.12 4.37
C ALA A 963 -46.54 -26.19 5.29
N ASP A 964 -47.22 -25.06 5.48
CA ASP A 964 -48.48 -24.97 6.25
C ASP A 964 -49.69 -25.61 5.54
N ASP A 965 -49.57 -25.97 4.26
CA ASP A 965 -50.69 -26.40 3.40
C ASP A 965 -51.25 -27.81 3.71
N ASP A 966 -50.68 -28.58 4.65
CA ASP A 966 -51.20 -29.90 5.09
C ASP A 966 -52.46 -29.79 6.00
N SER A 967 -53.38 -28.87 5.67
CA SER A 967 -54.76 -28.89 6.17
C SER A 967 -55.69 -29.52 5.11
N GLU A 968 -56.35 -30.63 5.48
CA GLU A 968 -57.34 -31.38 4.68
C GLU A 968 -56.87 -32.54 3.77
N GLU A 969 -55.82 -33.30 4.13
CA GLU A 969 -55.67 -34.71 3.68
C GLU A 969 -55.72 -35.73 4.85
N GLU A 970 -56.83 -35.75 5.60
CA GLU A 970 -57.20 -36.90 6.46
C GLU A 970 -58.24 -37.83 5.78
N VAL A 971 -58.34 -37.80 4.44
CA VAL A 971 -59.35 -38.55 3.65
C VAL A 971 -58.78 -39.15 2.34
N SER A 972 -58.08 -40.29 2.40
CA SER A 972 -58.23 -41.36 1.38
C SER A 972 -57.64 -42.71 1.81
N MET A 973 -58.51 -43.66 2.15
CA MET A 973 -58.17 -45.09 2.23
C MET A 973 -58.46 -45.77 0.88
N GLY A 974 -57.65 -45.50 -0.15
CA GLY A 974 -57.86 -46.14 -1.46
C GLY A 974 -56.99 -45.67 -2.63
N GLY A 975 -55.69 -45.98 -2.63
CA GLY A 975 -54.79 -45.77 -3.78
C GLY A 975 -53.70 -46.85 -3.89
N PRO A 976 -53.43 -47.46 -5.06
CA PRO A 976 -52.58 -48.66 -5.16
C PRO A 976 -51.08 -48.39 -5.41
N GLU A 977 -50.48 -47.35 -4.83
CA GLU A 977 -49.03 -47.06 -4.97
C GLU A 977 -48.25 -47.29 -3.66
N ARG A 978 -48.26 -48.53 -3.15
CA ARG A 978 -47.27 -48.96 -2.15
C ARG A 978 -45.91 -49.22 -2.83
N CYS A 979 -45.15 -48.15 -3.04
CA CYS A 979 -43.74 -48.25 -3.42
C CYS A 979 -42.93 -48.84 -2.24
N HIS A 980 -42.77 -50.16 -2.21
CA HIS A 980 -42.30 -50.91 -1.03
C HIS A 980 -40.79 -50.77 -0.72
N ASP A 981 -40.01 -50.12 -1.58
CA ASP A 981 -38.54 -50.12 -1.53
C ASP A 981 -37.91 -48.99 -0.68
N SER A 982 -38.68 -48.02 -0.18
CA SER A 982 -38.13 -46.87 0.56
C SER A 982 -38.35 -46.95 2.08
N TRP A 983 -37.35 -46.54 2.88
CA TRP A 983 -37.39 -46.54 4.36
C TRP A 983 -38.40 -45.57 4.96
N PHE A 984 -38.89 -44.60 4.18
CA PHE A 984 -39.82 -43.57 4.65
C PHE A 984 -41.10 -43.55 3.80
N PRO A 985 -42.29 -43.46 4.45
CA PRO A 985 -43.57 -43.50 3.74
C PRO A 985 -43.76 -42.28 2.83
N GLY A 986 -43.51 -41.07 3.35
CA GLY A 986 -43.68 -39.80 2.63
C GLY A 986 -42.37 -39.04 2.42
N SER A 987 -42.48 -37.83 1.88
CA SER A 987 -41.39 -36.86 1.64
C SER A 987 -41.30 -35.76 2.72
N ASN A 988 -42.37 -35.56 3.51
CA ASN A 988 -42.44 -34.54 4.57
C ASN A 988 -41.54 -34.93 5.77
N LEU A 989 -40.54 -34.10 6.11
CA LEU A 989 -39.58 -34.39 7.20
C LEU A 989 -40.28 -34.50 8.57
N VAL A 990 -41.19 -33.58 8.87
CA VAL A 990 -41.96 -33.55 10.12
C VAL A 990 -42.77 -34.85 10.30
N SER A 991 -43.23 -35.46 9.20
CA SER A 991 -43.87 -36.77 9.19
C SER A 991 -42.90 -37.93 9.44
N ASN A 992 -41.72 -37.87 8.82
CA ASN A 992 -40.73 -38.94 8.84
C ASN A 992 -39.90 -38.99 10.13
N MET A 993 -39.72 -37.88 10.84
CA MET A 993 -38.91 -37.83 12.07
C MET A 993 -39.41 -38.78 13.18
N ARG A 994 -40.72 -39.08 13.20
CA ARG A 994 -41.36 -40.05 14.12
C ARG A 994 -41.48 -41.48 13.56
N HIS A 995 -41.04 -41.74 12.33
CA HIS A 995 -41.11 -43.07 11.73
C HIS A 995 -40.00 -43.97 12.29
N PHE A 996 -40.35 -45.19 12.71
CA PHE A 996 -39.41 -46.15 13.29
C PHE A 996 -38.94 -47.16 12.24
N ILE A 997 -37.65 -47.09 11.91
CA ILE A 997 -36.99 -48.04 11.01
C ILE A 997 -36.59 -49.27 11.82
N ASN A 998 -37.31 -50.38 11.61
CA ASN A 998 -37.12 -51.60 12.40
C ASN A 998 -36.01 -52.49 11.85
N TYR A 999 -35.97 -52.76 10.54
CA TYR A 999 -35.05 -53.70 9.91
C TYR A 999 -34.46 -53.16 8.61
N VAL A 1000 -33.13 -53.02 8.56
CA VAL A 1000 -32.38 -52.57 7.38
C VAL A 1000 -31.57 -53.74 6.82
N ARG A 1001 -31.62 -53.95 5.49
CA ARG A 1001 -30.78 -54.93 4.81
C ARG A 1001 -29.53 -54.26 4.25
N VAL A 1002 -28.36 -54.64 4.77
CA VAL A 1002 -27.04 -54.09 4.41
C VAL A 1002 -26.20 -55.11 3.65
N ARG A 1003 -25.19 -54.64 2.90
CA ARG A 1003 -24.09 -55.46 2.40
C ARG A 1003 -22.86 -55.24 3.30
N VAL A 1004 -22.21 -56.31 3.70
CA VAL A 1004 -21.04 -56.30 4.61
C VAL A 1004 -19.99 -57.32 4.17
N PRO A 1005 -18.69 -57.08 4.47
CA PRO A 1005 -17.67 -58.12 4.34
C PRO A 1005 -17.99 -59.34 5.23
N GLU A 1006 -17.59 -60.55 4.80
CA GLU A 1006 -17.74 -61.78 5.60
C GLU A 1006 -17.07 -61.72 6.99
N THR A 1007 -16.12 -60.80 7.17
CA THR A 1007 -15.42 -60.55 8.44
C THR A 1007 -16.19 -59.67 9.43
N ALA A 1008 -17.29 -59.04 9.02
CA ALA A 1008 -18.01 -58.06 9.82
C ALA A 1008 -18.59 -58.65 11.12
N PRO A 1009 -18.59 -57.90 12.24
CA PRO A 1009 -19.07 -58.40 13.54
C PRO A 1009 -20.56 -58.73 13.54
N GLU A 1010 -21.32 -58.14 12.62
CA GLU A 1010 -22.76 -58.29 12.43
C GLU A 1010 -23.16 -59.74 12.08
N LEU A 1011 -22.30 -60.48 11.38
CA LEU A 1011 -22.55 -61.87 10.94
C LEU A 1011 -22.34 -62.92 12.06
N LYS A 1012 -21.83 -62.52 13.24
CA LYS A 1012 -21.43 -63.44 14.33
C LYS A 1012 -22.49 -63.62 15.43
N ARG A 1013 -23.77 -63.39 15.14
CA ARG A 1013 -24.88 -63.67 16.09
C ARG A 1013 -25.57 -64.99 15.73
N ASP A 1014 -25.66 -65.87 16.71
CA ASP A 1014 -26.30 -67.19 16.60
C ASP A 1014 -27.79 -67.12 16.19
N PRO A 1015 -28.32 -68.18 15.54
CA PRO A 1015 -29.71 -68.22 15.10
C PRO A 1015 -30.68 -68.22 16.29
N LEU A 1016 -31.59 -67.25 16.32
CA LEU A 1016 -32.62 -67.15 17.35
C LEU A 1016 -33.67 -68.28 17.25
N ALA A 1017 -34.16 -68.70 18.40
CA ALA A 1017 -34.91 -69.94 18.58
C ALA A 1017 -36.34 -69.92 18.03
N SER A 1018 -36.86 -71.10 17.77
CA SER A 1018 -38.27 -71.35 17.44
C SER A 1018 -39.20 -70.90 18.58
N THR A 1019 -40.33 -70.30 18.21
CA THR A 1019 -41.42 -69.97 19.14
C THR A 1019 -42.74 -70.50 18.60
N SER A 1020 -43.53 -71.09 19.49
CA SER A 1020 -44.92 -71.49 19.27
C SER A 1020 -45.80 -70.71 20.24
N SER A 1021 -47.01 -70.30 19.82
CA SER A 1021 -48.20 -69.96 20.63
C SER A 1021 -47.96 -69.49 22.09
N ASP A 1022 -48.38 -68.29 22.49
CA ASP A 1022 -49.79 -67.87 22.42
C ASP A 1022 -50.05 -66.34 22.56
N ALA A 1023 -51.31 -65.98 22.25
CA ALA A 1023 -52.11 -64.86 22.80
C ALA A 1023 -51.85 -63.37 22.40
N LEU A 1024 -52.70 -62.92 21.47
CA LEU A 1024 -53.44 -61.62 21.39
C LEU A 1024 -52.74 -60.29 21.00
N ASP A 1025 -53.37 -59.68 19.98
CA ASP A 1025 -53.73 -58.27 19.82
C ASP A 1025 -52.65 -57.17 19.76
N SER A 1026 -51.97 -57.09 18.62
CA SER A 1026 -51.88 -55.82 17.87
C SER A 1026 -51.70 -56.07 16.37
N LEU A 1027 -52.16 -55.13 15.52
CA LEU A 1027 -52.29 -55.35 14.09
C LEU A 1027 -51.00 -55.07 13.31
N GLN A 1028 -50.61 -56.05 12.48
CA GLN A 1028 -49.90 -55.91 11.20
C GLN A 1028 -48.77 -54.87 11.07
N ASN A 1029 -47.53 -55.36 11.07
CA ASN A 1029 -46.58 -54.96 10.03
C ASN A 1029 -45.67 -56.14 9.66
N SER A 1030 -45.62 -56.50 8.37
CA SER A 1030 -44.91 -57.69 7.89
C SER A 1030 -43.40 -57.44 7.75
N GLY A 1031 -42.57 -58.31 8.32
CA GLY A 1031 -41.11 -58.13 8.43
C GLY A 1031 -40.29 -58.27 7.15
N THR A 1032 -40.52 -57.43 6.14
CA THR A 1032 -39.67 -57.32 4.94
C THR A 1032 -38.56 -56.29 5.17
N ALA A 1033 -37.33 -56.73 5.44
CA ALA A 1033 -36.19 -55.82 5.58
C ALA A 1033 -35.87 -55.11 4.25
N GLN A 1034 -35.77 -53.78 4.29
CA GLN A 1034 -35.65 -52.93 3.11
C GLN A 1034 -34.19 -52.68 2.70
N VAL A 1035 -33.95 -52.50 1.40
CA VAL A 1035 -32.63 -52.20 0.81
C VAL A 1035 -32.66 -50.76 0.30
N PHE A 1036 -31.62 -49.99 0.58
CA PHE A 1036 -31.44 -48.66 0.01
C PHE A 1036 -30.12 -48.58 -0.79
N SER A 1037 -30.10 -47.80 -1.87
CA SER A 1037 -28.90 -47.57 -2.67
C SER A 1037 -29.01 -46.26 -3.46
N LEU A 1038 -28.21 -45.26 -3.07
CA LEU A 1038 -28.19 -43.90 -3.66
C LEU A 1038 -28.10 -43.93 -5.20
N VAL A 1039 -27.18 -44.75 -5.73
CA VAL A 1039 -26.90 -44.87 -7.17
C VAL A 1039 -28.06 -45.54 -7.92
N ALA A 1040 -28.78 -46.47 -7.29
CA ALA A 1040 -29.95 -47.10 -7.89
C ALA A 1040 -31.12 -46.12 -7.98
N GLU A 1041 -31.35 -45.31 -6.94
CA GLU A 1041 -32.37 -44.26 -6.93
C GLU A 1041 -32.10 -43.21 -8.04
N ARG A 1042 -30.84 -42.74 -8.15
CA ARG A 1042 -30.40 -41.81 -9.21
C ARG A 1042 -30.65 -42.40 -10.60
N ARG A 1043 -30.14 -43.60 -10.89
CA ARG A 1043 -30.26 -44.23 -12.20
C ARG A 1043 -31.72 -44.54 -12.57
N LYS A 1044 -32.55 -44.97 -11.62
CA LYS A 1044 -33.98 -45.18 -11.83
C LYS A 1044 -34.67 -43.89 -12.26
N LYS A 1045 -34.53 -42.80 -11.49
CA LYS A 1045 -35.19 -41.52 -11.82
C LYS A 1045 -34.66 -40.88 -13.11
N PHE A 1046 -33.36 -40.99 -13.39
CA PHE A 1046 -32.78 -40.56 -14.68
C PHE A 1046 -33.45 -41.29 -15.86
N GLN A 1047 -33.62 -42.61 -15.75
CA GLN A 1047 -34.31 -43.41 -16.76
C GLN A 1047 -35.81 -43.04 -16.87
N GLU A 1048 -36.48 -42.77 -15.74
CA GLU A 1048 -37.90 -42.37 -15.70
C GLU A 1048 -38.15 -40.98 -16.33
N ILE A 1049 -37.19 -40.05 -16.23
CA ILE A 1049 -37.26 -38.74 -16.90
C ILE A 1049 -37.10 -38.89 -18.42
N ILE A 1050 -36.08 -39.62 -18.89
CA ILE A 1050 -35.88 -39.91 -20.33
C ILE A 1050 -37.09 -40.65 -20.92
N ASN A 1051 -37.67 -41.59 -20.18
CA ASN A 1051 -38.87 -42.33 -20.60
C ASN A 1051 -40.15 -41.46 -20.63
N ARG A 1052 -40.11 -40.20 -20.16
CA ARG A 1052 -41.23 -39.25 -20.23
C ARG A 1052 -41.10 -38.23 -21.36
N SER A 1053 -39.90 -37.95 -21.86
CA SER A 1053 -39.67 -36.92 -22.88
C SER A 1053 -39.80 -37.42 -24.33
N ASN A 1054 -39.68 -38.73 -24.59
CA ASN A 1054 -39.70 -39.27 -25.95
C ASN A 1054 -40.69 -40.43 -26.16
N SER A 1055 -41.68 -40.20 -27.03
CA SER A 1055 -42.57 -41.25 -27.56
C SER A 1055 -42.13 -41.83 -28.91
N GLU A 1056 -40.89 -41.55 -29.38
CA GLU A 1056 -40.37 -42.08 -30.64
C GLU A 1056 -38.81 -42.13 -30.66
N ALA A 1057 -38.20 -43.25 -30.24
CA ALA A 1057 -36.73 -43.38 -30.20
C ALA A 1057 -36.22 -44.84 -30.38
N ASN A 1058 -36.79 -45.59 -31.32
CA ASN A 1058 -36.50 -47.03 -31.48
C ASN A 1058 -35.28 -47.31 -32.40
N GLN A 1059 -34.12 -46.72 -32.10
CA GLN A 1059 -32.78 -47.09 -32.62
C GLN A 1059 -31.64 -46.26 -31.97
N VAL A 1060 -30.94 -46.84 -30.98
CA VAL A 1060 -29.58 -46.41 -30.59
C VAL A 1060 -28.69 -47.65 -30.40
N VAL A 1061 -27.44 -47.55 -30.81
CA VAL A 1061 -26.49 -48.68 -30.89
C VAL A 1061 -25.92 -49.03 -29.51
N ARG A 1062 -25.90 -50.32 -29.15
CA ARG A 1062 -25.17 -50.81 -27.96
C ARG A 1062 -23.67 -50.49 -28.08
N PRO A 1063 -23.04 -49.88 -27.07
CA PRO A 1063 -21.58 -49.84 -26.96
C PRO A 1063 -20.99 -51.25 -27.00
N LYS A 1064 -19.89 -51.43 -27.74
CA LYS A 1064 -19.12 -52.68 -27.73
C LYS A 1064 -18.34 -52.76 -26.41
N ILE A 1065 -18.69 -53.73 -25.58
CA ILE A 1065 -17.94 -54.05 -24.35
C ILE A 1065 -16.49 -54.42 -24.73
N PRO A 1066 -15.46 -53.67 -24.27
CA PRO A 1066 -14.07 -54.10 -24.43
C PRO A 1066 -13.80 -55.33 -23.56
N SER A 1067 -13.08 -56.31 -24.10
CA SER A 1067 -12.92 -57.62 -23.47
C SER A 1067 -11.94 -57.61 -22.29
N LYS A 1068 -12.42 -57.98 -21.09
CA LYS A 1068 -11.66 -58.50 -19.94
C LYS A 1068 -10.18 -58.06 -19.84
N TRP A 1069 -9.93 -56.97 -19.12
CA TRP A 1069 -8.67 -56.82 -18.38
C TRP A 1069 -8.90 -57.22 -16.93
N SER A 1070 -8.28 -58.33 -16.52
CA SER A 1070 -8.31 -58.82 -15.14
C SER A 1070 -7.08 -58.33 -14.37
N ALA A 1071 -7.20 -57.18 -13.70
CA ALA A 1071 -6.19 -56.67 -12.78
C ALA A 1071 -6.23 -57.44 -11.43
N PRO A 1072 -5.08 -57.60 -10.74
CA PRO A 1072 -5.00 -58.43 -9.53
C PRO A 1072 -5.43 -57.66 -8.27
N GLY A 1073 -6.70 -57.78 -7.91
CA GLY A 1073 -7.25 -57.26 -6.66
C GLY A 1073 -8.67 -57.76 -6.47
N SER A 1074 -8.83 -58.92 -5.82
CA SER A 1074 -10.16 -59.48 -5.54
C SER A 1074 -10.89 -58.63 -4.50
N SER A 1075 -11.92 -57.92 -4.92
CA SER A 1075 -12.84 -57.26 -4.00
C SER A 1075 -13.46 -58.28 -3.03
N PRO A 1076 -13.57 -57.97 -1.73
CA PRO A 1076 -14.10 -58.92 -0.75
C PRO A 1076 -15.55 -59.28 -1.11
N GLN A 1077 -15.90 -60.57 -1.00
CA GLN A 1077 -17.28 -60.99 -1.22
C GLN A 1077 -18.18 -60.37 -0.14
N LEU A 1078 -19.06 -59.47 -0.56
CA LEU A 1078 -20.00 -58.79 0.32
C LEU A 1078 -21.24 -59.65 0.53
N THR A 1079 -21.36 -60.23 1.73
CA THR A 1079 -22.57 -60.94 2.17
C THR A 1079 -23.68 -59.93 2.48
N THR A 1080 -24.94 -60.38 2.43
CA THR A 1080 -26.10 -59.54 2.75
C THR A 1080 -26.63 -59.88 4.14
N ALA A 1081 -26.59 -58.91 5.05
CA ALA A 1081 -27.06 -59.04 6.44
C ALA A 1081 -28.33 -58.22 6.68
N ILE A 1082 -29.06 -58.52 7.75
CA ILE A 1082 -30.22 -57.75 8.21
C ILE A 1082 -29.91 -57.23 9.62
N LEU A 1083 -29.87 -55.90 9.75
CA LEU A 1083 -29.71 -55.20 11.01
C LEU A 1083 -31.08 -54.88 11.61
N GLU A 1084 -31.25 -55.21 12.88
CA GLU A 1084 -32.36 -54.71 13.69
C GLU A 1084 -31.96 -53.36 14.30
N ILE A 1085 -32.65 -52.29 13.90
CA ILE A 1085 -32.31 -50.90 14.25
C ILE A 1085 -33.26 -50.38 15.35
N LYS A 1086 -34.58 -50.40 15.10
CA LYS A 1086 -35.65 -49.94 16.02
C LYS A 1086 -35.50 -48.48 16.49
N GLU A 1087 -35.04 -47.60 15.59
CA GLU A 1087 -34.88 -46.16 15.87
C GLU A 1087 -35.73 -45.28 14.94
N SER A 1088 -35.99 -44.06 15.38
CA SER A 1088 -36.52 -42.93 14.60
C SER A 1088 -35.55 -41.75 14.71
N ILE A 1089 -35.70 -40.70 13.89
CA ILE A 1089 -34.85 -39.49 14.01
C ILE A 1089 -35.03 -38.87 15.42
N LEU A 1090 -36.27 -38.86 15.95
CA LEU A 1090 -36.53 -38.37 17.32
C LEU A 1090 -35.84 -39.21 18.41
N SER A 1091 -35.82 -40.55 18.29
CA SER A 1091 -35.11 -41.38 19.29
C SER A 1091 -33.59 -41.26 19.20
N LEU A 1092 -33.04 -41.07 17.98
CA LEU A 1092 -31.63 -40.77 17.78
C LEU A 1092 -31.23 -39.41 18.39
N LEU A 1093 -32.03 -38.35 18.18
CA LEU A 1093 -31.78 -37.03 18.76
C LEU A 1093 -31.82 -37.05 20.30
N ILE A 1094 -32.79 -37.72 20.91
CA ILE A 1094 -32.87 -37.84 22.39
C ILE A 1094 -31.66 -38.64 22.93
N LYS A 1095 -31.26 -39.72 22.25
CA LYS A 1095 -30.06 -40.50 22.62
C LYS A 1095 -28.76 -39.70 22.43
N LEU A 1096 -28.69 -38.85 21.40
CA LEU A 1096 -27.58 -37.94 21.18
C LEU A 1096 -27.48 -36.90 22.30
N HIS A 1097 -28.59 -36.33 22.76
CA HIS A 1097 -28.60 -35.44 23.93
C HIS A 1097 -28.05 -36.14 25.19
N HIS A 1098 -28.46 -37.39 25.44
CA HIS A 1098 -27.92 -38.20 26.54
C HIS A 1098 -26.40 -38.42 26.40
N LYS A 1099 -25.92 -38.67 25.18
CA LYS A 1099 -24.50 -38.85 24.86
C LYS A 1099 -23.69 -37.57 25.09
N LEU A 1100 -24.10 -36.44 24.50
CA LEU A 1100 -23.41 -35.15 24.61
C LEU A 1100 -23.35 -34.63 26.06
N SER A 1101 -24.44 -34.79 26.81
CA SER A 1101 -24.52 -34.37 28.23
C SER A 1101 -23.80 -35.29 29.23
N GLY A 1102 -23.34 -36.48 28.78
CA GLY A 1102 -22.75 -37.51 29.65
C GLY A 1102 -23.71 -38.09 30.72
N LYS A 1103 -25.02 -37.87 30.58
CA LYS A 1103 -26.05 -38.22 31.56
C LYS A 1103 -27.20 -38.96 30.88
N GLN A 1104 -27.62 -40.09 31.44
CA GLN A 1104 -28.89 -40.72 31.03
C GLN A 1104 -30.07 -39.86 31.50
N ASN A 1105 -31.14 -39.83 30.69
CA ASN A 1105 -32.38 -39.09 30.95
C ASN A 1105 -32.14 -37.59 31.18
N SER A 1106 -31.22 -37.00 30.43
CA SER A 1106 -30.86 -35.60 30.53
C SER A 1106 -31.73 -34.67 29.71
N TYR A 1107 -32.41 -35.17 28.67
CA TYR A 1107 -33.41 -34.37 27.96
C TYR A 1107 -34.74 -34.45 28.70
N TYR A 1108 -35.15 -33.32 29.29
CA TYR A 1108 -36.47 -33.14 29.86
C TYR A 1108 -37.23 -32.12 29.00
N PRO A 1109 -38.36 -32.49 28.38
CA PRO A 1109 -39.11 -31.57 27.52
C PRO A 1109 -39.62 -30.35 28.32
N PRO A 1110 -39.19 -29.11 27.99
CA PRO A 1110 -39.48 -27.93 28.83
C PRO A 1110 -40.98 -27.61 28.93
N TRP A 1111 -41.75 -28.01 27.92
CA TRP A 1111 -43.21 -27.83 27.87
C TRP A 1111 -44.02 -28.76 28.78
N LEU A 1112 -43.34 -29.56 29.62
CA LEU A 1112 -43.96 -30.29 30.74
C LEU A 1112 -44.10 -29.42 32.00
N ASP A 1113 -43.20 -28.45 32.17
CA ASP A 1113 -43.23 -27.51 33.29
C ASP A 1113 -43.93 -26.20 32.90
N ASP A 1114 -43.68 -25.68 31.69
CA ASP A 1114 -44.28 -24.45 31.17
C ASP A 1114 -44.78 -24.60 29.72
N ILE A 1115 -46.10 -24.50 29.53
CA ILE A 1115 -46.74 -24.62 28.21
C ILE A 1115 -46.50 -23.37 27.33
N GLU A 1116 -46.20 -22.19 27.89
CA GLU A 1116 -45.98 -20.97 27.11
C GLU A 1116 -44.73 -21.04 26.23
N VAL A 1117 -43.78 -21.92 26.56
CA VAL A 1117 -42.60 -22.31 25.75
C VAL A 1117 -42.98 -22.82 24.34
N LEU A 1118 -44.20 -23.35 24.16
CA LEU A 1118 -44.71 -23.76 22.83
C LEU A 1118 -45.44 -22.63 22.08
N ILE A 1119 -45.68 -21.50 22.73
CA ILE A 1119 -46.36 -20.32 22.18
C ILE A 1119 -45.32 -19.27 21.77
N GLN A 1120 -44.24 -19.12 22.53
CA GLN A 1120 -43.09 -18.26 22.22
C GLN A 1120 -41.78 -19.08 22.15
N PRO A 1121 -41.50 -19.76 21.01
CA PRO A 1121 -40.35 -20.64 20.88
C PRO A 1121 -38.99 -19.92 20.76
N GLU A 1122 -38.95 -18.61 20.53
CA GLU A 1122 -37.72 -17.81 20.46
C GLU A 1122 -37.19 -17.44 21.87
N ILE A 1123 -36.80 -18.46 22.64
CA ILE A 1123 -36.17 -18.27 23.95
C ILE A 1123 -34.68 -17.89 23.75
N PRO A 1124 -34.23 -16.68 24.17
CA PRO A 1124 -32.87 -16.18 23.89
C PRO A 1124 -31.73 -17.07 24.40
N LYS A 1125 -32.00 -17.91 25.41
CA LYS A 1125 -31.10 -18.96 25.94
C LYS A 1125 -30.49 -19.83 24.84
N TYR A 1126 -31.20 -20.05 23.72
CA TYR A 1126 -30.73 -20.94 22.66
C TYR A 1126 -29.86 -20.23 21.60
N ASN A 1127 -29.81 -18.90 21.53
CA ASN A 1127 -29.18 -18.18 20.42
C ASN A 1127 -27.66 -18.47 20.29
N HIS A 1128 -26.96 -18.57 21.42
CA HIS A 1128 -25.53 -18.89 21.47
C HIS A 1128 -25.36 -20.12 22.38
N GLY A 1129 -24.75 -21.20 21.88
CA GLY A 1129 -24.71 -22.47 22.61
C GLY A 1129 -23.86 -23.55 21.96
N ASP A 1130 -23.97 -24.75 22.53
CA ASP A 1130 -23.27 -25.97 22.11
C ASP A 1130 -24.21 -26.99 21.43
N GLY A 1131 -23.70 -28.19 21.15
CA GLY A 1131 -24.50 -29.27 20.55
C GLY A 1131 -25.66 -29.77 21.40
N ILE A 1132 -25.61 -29.65 22.73
CA ILE A 1132 -26.75 -29.97 23.61
C ILE A 1132 -27.86 -28.94 23.38
N THR A 1133 -27.47 -27.66 23.41
CA THR A 1133 -28.31 -26.49 23.17
C THR A 1133 -29.00 -26.55 21.80
N ALA A 1134 -28.28 -27.00 20.76
CA ALA A 1134 -28.85 -27.22 19.43
C ALA A 1134 -29.88 -28.37 19.39
N VAL A 1135 -29.61 -29.51 20.05
CA VAL A 1135 -30.55 -30.65 20.10
C VAL A 1135 -31.81 -30.31 20.90
N GLU A 1136 -31.69 -29.57 22.01
CA GLU A 1136 -32.86 -29.04 22.75
C GLU A 1136 -33.78 -28.21 21.83
N ARG A 1137 -33.19 -27.28 21.05
CA ARG A 1137 -33.91 -26.40 20.11
C ARG A 1137 -34.59 -27.17 18.97
N ILE A 1138 -33.93 -28.17 18.40
CA ILE A 1138 -34.50 -29.00 17.32
C ILE A 1138 -35.69 -29.83 17.82
N LEU A 1139 -35.58 -30.42 19.01
CA LEU A 1139 -36.69 -31.18 19.62
C LEU A 1139 -37.86 -30.26 20.00
N LEU A 1140 -37.61 -29.02 20.41
CA LEU A 1140 -38.64 -28.01 20.63
C LEU A 1140 -39.35 -27.62 19.32
N LYS A 1141 -38.61 -27.26 18.25
CA LYS A 1141 -39.19 -26.95 16.93
C LYS A 1141 -40.04 -28.10 16.39
N ALA A 1142 -39.56 -29.34 16.49
CA ALA A 1142 -40.31 -30.53 16.07
C ALA A 1142 -41.59 -30.78 16.90
N ALA A 1143 -41.62 -30.39 18.17
CA ALA A 1143 -42.79 -30.51 19.04
C ALA A 1143 -43.83 -29.39 18.82
N VAL A 1144 -43.38 -28.17 18.50
CA VAL A 1144 -44.24 -27.04 18.10
C VAL A 1144 -44.98 -27.36 16.80
N GLN A 1145 -44.25 -27.81 15.77
CA GLN A 1145 -44.82 -28.06 14.44
C GLN A 1145 -45.70 -29.31 14.35
N SER A 1146 -45.57 -30.28 15.26
CA SER A 1146 -46.41 -31.48 15.24
C SER A 1146 -46.78 -31.97 16.62
N ARG A 1147 -48.09 -31.90 16.91
CA ARG A 1147 -48.72 -32.53 18.08
C ARG A 1147 -48.40 -34.03 18.19
N MET A 1148 -48.16 -34.71 17.06
CA MET A 1148 -47.81 -36.13 17.06
C MET A 1148 -46.32 -36.35 17.37
N ASN A 1149 -45.43 -35.47 16.90
CA ASN A 1149 -44.01 -35.51 17.27
C ASN A 1149 -43.83 -35.16 18.76
N LYS A 1150 -44.56 -34.16 19.28
CA LYS A 1150 -44.64 -33.85 20.72
C LYS A 1150 -45.00 -35.10 21.55
N ARG A 1151 -46.07 -35.82 21.17
CA ARG A 1151 -46.48 -37.08 21.83
C ARG A 1151 -45.39 -38.15 21.77
N ILE A 1152 -44.73 -38.32 20.62
CA ILE A 1152 -43.66 -39.32 20.44
C ILE A 1152 -42.42 -38.97 21.28
N ILE A 1153 -42.04 -37.70 21.38
CA ILE A 1153 -40.97 -37.22 22.27
C ILE A 1153 -41.31 -37.54 23.73
N GLU A 1154 -42.52 -37.17 24.18
CA GLU A 1154 -43.00 -37.47 25.54
C GLU A 1154 -43.05 -38.98 25.81
N GLU A 1155 -43.44 -39.81 24.84
CA GLU A 1155 -43.50 -41.26 24.97
C GLU A 1155 -42.10 -41.90 25.02
N ILE A 1156 -41.14 -41.42 24.22
CA ILE A 1156 -39.73 -41.87 24.26
C ILE A 1156 -39.12 -41.52 25.62
N CYS A 1157 -39.33 -40.29 26.11
CA CYS A 1157 -38.87 -39.88 27.45
C CYS A 1157 -39.54 -40.70 28.58
N ARG A 1158 -40.83 -41.03 28.46
CA ARG A 1158 -41.57 -41.82 29.47
C ARG A 1158 -41.30 -43.32 29.44
N LYS A 1159 -40.88 -43.90 28.30
CA LYS A 1159 -40.59 -45.34 28.18
C LYS A 1159 -39.30 -45.76 28.90
N VAL A 1160 -38.48 -44.82 29.38
CA VAL A 1160 -37.37 -45.12 30.28
C VAL A 1160 -37.90 -45.23 31.73
N THR A 1161 -37.94 -46.45 32.24
CA THR A 1161 -38.43 -46.79 33.58
C THR A 1161 -37.62 -46.13 34.71
N PRO A 1162 -38.22 -45.92 35.90
CA PRO A 1162 -37.57 -45.22 37.02
C PRO A 1162 -36.30 -45.95 37.52
N PRO A 1163 -35.34 -45.21 38.12
CA PRO A 1163 -34.00 -45.71 38.35
C PRO A 1163 -33.96 -46.84 39.38
N VAL A 1164 -33.53 -48.03 38.91
CA VAL A 1164 -33.05 -49.09 39.81
C VAL A 1164 -31.76 -48.60 40.48
N PRO A 1165 -31.66 -48.60 41.83
CA PRO A 1165 -30.45 -48.15 42.50
C PRO A 1165 -29.25 -49.02 42.10
N PRO A 1166 -28.06 -48.43 41.85
CA PRO A 1166 -26.96 -49.14 41.24
C PRO A 1166 -26.49 -50.31 42.11
N LYS A 1167 -26.48 -51.52 41.53
CA LYS A 1167 -25.80 -52.68 42.14
C LYS A 1167 -24.35 -52.29 42.41
N LYS A 1168 -23.88 -52.57 43.63
CA LYS A 1168 -22.52 -52.26 44.07
C LYS A 1168 -21.50 -53.00 43.19
N ILE A 1169 -20.91 -52.29 42.24
CA ILE A 1169 -19.70 -52.73 41.52
C ILE A 1169 -18.62 -53.05 42.57
N THR A 1170 -17.89 -54.14 42.38
CA THR A 1170 -16.91 -54.57 43.38
C THR A 1170 -15.76 -53.57 43.47
N ALA A 1171 -15.20 -53.39 44.68
CA ALA A 1171 -14.13 -52.42 44.91
C ALA A 1171 -12.78 -52.76 44.22
N ALA A 1172 -12.72 -53.90 43.52
CA ALA A 1172 -11.60 -54.29 42.67
C ALA A 1172 -11.73 -53.72 41.24
N GLU A 1173 -12.88 -53.92 40.58
CA GLU A 1173 -13.09 -53.58 39.17
C GLU A 1173 -13.13 -52.07 38.94
N LYS A 1174 -13.75 -51.32 39.86
CA LYS A 1174 -13.66 -49.85 39.81
C LYS A 1174 -12.20 -49.36 39.90
N LYS A 1175 -11.32 -50.10 40.58
CA LYS A 1175 -9.92 -49.72 40.81
C LYS A 1175 -8.99 -50.00 39.62
N THR A 1176 -9.40 -50.84 38.67
CA THR A 1176 -8.74 -50.99 37.37
C THR A 1176 -9.31 -50.01 36.34
N LEU A 1177 -10.63 -49.84 36.26
CA LEU A 1177 -11.26 -48.85 35.37
C LEU A 1177 -10.87 -47.40 35.72
N ASP A 1178 -10.97 -46.98 37.00
CA ASP A 1178 -10.50 -45.66 37.44
C ASP A 1178 -8.99 -45.47 37.17
N LYS A 1179 -8.21 -46.55 37.01
CA LYS A 1179 -6.75 -46.47 36.80
C LYS A 1179 -6.37 -46.43 35.32
N GLU A 1180 -7.07 -47.17 34.47
CA GLU A 1180 -6.85 -47.11 33.02
C GLU A 1180 -7.53 -45.87 32.41
N GLU A 1181 -8.71 -45.46 32.89
CA GLU A 1181 -9.32 -44.17 32.53
C GLU A 1181 -8.45 -42.99 33.01
N ARG A 1182 -7.86 -43.05 34.21
CA ARG A 1182 -6.86 -42.05 34.63
C ARG A 1182 -5.59 -42.12 33.80
N ARG A 1183 -5.14 -43.28 33.32
CA ARG A 1183 -3.99 -43.38 32.40
C ARG A 1183 -4.30 -42.81 31.03
N GLN A 1184 -5.50 -43.05 30.51
CA GLN A 1184 -5.93 -42.51 29.22
C GLN A 1184 -6.14 -41.01 29.34
N LYS A 1185 -6.89 -40.51 30.33
CA LYS A 1185 -7.01 -39.06 30.60
C LYS A 1185 -5.69 -38.40 30.99
N ALA A 1186 -4.72 -39.13 31.57
CA ALA A 1186 -3.37 -38.61 31.80
C ALA A 1186 -2.51 -38.62 30.53
N ARG A 1187 -2.67 -39.58 29.62
CA ARG A 1187 -2.03 -39.59 28.29
C ARG A 1187 -2.63 -38.52 27.39
N GLU A 1188 -3.95 -38.39 27.33
CA GLU A 1188 -4.65 -37.29 26.65
C GLU A 1188 -4.27 -35.95 27.27
N ARG A 1189 -4.20 -35.82 28.60
CA ARG A 1189 -3.65 -34.59 29.22
C ARG A 1189 -2.17 -34.40 28.93
N GLN A 1190 -1.31 -35.43 28.89
CA GLN A 1190 0.10 -35.27 28.53
C GLN A 1190 0.29 -34.93 27.05
N GLN A 1191 -0.50 -35.50 26.15
CA GLN A 1191 -0.41 -35.31 24.71
C GLN A 1191 -1.07 -33.99 24.30
N LYS A 1192 -2.15 -33.59 24.98
CA LYS A 1192 -2.73 -32.24 24.87
C LYS A 1192 -1.82 -31.20 25.53
N LEU A 1193 -1.21 -31.48 26.68
CA LEU A 1193 -0.16 -30.63 27.25
C LEU A 1193 1.08 -30.57 26.35
N LEU A 1194 1.51 -31.65 25.69
CA LEU A 1194 2.66 -31.64 24.77
C LEU A 1194 2.34 -30.94 23.46
N ALA A 1195 1.11 -31.08 22.94
CA ALA A 1195 0.64 -30.30 21.79
C ALA A 1195 0.45 -28.82 22.14
N GLU A 1196 -0.02 -28.52 23.35
CA GLU A 1196 -0.13 -27.17 23.89
C GLU A 1196 1.24 -26.59 24.27
N PHE A 1197 2.21 -27.41 24.71
CA PHE A 1197 3.59 -26.99 24.95
C PHE A 1197 4.32 -26.81 23.63
N ALA A 1198 4.08 -27.63 22.60
CA ALA A 1198 4.63 -27.44 21.26
C ALA A 1198 3.98 -26.25 20.53
N SER A 1199 2.67 -26.03 20.70
CA SER A 1199 1.96 -24.85 20.21
C SER A 1199 2.42 -23.58 20.92
N ARG A 1200 2.51 -23.60 22.27
CA ARG A 1200 3.08 -22.49 23.05
C ARG A 1200 4.57 -22.33 22.82
N GLN A 1201 5.36 -23.37 22.57
CA GLN A 1201 6.80 -23.26 22.26
C GLN A 1201 7.01 -22.73 20.85
N LYS A 1202 6.15 -23.08 19.89
CA LYS A 1202 6.13 -22.47 18.57
C LYS A 1202 5.71 -21.00 18.65
N SER A 1203 4.59 -20.68 19.32
CA SER A 1203 4.19 -19.29 19.50
C SER A 1203 5.18 -18.51 20.37
N PHE A 1204 5.89 -19.13 21.31
CA PHE A 1204 6.95 -18.51 22.11
C PHE A 1204 8.24 -18.36 21.29
N MET A 1205 8.56 -19.23 20.34
CA MET A 1205 9.62 -18.97 19.35
C MET A 1205 9.23 -17.84 18.37
N GLU A 1206 7.95 -17.73 18.02
CA GLU A 1206 7.42 -16.71 17.11
C GLU A 1206 7.14 -15.37 17.83
N THR A 1207 7.02 -15.35 19.17
CA THR A 1207 6.79 -14.14 19.98
C THR A 1207 8.03 -13.71 20.78
N ALA A 1208 8.86 -14.60 21.31
CA ALA A 1208 10.06 -14.23 22.09
C ALA A 1208 11.25 -13.74 21.23
N MET A 1209 10.93 -13.16 20.06
CA MET A 1209 11.83 -12.28 19.32
C MET A 1209 11.45 -10.80 19.46
N ASP A 1210 10.26 -10.45 19.97
CA ASP A 1210 9.82 -9.09 20.23
C ASP A 1210 8.93 -8.94 21.48
N VAL A 1211 9.04 -7.79 22.15
CA VAL A 1211 8.39 -7.37 23.43
C VAL A 1211 9.20 -7.66 24.70
N ASP A 1212 10.03 -6.68 25.07
CA ASP A 1212 10.27 -6.33 26.47
C ASP A 1212 9.02 -5.67 27.06
N SER A 1213 8.72 -5.93 28.33
CA SER A 1213 7.63 -5.26 29.08
C SER A 1213 8.11 -4.93 30.50
N PRO A 1214 8.28 -3.65 30.84
CA PRO A 1214 8.63 -3.22 32.19
C PRO A 1214 7.50 -2.40 32.84
N GLU A 1215 6.72 -3.00 33.75
CA GLU A 1215 6.04 -2.21 34.79
C GLU A 1215 5.50 -3.02 35.97
N ASN A 1216 5.36 -2.34 37.11
CA ASN A 1216 4.60 -2.72 38.31
C ASN A 1216 5.07 -3.97 39.10
N ASP A 1217 6.19 -3.84 39.80
CA ASP A 1217 6.36 -4.42 41.15
C ASP A 1217 6.46 -3.26 42.16
N ILE A 1218 5.70 -3.33 43.25
CA ILE A 1218 5.53 -2.23 44.23
C ILE A 1218 6.40 -2.51 45.47
N PRO A 1219 7.43 -1.69 45.78
CA PRO A 1219 8.15 -1.80 47.04
C PRO A 1219 7.27 -1.31 48.20
N MET A 1220 6.93 -2.21 49.12
CA MET A 1220 6.18 -1.89 50.33
C MET A 1220 7.14 -1.35 51.41
N GLU A 1221 7.40 -0.05 51.41
CA GLU A 1221 8.22 0.57 52.46
C GLU A 1221 7.47 0.72 53.78
N ILE A 1222 8.03 0.12 54.83
CA ILE A 1222 7.63 0.28 56.23
C ILE A 1222 8.92 0.45 57.05
N THR A 1223 8.83 1.21 58.13
CA THR A 1223 9.87 1.50 59.15
C THR A 1223 11.09 2.29 58.69
N THR A 1224 11.12 3.54 59.17
CA THR A 1224 12.31 4.36 59.42
C THR A 1224 13.52 3.58 59.92
N ALA A 1225 14.66 3.74 59.25
CA ALA A 1225 15.98 3.32 59.71
C ALA A 1225 16.99 4.46 59.46
N GLU A 1226 18.04 4.53 60.27
CA GLU A 1226 19.07 5.57 60.16
C GLU A 1226 19.97 5.31 58.92
N PRO A 1227 20.39 6.36 58.17
CA PRO A 1227 21.14 6.18 56.93
C PRO A 1227 22.60 5.80 57.19
N GLN A 1228 22.86 4.50 57.35
CA GLN A 1228 24.19 3.95 57.08
C GLN A 1228 24.44 4.01 55.57
N VAL A 1229 25.33 4.91 55.14
CA VAL A 1229 25.71 5.06 53.72
C VAL A 1229 26.45 3.80 53.27
N SER A 1230 25.72 2.88 52.63
CA SER A 1230 26.26 1.67 52.05
C SER A 1230 27.12 2.00 50.84
N GLU A 1231 28.29 1.37 50.76
CA GLU A 1231 29.15 1.40 49.57
C GLU A 1231 28.37 0.95 48.32
N ALA A 1232 28.50 1.68 47.22
CA ALA A 1232 27.68 1.45 46.03
C ALA A 1232 28.02 0.09 45.38
N VAL A 1233 27.12 -0.88 45.54
CA VAL A 1233 27.21 -2.21 44.92
C VAL A 1233 26.62 -2.16 43.52
N TYR A 1234 27.35 -2.71 42.55
CA TYR A 1234 26.96 -2.81 41.15
C TYR A 1234 26.85 -4.27 40.73
N ASP A 1235 25.87 -4.60 39.89
CA ASP A 1235 25.69 -5.94 39.33
C ASP A 1235 26.27 -6.02 37.92
N CYS A 1236 27.16 -7.00 37.67
CA CYS A 1236 27.68 -7.23 36.31
C CYS A 1236 26.72 -8.11 35.50
N VAL A 1237 26.04 -7.55 34.49
CA VAL A 1237 25.06 -8.28 33.65
C VAL A 1237 25.64 -9.43 32.81
N ILE A 1238 26.97 -9.56 32.73
CA ILE A 1238 27.65 -10.64 31.97
C ILE A 1238 28.00 -11.84 32.87
N CYS A 1239 28.47 -11.61 34.10
CA CYS A 1239 28.92 -12.69 34.99
C CYS A 1239 28.05 -12.90 36.25
N GLY A 1240 27.02 -12.07 36.47
CA GLY A 1240 26.10 -12.20 37.61
C GLY A 1240 26.74 -11.96 38.98
N GLN A 1241 27.90 -11.31 39.03
CA GLN A 1241 28.58 -10.95 40.27
C GLN A 1241 28.20 -9.52 40.69
N SER A 1242 27.76 -9.38 41.93
CA SER A 1242 27.53 -8.11 42.62
C SER A 1242 28.81 -7.66 43.35
N GLY A 1243 29.19 -6.40 43.26
CA GLY A 1243 30.31 -5.85 44.06
C GLY A 1243 30.54 -4.35 43.88
N PRO A 1244 31.30 -3.70 44.78
CA PRO A 1244 31.74 -2.32 44.60
C PRO A 1244 32.76 -2.20 43.46
N SER A 1245 32.84 -1.02 42.84
CA SER A 1245 33.88 -0.72 41.84
C SER A 1245 35.24 -0.51 42.51
N SER A 1246 36.32 -0.95 41.87
CA SER A 1246 37.70 -0.90 42.39
C SER A 1246 38.69 -0.39 41.34
N GLU A 1247 39.86 0.10 41.75
CA GLU A 1247 40.88 0.57 40.81
C GLU A 1247 41.50 -0.55 39.95
N ASP A 1248 41.68 -1.74 40.55
CA ASP A 1248 42.20 -2.94 39.88
C ASP A 1248 41.15 -3.60 38.97
N ARG A 1249 39.89 -3.67 39.41
CA ARG A 1249 38.77 -4.20 38.65
C ARG A 1249 37.60 -3.20 38.64
N PRO A 1250 37.63 -2.21 37.73
CA PRO A 1250 36.56 -1.24 37.63
C PRO A 1250 35.28 -1.88 37.06
N THR A 1251 34.15 -1.48 37.65
CA THR A 1251 32.83 -1.67 37.06
C THR A 1251 32.46 -0.42 36.27
N GLY A 1252 31.78 -0.58 35.14
CA GLY A 1252 31.34 0.52 34.29
C GLY A 1252 29.88 0.40 33.89
N LEU A 1253 29.26 1.56 33.64
CA LEU A 1253 27.88 1.74 33.24
C LEU A 1253 27.78 1.74 31.71
N VAL A 1254 26.87 0.94 31.13
CA VAL A 1254 26.69 0.87 29.68
C VAL A 1254 26.10 2.19 29.16
N VAL A 1255 26.76 2.82 28.19
CA VAL A 1255 26.35 4.13 27.65
C VAL A 1255 26.29 4.19 26.13
N LEU A 1256 25.44 5.08 25.63
CA LEU A 1256 25.36 5.52 24.26
C LEU A 1256 25.76 7.00 24.20
N LEU A 1257 26.96 7.25 23.68
CA LEU A 1257 27.48 8.58 23.37
C LEU A 1257 26.88 9.04 22.04
N GLN A 1258 26.28 10.24 22.02
CA GLN A 1258 25.58 10.78 20.86
C GLN A 1258 25.99 12.24 20.63
N ALA A 1259 26.44 12.56 19.41
CA ALA A 1259 26.53 13.96 19.01
C ALA A 1259 25.13 14.58 18.87
N SER A 1260 24.96 15.82 19.30
CA SER A 1260 23.67 16.51 19.31
C SER A 1260 23.79 17.98 18.93
N SER A 1261 22.81 18.47 18.16
CA SER A 1261 22.56 19.89 17.89
C SER A 1261 21.26 20.41 18.53
N VAL A 1262 20.62 19.62 19.42
CA VAL A 1262 19.27 19.89 19.95
C VAL A 1262 19.22 21.20 20.76
N LEU A 1263 20.24 21.45 21.61
CA LEU A 1263 20.38 22.72 22.33
C LEU A 1263 20.44 23.91 21.37
N GLY A 1264 21.18 23.78 20.28
CA GLY A 1264 21.33 24.81 19.25
C GLY A 1264 20.06 25.13 18.46
N GLN A 1265 18.99 24.34 18.58
CA GLN A 1265 17.68 24.60 17.98
C GLN A 1265 16.66 25.23 18.94
N CYS A 1266 17.05 25.49 20.19
CA CYS A 1266 16.26 26.34 21.09
C CYS A 1266 16.19 27.77 20.53
N ARG A 1267 15.08 28.48 20.77
CA ARG A 1267 14.82 29.85 20.24
C ARG A 1267 14.40 30.82 21.33
N ASP A 1268 14.42 32.11 21.03
CA ASP A 1268 13.83 33.18 21.85
C ASP A 1268 12.29 33.06 21.94
N ASN A 1269 11.66 32.71 20.80
CA ASN A 1269 10.23 32.82 20.58
C ASN A 1269 9.50 31.48 20.71
N ALA A 1270 8.21 31.54 21.03
CA ALA A 1270 7.41 30.37 21.44
C ALA A 1270 6.67 29.65 20.30
N GLU A 1271 6.45 30.31 19.14
CA GLU A 1271 5.78 29.67 18.00
C GLU A 1271 6.78 28.87 17.15
N PRO A 1272 6.50 27.59 16.83
CA PRO A 1272 7.32 26.82 15.89
C PRO A 1272 7.30 27.43 14.49
N LYS A 1273 8.48 27.68 13.91
CA LYS A 1273 8.60 28.19 12.54
C LYS A 1273 7.94 27.23 11.54
N LYS A 1274 7.17 27.78 10.61
CA LYS A 1274 6.51 27.03 9.54
C LYS A 1274 7.52 26.59 8.48
N LEU A 1275 7.24 25.47 7.82
CA LEU A 1275 7.99 25.05 6.64
C LEU A 1275 7.63 25.94 5.43
N PRO A 1276 8.61 26.57 4.74
CA PRO A 1276 8.35 27.43 3.59
C PRO A 1276 7.61 26.73 2.44
N ILE A 1277 6.55 27.38 1.97
CA ILE A 1277 5.69 26.97 0.84
C ILE A 1277 5.48 28.10 -0.19
N ALA A 1278 6.03 29.30 0.06
CA ALA A 1278 6.20 30.39 -0.92
C ALA A 1278 7.70 30.75 -1.12
N GLU A 1279 8.04 31.63 -2.08
CA GLU A 1279 9.43 32.12 -2.23
C GLU A 1279 9.75 33.28 -1.28
N GLU A 1280 8.74 34.01 -0.80
CA GLU A 1280 8.89 35.04 0.22
C GLU A 1280 9.25 34.48 1.62
N GLU A 1281 8.93 33.22 1.89
CA GLU A 1281 9.11 32.59 3.20
C GLU A 1281 10.54 32.05 3.37
N GLN A 1282 11.30 32.59 4.33
CA GLN A 1282 12.67 32.15 4.62
C GLN A 1282 12.87 31.85 6.12
N ILE A 1283 13.47 30.69 6.40
CA ILE A 1283 13.94 30.34 7.75
C ILE A 1283 15.32 30.97 7.95
N TYR A 1284 15.33 32.17 8.52
CA TYR A 1284 16.55 32.75 9.06
C TYR A 1284 16.93 32.04 10.37
N PRO A 1285 18.18 31.56 10.54
CA PRO A 1285 18.63 30.88 11.76
C PRO A 1285 19.09 31.83 12.88
N TRP A 1286 18.94 33.14 12.71
CA TRP A 1286 19.54 34.17 13.58
C TRP A 1286 18.93 34.22 15.00
N ASP A 1287 17.79 33.58 15.20
CA ASP A 1287 17.03 33.47 16.46
C ASP A 1287 17.32 32.16 17.22
N THR A 1288 18.24 31.33 16.74
CA THR A 1288 18.58 30.07 17.42
C THR A 1288 19.72 30.25 18.40
N CYS A 1289 19.68 29.47 19.48
CA CYS A 1289 20.73 29.43 20.49
C CYS A 1289 22.12 29.22 19.88
N ALA A 1290 22.23 28.40 18.82
CA ALA A 1290 23.50 28.20 18.12
C ALA A 1290 24.02 29.51 17.47
N ALA A 1291 23.20 30.19 16.68
CA ALA A 1291 23.63 31.38 15.95
C ALA A 1291 24.01 32.53 16.89
N VAL A 1292 23.25 32.76 17.95
CA VAL A 1292 23.52 33.81 18.95
C VAL A 1292 24.86 33.55 19.67
N HIS A 1293 25.17 32.31 20.01
CA HIS A 1293 26.43 31.97 20.67
C HIS A 1293 27.65 31.98 19.71
N ASP A 1294 27.50 31.52 18.46
CA ASP A 1294 28.54 31.63 17.44
C ASP A 1294 28.89 33.10 17.13
N VAL A 1295 27.88 33.99 17.06
CA VAL A 1295 28.08 35.44 16.92
C VAL A 1295 28.79 36.02 18.16
N ARG A 1296 28.39 35.63 19.38
CA ARG A 1296 29.05 36.07 20.62
C ARG A 1296 30.53 35.68 20.65
N LEU A 1297 30.84 34.42 20.36
CA LEU A 1297 32.22 33.91 20.32
C LEU A 1297 33.05 34.60 19.24
N SER A 1298 32.49 34.78 18.04
CA SER A 1298 33.12 35.53 16.93
C SER A 1298 33.42 36.98 17.31
N LEU A 1299 32.54 37.62 18.10
CA LEU A 1299 32.77 38.98 18.59
C LEU A 1299 33.88 39.01 19.65
N LEU A 1300 33.89 38.07 20.59
CA LEU A 1300 34.94 37.97 21.62
C LEU A 1300 36.33 37.77 20.98
N GLN A 1301 36.48 36.75 20.12
CA GLN A 1301 37.75 36.43 19.45
C GLN A 1301 38.25 37.53 18.52
N ARG A 1302 37.39 38.46 18.09
CA ARG A 1302 37.78 39.63 17.28
C ARG A 1302 38.54 40.68 18.09
N TYR A 1303 38.16 40.89 19.36
CA TYR A 1303 38.69 41.98 20.17
C TYR A 1303 39.64 41.53 21.28
N PHE A 1304 39.44 40.34 21.84
CA PHE A 1304 40.16 39.86 23.02
C PHE A 1304 41.10 38.68 22.72
N LYS A 1305 41.99 38.40 23.68
CA LYS A 1305 42.99 37.33 23.66
C LYS A 1305 42.31 35.96 23.58
N ASP A 1306 42.75 35.11 22.66
CA ASP A 1306 41.99 33.93 22.20
C ASP A 1306 41.69 32.91 23.33
N SER A 1307 42.68 32.58 24.17
CA SER A 1307 42.50 31.69 25.32
C SER A 1307 41.50 32.25 26.35
N SER A 1308 41.49 33.57 26.57
CA SER A 1308 40.50 34.25 27.42
C SER A 1308 39.09 34.18 26.84
N CYS A 1309 38.94 34.14 25.50
CA CYS A 1309 37.64 33.98 24.85
C CYS A 1309 37.08 32.56 25.06
N LEU A 1310 37.94 31.54 24.98
CA LEU A 1310 37.56 30.13 25.15
C LEU A 1310 37.21 29.76 26.61
N LEU A 1311 37.66 30.56 27.58
CA LEU A 1311 37.23 30.47 28.99
C LEU A 1311 35.96 31.28 29.31
N ALA A 1312 35.52 32.16 28.40
CA ALA A 1312 34.39 33.07 28.61
C ALA A 1312 33.02 32.54 28.13
N VAL A 1313 33.00 31.43 27.37
CA VAL A 1313 31.82 30.88 26.68
C VAL A 1313 31.54 29.44 27.12
N SER A 1314 30.72 28.70 26.38
CA SER A 1314 30.80 27.24 26.28
C SER A 1314 30.86 26.87 24.80
N ILE A 1315 30.73 25.60 24.44
CA ILE A 1315 30.38 25.10 23.11
C ILE A 1315 29.38 23.97 23.26
N GLY A 1316 28.92 23.39 22.15
CA GLY A 1316 28.10 22.17 22.17
C GLY A 1316 26.63 22.37 21.79
N TRP A 1317 26.19 23.61 21.53
CA TRP A 1317 24.88 23.90 20.95
C TRP A 1317 24.64 23.13 19.64
N GLU A 1318 25.60 23.15 18.72
CA GLU A 1318 25.48 22.51 17.39
C GLU A 1318 26.14 21.12 17.27
N GLY A 1319 26.86 20.67 18.30
CA GLY A 1319 27.67 19.46 18.23
C GLY A 1319 28.20 18.93 19.56
N GLY A 1320 27.47 19.18 20.65
CA GLY A 1320 27.78 18.66 21.97
C GLY A 1320 27.62 17.14 22.04
N VAL A 1321 28.18 16.52 23.09
CA VAL A 1321 28.07 15.07 23.31
C VAL A 1321 27.08 14.80 24.43
N TYR A 1322 25.93 14.26 24.07
CA TYR A 1322 24.95 13.70 25.00
C TYR A 1322 25.35 12.27 25.39
N VAL A 1323 25.16 11.91 26.66
CA VAL A 1323 25.47 10.60 27.22
C VAL A 1323 24.18 9.97 27.73
N GLN A 1324 23.66 8.99 27.00
CA GLN A 1324 22.50 8.21 27.41
C GLN A 1324 22.93 6.88 28.05
N THR A 1325 22.13 6.32 28.96
CA THR A 1325 22.41 5.00 29.56
C THR A 1325 21.14 4.15 29.68
N CYS A 1326 21.30 2.83 29.60
CA CYS A 1326 20.25 1.88 29.94
C CYS A 1326 20.14 1.61 31.46
N GLY A 1327 21.10 2.11 32.25
CA GLY A 1327 21.20 1.89 33.70
C GLY A 1327 21.89 0.58 34.12
N HIS A 1328 22.34 -0.26 33.18
CA HIS A 1328 22.99 -1.54 33.48
C HIS A 1328 24.51 -1.42 33.58
N THR A 1329 25.10 -2.18 34.50
CA THR A 1329 26.54 -2.24 34.76
C THR A 1329 27.20 -3.54 34.33
N LEU A 1330 28.50 -3.49 34.08
CA LEU A 1330 29.36 -4.65 33.82
C LEU A 1330 30.82 -4.37 34.23
N HIS A 1331 31.56 -5.42 34.58
CA HIS A 1331 33.01 -5.30 34.72
C HIS A 1331 33.64 -4.99 33.36
N ILE A 1332 34.64 -4.11 33.32
CA ILE A 1332 35.30 -3.74 32.06
C ILE A 1332 35.98 -4.95 31.40
N ASP A 1333 36.57 -5.86 32.19
CA ASP A 1333 37.11 -7.13 31.69
C ASP A 1333 36.04 -7.99 31.00
N CYS A 1334 34.83 -8.06 31.55
CA CYS A 1334 33.72 -8.76 30.90
C CYS A 1334 33.25 -8.06 29.61
N HIS A 1335 33.21 -6.72 29.56
CA HIS A 1335 32.90 -5.96 28.35
C HIS A 1335 33.91 -6.23 27.22
N LYS A 1336 35.22 -6.25 27.54
CA LYS A 1336 36.26 -6.54 26.54
C LYS A 1336 36.08 -7.93 25.93
N SER A 1337 35.85 -8.96 26.73
CA SER A 1337 35.56 -10.31 26.22
C SER A 1337 34.25 -10.40 25.42
N TYR A 1338 33.23 -9.60 25.75
CA TYR A 1338 31.98 -9.54 24.99
C TYR A 1338 32.17 -8.87 23.61
N MET A 1339 32.91 -7.76 23.54
CA MET A 1339 33.27 -7.14 22.26
C MET A 1339 34.14 -8.05 21.39
N GLU A 1340 35.01 -8.83 22.02
CA GLU A 1340 35.86 -9.81 21.32
C GLU A 1340 35.05 -11.00 20.79
N SER A 1341 33.99 -11.46 21.48
CA SER A 1341 33.07 -12.44 20.91
C SER A 1341 32.23 -11.88 19.76
N LEU A 1342 31.70 -10.65 19.88
CA LEU A 1342 30.93 -9.98 18.82
C LEU A 1342 31.73 -9.80 17.52
N ARG A 1343 33.05 -9.57 17.58
CA ARG A 1343 33.90 -9.52 16.38
C ARG A 1343 33.98 -10.84 15.63
N ASN A 1344 33.85 -11.98 16.31
CA ASN A 1344 33.86 -13.29 15.67
C ASN A 1344 32.51 -13.65 15.01
N ASP A 1345 31.42 -12.94 15.36
CA ASP A 1345 30.03 -13.23 14.96
C ASP A 1345 29.44 -12.18 13.98
N GLN A 1346 30.29 -11.32 13.38
CA GLN A 1346 29.89 -10.14 12.58
C GLN A 1346 28.93 -10.38 11.40
N VAL A 1347 28.70 -11.62 10.98
CA VAL A 1347 27.89 -11.97 9.80
C VAL A 1347 26.40 -11.62 9.96
N LEU A 1348 25.90 -11.41 11.19
CA LEU A 1348 24.46 -11.37 11.49
C LEU A 1348 23.91 -10.07 12.12
N GLN A 1349 24.74 -9.06 12.43
CA GLN A 1349 24.30 -7.89 13.22
C GLN A 1349 24.62 -6.55 12.55
N GLY A 1350 23.61 -5.69 12.41
CA GLY A 1350 23.63 -4.46 11.60
C GLY A 1350 24.37 -3.25 12.19
N PHE A 1351 25.42 -3.47 13.00
CA PHE A 1351 26.19 -2.42 13.66
C PHE A 1351 27.70 -2.73 13.70
N SER A 1352 28.51 -1.69 13.83
CA SER A 1352 29.96 -1.76 13.63
C SER A 1352 30.72 -1.95 14.95
N VAL A 1353 30.91 -3.22 15.33
CA VAL A 1353 31.69 -3.64 16.52
C VAL A 1353 33.11 -3.05 16.51
N ASP A 1354 33.70 -2.81 15.33
CA ASP A 1354 35.02 -2.20 15.18
C ASP A 1354 35.05 -0.69 15.44
N LYS A 1355 33.89 -0.03 15.44
CA LYS A 1355 33.70 1.36 15.93
C LYS A 1355 33.25 1.41 17.39
N GLY A 1356 33.25 0.28 18.08
CA GLY A 1356 32.78 0.16 19.46
C GLY A 1356 31.27 0.01 19.60
N GLU A 1357 30.49 -0.11 18.52
CA GLU A 1357 29.03 -0.28 18.61
C GLU A 1357 28.65 -1.68 19.13
N PHE A 1358 27.76 -1.76 20.12
CA PHE A 1358 27.19 -3.01 20.64
C PHE A 1358 25.75 -2.84 21.13
N THR A 1359 25.14 -3.93 21.59
CA THR A 1359 23.85 -3.91 22.30
C THR A 1359 24.03 -4.42 23.72
N CYS A 1360 23.31 -3.84 24.68
CA CYS A 1360 23.40 -4.24 26.08
C CYS A 1360 23.05 -5.73 26.25
N PRO A 1361 23.90 -6.57 26.87
CA PRO A 1361 23.65 -8.02 26.98
C PRO A 1361 22.32 -8.41 27.62
N LEU A 1362 21.76 -7.54 28.47
CA LEU A 1362 20.50 -7.79 29.18
C LEU A 1362 19.27 -7.22 28.45
N CYS A 1363 19.25 -5.90 28.17
CA CYS A 1363 18.09 -5.20 27.61
C CYS A 1363 18.17 -4.87 26.12
N ARG A 1364 19.24 -5.31 25.43
CA ARG A 1364 19.51 -5.11 23.98
C ARG A 1364 19.49 -3.67 23.45
N GLN A 1365 19.33 -2.66 24.31
CA GLN A 1365 19.47 -1.26 23.95
C GLN A 1365 20.86 -0.96 23.36
N PHE A 1366 20.90 -0.05 22.40
CA PHE A 1366 22.11 0.29 21.66
C PHE A 1366 23.13 1.04 22.53
N ALA A 1367 24.41 0.73 22.37
CA ALA A 1367 25.52 1.32 23.14
C ALA A 1367 26.78 1.46 22.27
N ASN A 1368 27.72 2.31 22.70
CA ASN A 1368 29.01 2.48 22.01
C ASN A 1368 30.21 2.78 22.94
N SER A 1369 30.00 2.91 24.26
CA SER A 1369 31.09 2.99 25.24
C SER A 1369 30.59 2.54 26.62
N VAL A 1370 31.47 2.55 27.62
CA VAL A 1370 31.17 2.09 28.99
C VAL A 1370 31.84 3.03 29.99
N LEU A 1371 31.04 3.75 30.78
CA LEU A 1371 31.48 4.85 31.64
C LEU A 1371 31.91 4.32 33.03
N PRO A 1372 33.18 4.46 33.47
CA PRO A 1372 33.65 3.87 34.72
C PRO A 1372 32.94 4.41 35.96
N CYS A 1373 32.50 3.51 36.84
CA CYS A 1373 31.99 3.85 38.16
C CYS A 1373 33.17 4.07 39.11
N TYR A 1374 33.25 5.25 39.74
CA TYR A 1374 34.34 5.59 40.66
C TYR A 1374 34.27 4.76 41.96
N PRO A 1375 35.41 4.29 42.53
CA PRO A 1375 35.43 3.61 43.82
C PRO A 1375 35.02 4.54 44.97
N GLY A 1376 34.03 4.13 45.77
CA GLY A 1376 33.62 4.87 46.97
C GLY A 1376 34.61 4.66 48.11
N SER A 1377 35.56 5.58 48.31
CA SER A 1377 36.62 5.45 49.32
C SER A 1377 36.14 5.71 50.75
N ASN A 1378 35.49 4.69 51.35
CA ASN A 1378 34.95 4.71 52.72
C ASN A 1378 35.97 4.94 53.87
N VAL A 1379 37.25 5.13 53.56
CA VAL A 1379 38.34 5.16 54.55
C VAL A 1379 38.51 6.53 55.23
N GLU A 1380 38.13 7.64 54.58
CA GLU A 1380 38.33 9.00 55.15
C GLU A 1380 37.06 9.75 55.58
N ASN A 1381 35.86 9.38 55.09
CA ASN A 1381 34.64 10.19 55.25
C ASN A 1381 34.27 10.55 56.72
N ASN A 1382 34.67 9.74 57.70
CA ASN A 1382 34.44 10.01 59.13
C ASN A 1382 35.17 11.25 59.69
N LEU A 1383 36.07 11.89 58.94
CA LEU A 1383 36.67 13.19 59.31
C LEU A 1383 36.02 14.39 58.60
N TRP A 1384 35.28 14.18 57.52
CA TRP A 1384 34.87 15.25 56.60
C TRP A 1384 33.42 15.76 56.80
N GLN A 1385 32.56 15.06 57.54
CA GLN A 1385 31.15 15.45 57.77
C GLN A 1385 30.92 16.42 58.96
N ARG A 1386 31.97 17.00 59.55
CA ARG A 1386 31.79 17.93 60.67
C ARG A 1386 31.37 19.31 60.13
N PRO A 1387 30.20 19.88 60.51
CA PRO A 1387 29.77 21.18 59.99
C PRO A 1387 30.78 22.26 60.35
N CYS A 1388 31.34 22.91 59.33
CA CYS A 1388 32.49 23.78 59.47
C CYS A 1388 32.05 25.24 59.53
N ASN A 1389 32.15 25.88 60.70
CA ASN A 1389 31.89 27.30 60.88
C ASN A 1389 33.05 28.17 60.37
N LYS A 1390 33.61 27.84 59.20
CA LYS A 1390 34.60 28.66 58.48
C LYS A 1390 33.92 29.90 57.91
N SER A 1391 34.66 31.00 57.79
CA SER A 1391 34.17 32.17 57.07
C SER A 1391 34.22 31.94 55.55
N THR A 1392 33.44 32.72 54.79
CA THR A 1392 33.50 32.72 53.31
C THR A 1392 34.93 32.98 52.81
N GLN A 1393 35.69 33.84 53.49
CA GLN A 1393 37.11 34.11 53.16
C GLN A 1393 38.04 32.91 53.40
N ASP A 1394 37.81 32.09 54.43
CA ASP A 1394 38.59 30.86 54.66
C ASP A 1394 38.33 29.84 53.55
N LEU A 1395 37.06 29.68 53.15
CA LEU A 1395 36.65 28.78 52.08
C LEU A 1395 37.17 29.23 50.71
N ILE A 1396 37.19 30.53 50.42
CA ILE A 1396 37.76 31.11 49.19
C ILE A 1396 39.24 30.74 49.02
N LYS A 1397 40.04 30.88 50.08
CA LYS A 1397 41.46 30.48 50.09
C LYS A 1397 41.63 28.98 49.95
N GLU A 1398 40.77 28.19 50.59
CA GLU A 1398 40.85 26.73 50.50
C GLU A 1398 40.53 26.23 49.08
N VAL A 1399 39.59 26.86 48.37
CA VAL A 1399 39.33 26.60 46.94
C VAL A 1399 40.55 26.97 46.08
N GLU A 1400 41.13 28.16 46.27
CA GLU A 1400 42.32 28.62 45.52
C GLU A 1400 43.53 27.68 45.73
N GLU A 1401 43.79 27.26 46.98
CA GLU A 1401 44.83 26.29 47.31
C GLU A 1401 44.59 24.88 46.75
N LEU A 1402 43.33 24.46 46.61
CA LEU A 1402 42.99 23.11 46.13
C LEU A 1402 43.02 23.02 44.60
N GLN A 1403 42.58 24.07 43.90
CA GLN A 1403 42.71 24.19 42.45
C GLN A 1403 44.16 24.37 41.99
N GLY A 1404 44.98 25.09 42.76
CA GLY A 1404 46.40 25.30 42.48
C GLY A 1404 47.30 24.06 42.60
N ARG A 1405 46.76 22.91 43.05
CA ARG A 1405 47.51 21.64 43.18
C ARG A 1405 47.39 20.82 41.88
N PRO A 1406 48.51 20.60 41.13
CA PRO A 1406 48.48 19.85 39.89
C PRO A 1406 47.83 18.46 40.04
N GLY A 1407 47.07 18.04 39.03
CA GLY A 1407 46.52 16.69 38.95
C GLY A 1407 47.62 15.67 38.68
N ALA A 1408 48.24 15.14 39.74
CA ALA A 1408 49.02 13.92 39.63
C ALA A 1408 48.07 12.73 39.39
N PHE A 1409 48.31 11.96 38.34
CA PHE A 1409 47.72 10.62 38.22
C PHE A 1409 48.12 9.78 39.44
N PRO A 1410 47.18 9.13 40.15
CA PRO A 1410 47.55 7.96 40.94
C PRO A 1410 48.17 6.91 40.01
N SER A 1411 49.14 6.15 40.51
CA SER A 1411 49.96 5.19 39.74
C SER A 1411 49.15 4.31 38.80
N GLU A 1412 49.45 4.30 37.49
CA GLU A 1412 48.67 3.66 36.41
C GLU A 1412 47.77 2.49 36.85
N THR A 1413 46.49 2.78 37.09
CA THR A 1413 45.49 1.77 37.45
C THR A 1413 44.73 1.30 36.21
N ASN A 1414 43.95 0.23 36.34
CA ASN A 1414 43.03 -0.14 35.25
C ASN A 1414 41.93 0.94 35.12
N LEU A 1415 41.41 1.46 36.23
CA LEU A 1415 40.47 2.58 36.23
C LEU A 1415 40.98 3.80 35.43
N SER A 1416 42.23 4.25 35.64
CA SER A 1416 42.74 5.46 34.97
C SER A 1416 42.83 5.29 33.44
N LYS A 1417 43.17 4.08 32.97
CA LYS A 1417 43.26 3.76 31.53
C LYS A 1417 41.89 3.69 30.85
N GLU A 1418 40.86 3.24 31.56
CA GLU A 1418 39.48 3.24 31.03
C GLU A 1418 38.86 4.65 31.02
N MET A 1419 39.20 5.50 32.00
CA MET A 1419 38.83 6.92 31.96
C MET A 1419 39.44 7.62 30.74
N GLU A 1420 40.73 7.35 30.42
CA GLU A 1420 41.37 7.80 29.18
C GLU A 1420 40.65 7.30 27.91
N SER A 1421 40.25 6.03 27.89
CA SER A 1421 39.53 5.44 26.75
C SER A 1421 38.16 6.10 26.55
N VAL A 1422 37.39 6.32 27.62
CA VAL A 1422 36.10 7.01 27.54
C VAL A 1422 36.26 8.47 27.10
N MET A 1423 37.27 9.19 27.59
CA MET A 1423 37.50 10.57 27.15
C MET A 1423 37.85 10.63 25.66
N LYS A 1424 38.54 9.61 25.14
CA LYS A 1424 38.78 9.42 23.70
C LYS A 1424 37.50 9.09 22.92
N ASP A 1425 36.60 8.25 23.45
CA ASP A 1425 35.31 7.94 22.83
C ASP A 1425 34.38 9.16 22.79
N ILE A 1426 34.32 9.94 23.88
CA ILE A 1426 33.60 11.22 23.95
C ILE A 1426 34.15 12.19 22.89
N LYS A 1427 35.48 12.35 22.79
CA LYS A 1427 36.10 13.15 21.72
C LYS A 1427 35.73 12.61 20.33
N ASN A 1428 35.75 11.30 20.10
CA ASN A 1428 35.45 10.69 18.79
C ASN A 1428 33.97 10.79 18.39
N THR A 1429 33.06 10.93 19.34
CA THR A 1429 31.61 10.95 19.11
C THR A 1429 31.16 12.15 18.28
N THR A 1430 31.82 13.32 18.42
CA THR A 1430 31.47 14.54 17.67
C THR A 1430 32.54 14.94 16.65
N GLN A 1431 32.19 15.74 15.64
CA GLN A 1431 33.10 16.16 14.58
C GLN A 1431 34.19 17.12 15.08
N LYS A 1432 35.31 17.23 14.34
CA LYS A 1432 36.41 18.13 14.71
C LYS A 1432 36.00 19.62 14.66
N LYS A 1433 35.09 20.02 13.76
CA LYS A 1433 34.60 21.41 13.67
C LYS A 1433 33.91 21.89 14.96
N TYR A 1434 33.34 20.97 15.74
CA TYR A 1434 32.68 21.28 17.02
C TYR A 1434 33.63 21.13 18.24
N ARG A 1435 34.95 21.05 18.02
CA ARG A 1435 35.96 20.81 19.07
C ARG A 1435 37.20 21.70 18.96
N ASP A 1436 37.25 22.60 17.98
CA ASP A 1436 38.51 23.25 17.57
C ASP A 1436 38.20 24.68 17.11
N TYR A 1437 37.88 25.53 18.08
CA TYR A 1437 37.39 26.91 17.89
C TYR A 1437 38.48 27.98 18.04
N SER A 1438 39.62 27.63 18.63
CA SER A 1438 40.76 28.55 18.74
C SER A 1438 41.40 28.83 17.37
N LYS A 1439 42.14 29.94 17.29
CA LYS A 1439 42.97 30.30 16.14
C LYS A 1439 44.16 29.33 15.91
N THR A 1440 44.39 28.40 16.85
CA THR A 1440 45.53 27.46 16.86
C THR A 1440 45.03 26.01 16.98
N PRO A 1441 44.70 25.33 15.85
CA PRO A 1441 44.06 24.02 15.86
C PRO A 1441 44.77 22.98 16.73
N GLY A 1442 44.05 22.41 17.69
CA GLY A 1442 44.58 21.46 18.67
C GLY A 1442 45.26 22.07 19.90
N SER A 1443 45.11 23.38 20.17
CA SER A 1443 45.60 23.98 21.43
C SER A 1443 44.96 23.34 22.67
N PRO A 1444 45.66 23.29 23.83
CA PRO A 1444 45.10 22.75 25.08
C PRO A 1444 43.78 23.43 25.52
N ASP A 1445 43.63 24.71 25.20
CA ASP A 1445 42.46 25.53 25.49
C ASP A 1445 41.18 24.96 24.85
N ASN A 1446 41.29 24.37 23.66
CA ASN A 1446 40.16 23.71 22.99
C ASN A 1446 39.72 22.45 23.74
N GLU A 1447 40.66 21.67 24.27
CA GLU A 1447 40.33 20.46 25.03
C GLU A 1447 39.71 20.83 26.39
N PHE A 1448 40.21 21.90 27.02
CA PHE A 1448 39.66 22.46 28.25
C PHE A 1448 38.22 22.96 28.05
N LEU A 1449 38.00 23.77 26.99
CA LEU A 1449 36.68 24.22 26.54
C LEU A 1449 35.74 23.04 26.27
N PHE A 1450 36.19 22.02 25.54
CA PHE A 1450 35.36 20.86 25.22
C PHE A 1450 34.92 20.08 26.47
N MET A 1451 35.79 19.90 27.48
CA MET A 1451 35.47 19.09 28.66
C MET A 1451 34.33 19.68 29.51
N TYR A 1452 34.41 20.95 29.93
CA TYR A 1452 33.31 21.54 30.72
C TYR A 1452 32.04 21.75 29.86
N SER A 1453 32.20 21.91 28.54
CA SER A 1453 31.07 22.02 27.62
C SER A 1453 30.30 20.70 27.44
N VAL A 1454 30.97 19.54 27.53
CA VAL A 1454 30.28 18.23 27.61
C VAL A 1454 29.49 18.11 28.92
N ALA A 1455 30.04 18.57 30.05
CA ALA A 1455 29.28 18.62 31.32
C ALA A 1455 28.02 19.49 31.18
N ARG A 1456 28.16 20.71 30.62
CA ARG A 1456 27.05 21.65 30.39
C ARG A 1456 25.97 21.08 29.47
N THR A 1457 26.39 20.52 28.33
CA THR A 1457 25.50 19.92 27.31
C THR A 1457 24.52 18.94 27.94
N ASN A 1458 24.99 18.09 28.85
CA ASN A 1458 24.15 17.05 29.46
C ASN A 1458 23.19 17.60 30.52
N LEU A 1459 23.61 18.60 31.30
CA LEU A 1459 22.76 19.27 32.30
C LEU A 1459 21.63 20.07 31.64
N GLU A 1460 21.92 20.81 30.58
CA GLU A 1460 20.92 21.59 29.85
C GLU A 1460 19.98 20.68 29.04
N LEU A 1461 20.46 19.56 28.49
CA LEU A 1461 19.59 18.55 27.88
C LEU A 1461 18.68 17.85 28.89
N GLU A 1462 19.15 17.53 30.10
CA GLU A 1462 18.27 16.99 31.15
C GLU A 1462 17.19 18.00 31.55
N LEU A 1463 17.52 19.30 31.62
CA LEU A 1463 16.54 20.36 31.86
C LEU A 1463 15.50 20.44 30.73
N ILE A 1464 15.90 20.27 29.47
CA ILE A 1464 14.98 20.15 28.32
C ILE A 1464 14.10 18.91 28.44
N HIS A 1465 14.65 17.75 28.83
CA HIS A 1465 13.88 16.51 29.05
C HIS A 1465 12.88 16.62 30.21
N ARG A 1466 13.12 17.54 31.15
CA ARG A 1466 12.20 17.91 32.25
C ARG A 1466 11.18 19.00 31.86
N GLY A 1467 11.23 19.53 30.64
CA GLY A 1467 10.30 20.55 30.14
C GLY A 1467 10.77 22.01 30.30
N GLY A 1468 12.05 22.23 30.59
CA GLY A 1468 12.65 23.58 30.67
C GLY A 1468 12.53 24.29 32.03
N SER A 1469 11.97 23.63 33.06
CA SER A 1469 11.95 24.11 34.45
C SER A 1469 12.22 22.94 35.42
N LEU A 1470 12.40 23.24 36.71
CA LEU A 1470 12.43 22.22 37.77
C LEU A 1470 11.11 22.10 38.56
N CYS A 1471 10.15 22.98 38.30
CA CYS A 1471 8.85 23.04 38.98
C CYS A 1471 7.95 21.84 38.65
N SER A 1472 7.77 21.58 37.36
CA SER A 1472 7.00 20.45 36.86
C SER A 1472 7.80 19.16 37.06
N GLY A 1473 7.46 18.41 38.11
CA GLY A 1473 8.03 17.09 38.42
C GLY A 1473 7.65 16.01 37.42
N GLY A 1474 8.06 16.17 36.16
CA GLY A 1474 7.83 15.21 35.08
C GLY A 1474 8.45 13.83 35.40
N PRO A 1475 7.91 12.73 34.84
CA PRO A 1475 8.25 11.37 35.22
C PRO A 1475 9.67 10.96 34.78
N SER A 1476 10.67 11.44 35.53
CA SER A 1476 12.09 11.16 35.30
C SER A 1476 12.44 9.73 35.72
N THR A 1477 12.17 8.78 34.82
CA THR A 1477 12.78 7.44 34.86
C THR A 1477 14.31 7.49 34.82
N ALA A 1478 14.88 8.61 34.33
CA ALA A 1478 16.29 8.94 34.40
C ALA A 1478 16.80 9.20 35.85
N GLY A 1479 15.94 9.52 36.82
CA GLY A 1479 16.36 9.68 38.23
C GLY A 1479 17.00 8.43 38.84
N LYS A 1480 16.57 7.23 38.40
CA LYS A 1480 17.20 5.94 38.76
C LYS A 1480 18.26 5.48 37.75
N ARG A 1481 18.61 6.31 36.76
CA ARG A 1481 19.51 5.99 35.64
C ARG A 1481 20.38 7.19 35.22
N SER A 1482 20.76 8.08 36.15
CA SER A 1482 21.73 9.13 35.85
C SER A 1482 23.13 8.53 35.68
N CYS A 1483 23.86 9.00 34.68
CA CYS A 1483 25.29 8.73 34.49
C CYS A 1483 26.17 9.97 34.75
N LEU A 1484 25.56 11.10 35.15
CA LEU A 1484 26.24 12.39 35.14
C LEU A 1484 27.30 12.51 36.24
N ASN A 1485 27.10 11.87 37.40
CA ASN A 1485 28.13 11.81 38.44
C ASN A 1485 29.41 11.12 37.95
N GLN A 1486 29.28 9.97 37.28
CA GLN A 1486 30.40 9.25 36.69
C GLN A 1486 31.04 10.05 35.54
N LEU A 1487 30.24 10.73 34.72
CA LEU A 1487 30.73 11.65 33.67
C LEU A 1487 31.57 12.80 34.27
N PHE A 1488 31.11 13.44 35.34
CA PHE A 1488 31.86 14.52 36.01
C PHE A 1488 33.19 14.00 36.61
N HIS A 1489 33.24 12.77 37.11
CA HIS A 1489 34.50 12.15 37.56
C HIS A 1489 35.51 11.97 36.41
N VAL A 1490 35.07 11.51 35.23
CA VAL A 1490 35.94 11.40 34.04
C VAL A 1490 36.43 12.79 33.59
N LEU A 1491 35.54 13.78 33.51
CA LEU A 1491 35.88 15.13 33.06
C LEU A 1491 36.79 15.87 34.05
N ALA A 1492 36.56 15.75 35.36
CA ALA A 1492 37.39 16.39 36.38
C ALA A 1492 38.80 15.78 36.45
N LEU A 1493 38.93 14.45 36.28
CA LEU A 1493 40.23 13.79 36.20
C LEU A 1493 41.07 14.39 35.06
N HIS A 1494 40.48 14.55 33.87
CA HIS A 1494 41.19 15.08 32.72
C HIS A 1494 41.42 16.60 32.79
N MET A 1495 40.47 17.41 33.26
CA MET A 1495 40.67 18.87 33.36
C MET A 1495 41.84 19.23 34.31
N ARG A 1496 42.02 18.48 35.41
CA ARG A 1496 43.12 18.73 36.37
C ARG A 1496 44.52 18.36 35.86
N LEU A 1497 44.64 17.77 34.66
CA LEU A 1497 45.93 17.60 33.96
C LEU A 1497 46.43 18.90 33.31
N TYR A 1498 45.54 19.88 33.13
CA TYR A 1498 45.83 21.19 32.56
C TYR A 1498 45.89 22.24 33.69
N THR A 1499 46.75 23.24 33.54
CA THR A 1499 46.85 24.35 34.48
C THR A 1499 46.35 25.62 33.80
N ILE A 1500 45.35 26.28 34.40
CA ILE A 1500 44.98 27.65 34.04
C ILE A 1500 46.16 28.54 34.43
N ASP A 1501 46.59 29.44 33.53
CA ASP A 1501 47.71 30.34 33.81
C ASP A 1501 47.40 31.23 35.02
N SER A 1502 48.39 31.43 35.89
CA SER A 1502 48.23 32.03 37.20
C SER A 1502 47.94 33.54 37.17
N GLU A 1503 48.26 34.20 36.05
CA GLU A 1503 47.84 35.57 35.71
C GLU A 1503 46.38 35.61 35.22
N TYR A 1504 45.90 34.54 34.58
CA TYR A 1504 44.58 34.43 33.93
C TYR A 1504 43.47 33.83 34.80
N ASN A 1505 43.78 33.36 36.02
CA ASN A 1505 42.82 32.62 36.84
C ASN A 1505 41.57 33.47 37.21
N PRO A 1506 40.36 33.11 36.70
CA PRO A 1506 39.13 33.88 36.97
C PRO A 1506 38.78 33.94 38.45
N TRP A 1507 39.16 32.93 39.26
CA TRP A 1507 38.88 32.89 40.70
C TRP A 1507 39.51 34.08 41.43
N LYS A 1508 40.70 34.53 41.02
CA LYS A 1508 41.35 35.72 41.61
C LYS A 1508 40.60 37.00 41.24
N LYS A 1509 40.25 37.22 39.97
CA LYS A 1509 39.47 38.39 39.53
C LYS A 1509 38.09 38.51 40.20
N LEU A 1510 37.56 37.39 40.69
CA LEU A 1510 36.31 37.30 41.44
C LEU A 1510 36.45 37.53 42.96
N THR A 1511 37.65 37.36 43.53
CA THR A 1511 37.83 37.28 45.00
C THR A 1511 38.90 38.22 45.56
N GLN A 1512 39.68 38.89 44.70
CA GLN A 1512 40.79 39.76 45.07
C GLN A 1512 40.72 41.08 44.27
N LEU A 1513 41.05 42.20 44.94
CA LEU A 1513 41.24 43.49 44.27
C LEU A 1513 42.65 43.57 43.69
N VAL A 1514 42.78 44.08 42.47
CA VAL A 1514 44.07 44.24 41.79
C VAL A 1514 44.76 45.52 42.29
N GLU A 1515 45.86 45.36 43.03
CA GLU A 1515 46.53 46.47 43.73
C GLU A 1515 47.18 47.53 42.82
N ASP A 1516 47.35 47.26 41.52
CA ASP A 1516 47.95 48.22 40.57
C ASP A 1516 47.29 48.20 39.18
N MET A 1517 46.25 49.02 39.01
CA MET A 1517 45.55 49.21 37.72
C MET A 1517 46.32 50.04 36.69
N ASN A 1518 47.44 50.69 37.05
CA ASN A 1518 48.10 51.68 36.18
C ASN A 1518 49.27 51.13 35.35
N SER A 1519 49.76 49.91 35.63
CA SER A 1519 50.98 49.38 35.02
C SER A 1519 50.80 48.68 33.66
N GLN A 1520 49.56 48.45 33.18
CA GLN A 1520 49.32 47.77 31.89
C GLN A 1520 49.42 48.66 30.63
N VAL A 1521 49.70 49.96 30.74
CA VAL A 1521 49.83 50.90 29.59
C VAL A 1521 51.17 50.74 28.83
N GLY A 1522 51.67 49.51 28.70
CA GLY A 1522 53.05 49.20 28.30
C GLY A 1522 53.26 48.48 26.97
N ASN A 1523 52.23 47.85 26.38
CA ASN A 1523 52.33 47.12 25.10
C ASN A 1523 51.03 47.26 24.29
N GLU A 1524 51.05 48.05 23.21
CA GLU A 1524 49.88 48.20 22.32
C GLU A 1524 49.67 46.97 21.39
N ASP A 1525 50.68 46.10 21.25
CA ASP A 1525 50.67 44.94 20.34
C ASP A 1525 49.94 43.68 20.88
N GLN A 1526 49.45 43.67 22.13
CA GLN A 1526 48.69 42.53 22.68
C GLN A 1526 47.20 42.84 22.84
N GLN A 1527 46.35 41.93 22.37
CA GLN A 1527 44.90 42.01 22.60
C GLN A 1527 44.60 41.89 24.11
N PRO A 1528 43.67 42.70 24.65
CA PRO A 1528 43.27 42.63 26.05
C PRO A 1528 42.56 41.32 26.37
N GLU A 1529 42.45 41.02 27.66
CA GLU A 1529 41.66 39.91 28.20
C GLU A 1529 40.17 40.22 28.11
N VAL A 1530 39.32 39.19 28.16
CA VAL A 1530 37.87 39.39 28.25
C VAL A 1530 37.54 39.94 29.65
N PRO A 1531 36.81 41.07 29.77
CA PRO A 1531 36.26 41.55 31.03
C PRO A 1531 35.42 40.49 31.74
N ILE A 1532 35.56 40.37 33.05
CA ILE A 1532 34.89 39.30 33.83
C ILE A 1532 33.36 39.36 33.71
N LEU A 1533 32.79 40.56 33.53
CA LEU A 1533 31.36 40.78 33.30
C LEU A 1533 30.84 40.29 31.92
N TYR A 1534 31.71 39.86 30.99
CA TYR A 1534 31.29 39.18 29.75
C TYR A 1534 31.41 37.65 29.82
N HIS A 1535 31.98 37.07 30.89
CA HIS A 1535 32.08 35.63 31.05
C HIS A 1535 30.73 34.98 31.36
N ASP A 1536 30.50 33.78 30.81
CA ASP A 1536 29.37 32.94 31.20
C ASP A 1536 29.60 32.28 32.57
N VAL A 1537 28.75 32.63 33.54
CA VAL A 1537 28.85 32.17 34.93
C VAL A 1537 28.57 30.67 35.08
N THR A 1538 27.77 30.08 34.20
CA THR A 1538 27.48 28.63 34.19
C THR A 1538 28.69 27.85 33.70
N SER A 1539 29.41 28.38 32.71
CA SER A 1539 30.72 27.85 32.32
C SER A 1539 31.76 28.02 33.43
N LEU A 1540 31.84 29.20 34.05
CA LEU A 1540 32.75 29.41 35.18
C LEU A 1540 32.47 28.43 36.33
N LEU A 1541 31.21 28.18 36.68
CA LEU A 1541 30.82 27.17 37.67
C LEU A 1541 31.43 25.80 37.32
N LEU A 1542 31.19 25.32 36.10
CA LEU A 1542 31.68 24.01 35.68
C LEU A 1542 33.22 23.95 35.64
N ILE A 1543 33.89 25.03 35.22
CA ILE A 1543 35.35 25.15 35.30
C ILE A 1543 35.84 25.03 36.75
N GLN A 1544 35.27 25.80 37.68
CA GLN A 1544 35.71 25.77 39.08
C GLN A 1544 35.43 24.41 39.76
N ILE A 1545 34.31 23.76 39.42
CA ILE A 1545 33.91 22.45 39.93
C ILE A 1545 34.82 21.33 39.41
N LEU A 1546 35.10 21.30 38.10
CA LEU A 1546 35.91 20.25 37.47
C LEU A 1546 37.41 20.42 37.74
N MET A 1547 37.88 21.63 38.09
CA MET A 1547 39.25 21.88 38.58
C MET A 1547 39.47 21.44 40.03
N MET A 1548 38.41 21.24 40.83
CA MET A 1548 38.54 20.83 42.23
C MET A 1548 38.87 19.33 42.37
N PRO A 1549 39.70 18.94 43.36
CA PRO A 1549 39.90 17.54 43.71
C PRO A 1549 38.57 16.87 44.07
N GLN A 1550 38.32 15.67 43.52
CA GLN A 1550 37.14 14.87 43.83
C GLN A 1550 37.44 13.85 44.95
N PRO A 1551 36.46 13.54 45.83
CA PRO A 1551 35.12 14.12 45.89
C PRO A 1551 35.11 15.55 46.44
N LEU A 1552 34.40 16.45 45.74
CA LEU A 1552 34.19 17.84 46.17
C LEU A 1552 33.40 17.93 47.49
N ARG A 1553 33.74 18.86 48.38
CA ARG A 1553 32.92 19.12 49.59
C ARG A 1553 31.77 20.08 49.29
N LYS A 1554 30.59 19.83 49.87
CA LYS A 1554 29.40 20.69 49.70
C LYS A 1554 29.64 22.14 50.15
N GLU A 1555 30.46 22.36 51.18
CA GLU A 1555 30.87 23.69 51.63
C GLU A 1555 31.70 24.45 50.57
N HIS A 1556 32.56 23.77 49.81
CA HIS A 1556 33.28 24.38 48.68
C HIS A 1556 32.36 24.68 47.50
N PHE A 1557 31.48 23.73 47.15
CA PHE A 1557 30.43 23.94 46.14
C PHE A 1557 29.60 25.20 46.46
N THR A 1558 29.11 25.30 47.70
CA THR A 1558 28.30 26.44 48.17
C THR A 1558 29.09 27.75 48.10
N CYS A 1559 30.38 27.73 48.46
CA CYS A 1559 31.26 28.90 48.35
C CYS A 1559 31.45 29.35 46.89
N ILE A 1560 31.65 28.41 45.97
CA ILE A 1560 31.79 28.70 44.53
C ILE A 1560 30.48 29.28 43.97
N VAL A 1561 29.34 28.67 44.27
CA VAL A 1561 28.02 29.17 43.84
C VAL A 1561 27.74 30.58 44.38
N LYS A 1562 28.06 30.86 45.65
CA LYS A 1562 27.92 32.21 46.26
C LYS A 1562 28.76 33.27 45.55
N VAL A 1563 30.05 33.03 45.39
CA VAL A 1563 30.97 33.98 44.71
C VAL A 1563 30.48 34.24 43.28
N LEU A 1564 30.15 33.20 42.53
CA LEU A 1564 29.68 33.32 41.15
C LEU A 1564 28.30 34.01 41.05
N PHE A 1565 27.41 33.83 42.02
CA PHE A 1565 26.12 34.53 42.05
C PHE A 1565 26.29 36.05 42.16
N THR A 1566 27.32 36.57 42.85
CA THR A 1566 27.59 38.02 42.90
C THR A 1566 28.01 38.60 41.55
N LEU A 1567 28.79 37.86 40.74
CA LEU A 1567 29.07 38.23 39.35
C LEU A 1567 27.78 38.25 38.53
N LEU A 1568 27.00 37.16 38.57
CA LEU A 1568 25.78 37.01 37.80
C LEU A 1568 24.74 38.10 38.10
N TYR A 1569 24.60 38.47 39.37
CA TYR A 1569 23.73 39.56 39.80
C TYR A 1569 24.22 40.91 39.24
N THR A 1570 25.53 41.15 39.28
CA THR A 1570 26.12 42.39 38.73
C THR A 1570 25.97 42.46 37.20
N GLN A 1571 26.05 41.32 36.50
CA GLN A 1571 25.73 41.22 35.08
C GLN A 1571 24.25 41.54 34.80
N ALA A 1572 23.31 41.01 35.60
CA ALA A 1572 21.89 41.31 35.47
C ALA A 1572 21.62 42.83 35.62
N LEU A 1573 22.23 43.48 36.62
CA LEU A 1573 22.12 44.93 36.84
C LEU A 1573 22.76 45.74 35.69
N ALA A 1574 23.91 45.30 35.18
CA ALA A 1574 24.59 45.97 34.07
C ALA A 1574 23.81 45.81 32.75
N ALA A 1575 23.26 44.63 32.45
CA ALA A 1575 22.41 44.40 31.29
C ALA A 1575 21.10 45.22 31.36
N LEU A 1576 20.48 45.28 32.54
CA LEU A 1576 19.32 46.13 32.83
C LEU A 1576 19.65 47.62 32.63
N SER A 1577 20.82 48.08 33.09
CA SER A 1577 21.25 49.47 32.93
C SER A 1577 21.47 49.89 31.47
N VAL A 1578 21.86 48.96 30.59
CA VAL A 1578 21.96 49.20 29.14
C VAL A 1578 20.57 49.20 28.49
N LYS A 1579 19.67 48.29 28.89
CA LYS A 1579 18.28 48.20 28.38
C LYS A 1579 17.34 49.34 28.81
N GLY A 1580 17.62 50.00 29.93
CA GLY A 1580 16.86 51.19 30.34
C GLY A 1580 17.08 52.38 29.38
N THR A 1581 16.12 53.31 29.35
CA THR A 1581 16.30 54.60 28.68
C THR A 1581 17.29 55.50 29.44
N GLU A 1582 17.68 56.65 28.87
CA GLU A 1582 18.45 57.67 29.62
C GLU A 1582 17.65 58.22 30.82
N GLU A 1583 16.33 58.29 30.68
CA GLU A 1583 15.40 58.74 31.73
C GLU A 1583 15.29 57.70 32.85
N ASP A 1584 15.17 56.41 32.53
CA ASP A 1584 15.27 55.30 33.50
C ASP A 1584 16.62 55.34 34.22
N ARG A 1585 17.73 55.39 33.48
CA ARG A 1585 19.09 55.43 34.06
C ARG A 1585 19.23 56.59 35.04
N SER A 1586 18.69 57.75 34.71
CA SER A 1586 18.71 58.94 35.58
C SER A 1586 17.83 58.76 36.82
N ALA A 1587 16.62 58.22 36.67
CA ALA A 1587 15.70 57.96 37.78
C ALA A 1587 16.28 56.95 38.78
N TRP A 1588 16.77 55.80 38.31
CA TRP A 1588 17.31 54.74 39.17
C TRP A 1588 18.65 55.15 39.81
N LYS A 1589 19.51 55.90 39.10
CA LYS A 1589 20.72 56.52 39.68
C LYS A 1589 20.40 57.52 40.78
N HIS A 1590 19.26 58.22 40.72
CA HIS A 1590 18.84 59.11 41.81
C HIS A 1590 18.14 58.35 42.96
N ALA A 1591 17.38 57.30 42.65
CA ALA A 1591 16.67 56.48 43.64
C ALA A 1591 17.63 55.69 44.55
N GLY A 1592 18.64 55.01 43.97
CA GLY A 1592 19.64 54.28 44.75
C GLY A 1592 20.56 55.20 45.55
N ALA A 1593 20.94 56.36 44.99
CA ALA A 1593 21.72 57.36 45.73
C ALA A 1593 21.03 57.84 47.03
N LEU A 1594 19.69 57.91 47.04
CA LEU A 1594 18.89 58.26 48.23
C LEU A 1594 18.84 57.14 49.29
N ARG A 1595 19.21 55.90 48.96
CA ARG A 1595 19.26 54.75 49.88
C ARG A 1595 20.67 54.32 50.27
N LYS A 1596 21.71 54.98 49.76
CA LYS A 1596 23.12 54.55 49.93
C LYS A 1596 23.57 54.43 51.39
N ASP A 1597 23.06 55.29 52.27
CA ASP A 1597 23.44 55.32 53.70
C ASP A 1597 22.63 54.33 54.58
N THR A 1598 21.95 53.35 53.98
CA THR A 1598 21.19 52.32 54.70
C THR A 1598 22.07 51.13 55.11
N CYS A 1599 21.68 50.42 56.17
CA CYS A 1599 22.50 49.36 56.78
C CYS A 1599 22.75 48.14 55.87
N ASP A 1600 21.92 47.95 54.84
CA ASP A 1600 21.96 46.82 53.90
C ASP A 1600 22.23 47.29 52.46
N ALA A 1601 22.95 48.41 52.29
CA ALA A 1601 23.26 49.00 50.97
C ALA A 1601 23.89 48.02 49.96
N GLU A 1602 24.70 47.06 50.42
CA GLU A 1602 25.33 46.02 49.59
C GLU A 1602 24.39 44.86 49.19
N LYS A 1603 23.17 44.82 49.76
CA LYS A 1603 22.07 43.88 49.43
C LYS A 1603 20.84 44.61 48.89
N CYS A 1604 20.97 45.86 48.47
CA CYS A 1604 19.87 46.67 47.93
C CYS A 1604 20.04 46.85 46.42
N TYR A 1605 19.22 46.18 45.60
CA TYR A 1605 19.36 46.19 44.14
C TYR A 1605 19.32 47.62 43.56
N GLU A 1606 18.56 48.53 44.15
CA GLU A 1606 18.43 49.94 43.72
C GLU A 1606 19.76 50.70 43.93
N VAL A 1607 20.43 50.48 45.07
CA VAL A 1607 21.74 51.09 45.38
C VAL A 1607 22.82 50.51 44.46
N LEU A 1608 22.81 49.19 44.25
CA LEU A 1608 23.76 48.52 43.36
C LEU A 1608 23.55 48.95 41.89
N LEU A 1609 22.30 49.01 41.41
CA LEU A 1609 21.97 49.49 40.06
C LEU A 1609 22.40 50.95 39.88
N SER A 1610 22.10 51.82 40.86
CA SER A 1610 22.57 53.20 40.87
C SER A 1610 24.09 53.31 40.81
N PHE A 1611 24.82 52.42 41.48
CA PHE A 1611 26.28 52.41 41.47
C PHE A 1611 26.83 51.93 40.12
N VAL A 1612 26.31 50.81 39.59
CA VAL A 1612 26.64 50.26 38.26
C VAL A 1612 26.37 51.29 37.15
N ILE A 1613 25.20 51.97 37.17
CA ILE A 1613 24.92 53.08 36.24
C ILE A 1613 25.97 54.18 36.39
N SER A 1614 26.36 54.53 37.63
CA SER A 1614 27.34 55.58 37.88
C SER A 1614 28.73 55.26 37.36
N GLU A 1615 29.20 54.03 37.58
CA GLU A 1615 30.52 53.56 37.12
C GLU A 1615 30.57 53.40 35.60
N LEU A 1616 29.59 52.71 35.00
CA LEU A 1616 29.53 52.55 33.55
C LEU A 1616 29.32 53.88 32.81
N SER A 1617 28.68 54.89 33.44
CA SER A 1617 28.55 56.25 32.89
C SER A 1617 29.85 57.05 32.81
N LYS A 1618 30.98 56.50 33.28
CA LYS A 1618 32.33 57.07 33.06
C LYS A 1618 32.86 56.77 31.65
N GLY A 1619 32.44 55.67 31.04
CA GLY A 1619 32.78 55.27 29.67
C GLY A 1619 31.68 55.61 28.66
N LYS A 1620 31.89 55.22 27.39
CA LYS A 1620 30.93 55.49 26.30
C LYS A 1620 29.81 54.45 26.13
N LEU A 1621 29.65 53.50 27.07
CA LEU A 1621 28.68 52.39 26.92
C LEU A 1621 27.23 52.86 26.65
N TYR A 1622 26.80 53.99 27.22
CA TYR A 1622 25.47 54.56 27.02
C TYR A 1622 25.40 55.60 25.88
N TYR A 1623 26.48 55.82 25.14
CA TYR A 1623 26.55 56.84 24.10
C TYR A 1623 25.97 56.31 22.78
N GLU A 1624 25.07 57.07 22.15
CA GLU A 1624 24.40 56.69 20.91
C GLU A 1624 24.70 57.73 19.83
N GLU A 1625 25.55 57.35 18.85
CA GLU A 1625 25.73 58.14 17.63
C GLU A 1625 24.65 57.76 16.59
N GLY A 1626 24.19 58.76 15.85
CA GLY A 1626 22.85 58.73 15.26
C GLY A 1626 22.61 57.74 14.11
N ALA A 1627 21.45 57.10 14.19
CA ALA A 1627 20.70 56.47 13.10
C ALA A 1627 21.28 55.21 12.41
N GLN A 1628 20.83 54.05 12.89
CA GLN A 1628 19.90 53.24 12.08
C GLN A 1628 18.95 52.42 12.97
N GLU A 1629 17.80 52.01 12.43
CA GLU A 1629 16.73 51.35 13.17
C GLU A 1629 17.10 49.92 13.58
N CYS A 1630 17.62 49.74 14.80
CA CYS A 1630 17.71 48.42 15.42
C CYS A 1630 16.35 48.04 16.00
N ALA A 1631 15.81 46.87 15.65
CA ALA A 1631 14.39 46.58 15.80
C ALA A 1631 13.99 46.22 17.25
N MET A 1632 12.94 46.89 17.72
CA MET A 1632 12.03 46.45 18.78
C MET A 1632 12.65 45.92 20.10
N VAL A 1633 13.16 46.83 20.92
CA VAL A 1633 12.87 46.75 22.36
C VAL A 1633 11.67 47.65 22.64
N SER A 1634 10.56 47.06 23.09
CA SER A 1634 9.39 47.84 23.52
C SER A 1634 9.75 48.72 24.72
N PRO A 1635 9.31 49.99 24.79
CA PRO A 1635 9.55 50.88 25.93
C PRO A 1635 8.69 50.45 27.13
N ILE A 1636 9.10 49.35 27.77
CA ILE A 1636 8.56 48.88 29.04
C ILE A 1636 9.01 49.88 30.11
N ALA A 1637 8.08 50.69 30.60
CA ALA A 1637 8.32 51.55 31.76
C ALA A 1637 8.62 50.66 32.98
N TRP A 1638 9.87 50.68 33.45
CA TRP A 1638 10.34 49.75 34.46
C TRP A 1638 9.76 50.07 35.85
N SER A 1639 8.87 49.19 36.34
CA SER A 1639 8.43 49.17 37.73
C SER A 1639 9.42 48.39 38.62
N PRO A 1640 9.45 48.63 39.95
CA PRO A 1640 10.27 47.85 40.89
C PRO A 1640 10.06 46.34 40.74
N GLU A 1641 8.80 45.91 40.62
CA GLU A 1641 8.40 44.51 40.52
C GLU A 1641 8.86 43.89 39.19
N SER A 1642 8.78 44.63 38.09
CA SER A 1642 9.27 44.17 36.78
C SER A 1642 10.79 44.18 36.65
N MET A 1643 11.51 45.06 37.37
CA MET A 1643 12.96 44.99 37.49
C MET A 1643 13.38 43.76 38.30
N GLU A 1644 12.79 43.55 39.48
CA GLU A 1644 13.06 42.39 40.32
C GLU A 1644 12.74 41.08 39.57
N ARG A 1645 11.62 41.02 38.84
CA ARG A 1645 11.30 39.87 37.99
C ARG A 1645 12.30 39.67 36.85
N TYR A 1646 12.78 40.74 36.20
CA TYR A 1646 13.82 40.62 35.17
C TYR A 1646 15.14 40.08 35.73
N ILE A 1647 15.56 40.55 36.91
CA ILE A 1647 16.78 40.06 37.57
C ILE A 1647 16.60 38.58 37.97
N GLN A 1648 15.42 38.20 38.48
CA GLN A 1648 15.11 36.79 38.78
C GLN A 1648 15.15 35.92 37.51
N ASP A 1649 14.42 36.29 36.46
CA ASP A 1649 14.41 35.60 35.16
C ASP A 1649 15.80 35.59 34.47
N PHE A 1650 16.71 36.51 34.81
CA PHE A 1650 18.09 36.52 34.33
C PHE A 1650 18.98 35.49 35.05
N CYS A 1651 18.89 35.41 36.39
CA CYS A 1651 19.74 34.50 37.16
C CYS A 1651 19.17 33.06 37.29
N LEU A 1652 17.89 32.85 36.99
CA LEU A 1652 17.20 31.55 37.13
C LEU A 1652 17.85 30.36 36.37
N PRO A 1653 18.39 30.49 35.14
CA PRO A 1653 19.06 29.39 34.44
C PRO A 1653 20.26 28.83 35.21
N PHE A 1654 21.07 29.71 35.80
CA PHE A 1654 22.22 29.34 36.64
C PHE A 1654 21.75 28.60 37.90
N LEU A 1655 20.66 29.03 38.54
CA LEU A 1655 20.10 28.33 39.70
C LEU A 1655 19.61 26.92 39.34
N ARG A 1656 18.96 26.74 38.18
CA ARG A 1656 18.52 25.44 37.68
C ARG A 1656 19.69 24.49 37.40
N VAL A 1657 20.70 24.94 36.66
CA VAL A 1657 21.90 24.12 36.35
C VAL A 1657 22.70 23.81 37.62
N SER A 1658 22.87 24.78 38.53
CA SER A 1658 23.54 24.55 39.81
C SER A 1658 22.80 23.53 40.67
N SER A 1659 21.46 23.55 40.67
CA SER A 1659 20.65 22.61 41.46
C SER A 1659 20.70 21.18 40.89
N LEU A 1660 20.72 21.03 39.56
CA LEU A 1660 21.02 19.75 38.91
C LEU A 1660 22.45 19.27 39.25
N LEU A 1661 23.43 20.16 39.30
CA LEU A 1661 24.80 19.82 39.69
C LEU A 1661 24.88 19.37 41.16
N GLN A 1662 24.14 20.02 42.07
CA GLN A 1662 24.02 19.61 43.48
C GLN A 1662 23.38 18.23 43.62
N HIS A 1663 22.29 17.96 42.88
CA HIS A 1663 21.61 16.67 42.83
C HIS A 1663 22.58 15.54 42.41
N HIS A 1664 23.28 15.69 41.28
CA HIS A 1664 24.15 14.63 40.76
C HIS A 1664 25.46 14.45 41.54
N LEU A 1665 26.03 15.51 42.13
CA LEU A 1665 27.28 15.41 42.91
C LEU A 1665 27.07 14.91 44.35
N PHE A 1666 25.95 15.27 45.00
CA PHE A 1666 25.73 14.99 46.43
C PHE A 1666 24.58 14.01 46.72
N GLY A 1667 23.77 13.65 45.71
CA GLY A 1667 22.66 12.71 45.86
C GLY A 1667 21.44 13.29 46.59
N GLU A 1668 21.28 14.61 46.61
CA GLU A 1668 20.15 15.29 47.25
C GLU A 1668 18.98 15.44 46.26
N ASP A 1669 17.74 15.22 46.70
CA ASP A 1669 16.56 15.33 45.85
C ASP A 1669 16.30 16.76 45.35
N LEU A 1670 15.80 16.88 44.11
CA LEU A 1670 15.42 18.16 43.51
C LEU A 1670 14.10 18.68 44.11
N PRO A 1671 14.03 19.96 44.53
CA PRO A 1671 12.85 20.48 45.23
C PRO A 1671 11.67 20.79 44.28
N SER A 1672 10.51 20.21 44.56
CA SER A 1672 9.25 20.53 43.86
C SER A 1672 8.69 21.90 44.30
N CYS A 1673 8.34 22.76 43.36
CA CYS A 1673 7.85 24.12 43.62
C CYS A 1673 6.94 24.65 42.48
N GLN A 1674 6.26 25.77 42.69
CA GLN A 1674 5.53 26.49 41.63
C GLN A 1674 6.49 27.33 40.76
N GLU A 1675 6.14 27.63 39.50
CA GLU A 1675 6.95 28.50 38.61
C GLU A 1675 7.06 29.96 39.13
N GLU A 1676 6.17 30.36 40.02
CA GLU A 1676 6.23 31.63 40.75
C GLU A 1676 7.27 31.63 41.88
N GLU A 1677 7.54 30.47 42.48
CA GLU A 1677 8.40 30.30 43.67
C GLU A 1677 9.82 29.84 43.33
N GLU A 1678 10.03 29.26 42.13
CA GLU A 1678 11.23 28.51 41.70
C GLU A 1678 12.54 29.19 42.11
N PHE A 1679 12.68 30.49 41.85
CA PHE A 1679 13.88 31.25 42.19
C PHE A 1679 14.25 31.15 43.67
N SER A 1680 13.28 31.39 44.55
CA SER A 1680 13.49 31.41 46.00
C SER A 1680 13.80 30.00 46.55
N VAL A 1681 13.14 28.98 46.01
CA VAL A 1681 13.32 27.57 46.41
C VAL A 1681 14.69 27.06 45.97
N LEU A 1682 15.09 27.28 44.72
CA LEU A 1682 16.41 26.89 44.23
C LEU A 1682 17.53 27.67 44.94
N ALA A 1683 17.36 28.99 45.17
CA ALA A 1683 18.34 29.78 45.93
C ALA A 1683 18.50 29.30 47.40
N SER A 1684 17.42 28.88 48.05
CA SER A 1684 17.50 28.26 49.38
C SER A 1684 18.12 26.86 49.34
N CYS A 1685 17.86 26.06 48.30
CA CYS A 1685 18.43 24.73 48.13
C CYS A 1685 19.96 24.79 47.93
N LEU A 1686 20.43 25.82 47.21
CA LEU A 1686 21.84 26.12 46.93
C LEU A 1686 22.57 26.83 48.08
N GLY A 1687 21.91 27.11 49.20
CA GLY A 1687 22.53 27.78 50.36
C GLY A 1687 22.86 29.27 50.16
N LEU A 1688 22.24 29.94 49.18
CA LEU A 1688 22.30 31.39 49.03
C LEU A 1688 21.45 32.11 50.10
N LEU A 1689 20.41 31.44 50.61
CA LEU A 1689 19.51 31.94 51.65
C LEU A 1689 19.61 31.07 52.93
N PRO A 1690 19.41 31.65 54.13
CA PRO A 1690 19.15 30.88 55.34
C PRO A 1690 17.90 29.99 55.16
N THR A 1691 17.95 28.76 55.67
CA THR A 1691 17.10 27.62 55.27
C THR A 1691 15.58 27.74 55.57
N PHE A 1692 15.10 28.89 56.05
CA PHE A 1692 13.68 29.18 56.29
C PHE A 1692 13.38 30.65 56.00
N TYR A 1693 13.31 31.03 54.72
CA TYR A 1693 12.92 32.38 54.31
C TYR A 1693 11.40 32.54 54.25
N GLN A 1694 10.75 32.59 55.41
CA GLN A 1694 9.33 32.96 55.55
C GLN A 1694 9.21 34.36 56.17
N THR A 1695 8.74 35.31 55.38
CA THR A 1695 8.54 36.72 55.75
C THR A 1695 7.31 37.29 55.04
N ASP A 1696 6.53 38.16 55.69
CA ASP A 1696 5.32 38.80 55.14
C ASP A 1696 5.59 39.87 54.05
N HIS A 1697 6.75 39.81 53.39
CA HIS A 1697 7.25 40.80 52.44
C HIS A 1697 7.71 40.12 51.14
N PRO A 1698 7.58 40.79 49.98
CA PRO A 1698 8.04 40.24 48.70
C PRO A 1698 9.50 39.81 48.78
N PHE A 1699 9.80 38.63 48.24
CA PHE A 1699 11.17 38.14 48.15
C PHE A 1699 12.00 39.03 47.21
N ILE A 1700 13.15 39.51 47.69
CA ILE A 1700 14.10 40.33 46.93
C ILE A 1700 15.38 39.52 46.69
N SER A 1701 15.71 39.29 45.42
CA SER A 1701 16.84 38.48 44.95
C SER A 1701 18.20 38.94 45.45
N ALA A 1702 18.39 40.25 45.70
CA ALA A 1702 19.62 40.80 46.28
C ALA A 1702 19.95 40.26 47.69
N SER A 1703 18.96 39.68 48.39
CA SER A 1703 19.15 39.00 49.68
C SER A 1703 20.20 37.87 49.61
N CYS A 1704 20.30 37.22 48.44
CA CYS A 1704 21.21 36.11 48.13
C CYS A 1704 22.69 36.51 47.98
N LEU A 1705 23.02 37.81 47.94
CA LEU A 1705 24.39 38.28 47.74
C LEU A 1705 25.29 38.02 48.96
N ASP A 1706 26.49 37.49 48.75
CA ASP A 1706 27.49 37.24 49.79
C ASP A 1706 28.88 37.60 49.22
N TRP A 1707 29.33 38.83 49.47
CA TRP A 1707 30.45 39.43 48.75
C TRP A 1707 31.83 38.96 49.28
N PRO A 1708 32.77 38.56 48.40
CA PRO A 1708 34.09 38.06 48.83
C PRO A 1708 35.04 39.16 49.35
N VAL A 1709 34.83 40.40 48.88
CA VAL A 1709 35.49 41.66 49.25
C VAL A 1709 34.44 42.78 49.22
N ALA A 1710 34.79 44.01 49.62
CA ALA A 1710 33.84 45.14 49.65
C ALA A 1710 33.13 45.35 48.30
N ALA A 1711 31.80 45.40 48.31
CA ALA A 1711 30.99 45.26 47.10
C ALA A 1711 31.26 46.37 46.08
N PHE A 1712 31.31 47.62 46.55
CA PHE A 1712 31.51 48.79 45.69
C PHE A 1712 32.90 48.84 45.05
N ASP A 1713 33.94 48.33 45.72
CA ASP A 1713 35.31 48.33 45.20
C ASP A 1713 35.46 47.30 44.07
N ILE A 1714 34.91 46.09 44.25
CA ILE A 1714 34.99 45.05 43.21
C ILE A 1714 34.06 45.32 42.03
N ILE A 1715 32.87 45.90 42.25
CA ILE A 1715 32.02 46.41 41.15
C ILE A 1715 32.76 47.51 40.37
N THR A 1716 33.50 48.40 41.05
CA THR A 1716 34.33 49.43 40.38
C THR A 1716 35.39 48.80 39.49
N GLN A 1717 36.12 47.79 39.99
CA GLN A 1717 37.10 47.02 39.22
C GLN A 1717 36.47 46.36 37.97
N TRP A 1718 35.33 45.68 38.13
CA TRP A 1718 34.64 45.00 37.03
C TRP A 1718 34.05 45.97 36.00
N CYS A 1719 33.45 47.08 36.44
CA CYS A 1719 32.98 48.14 35.54
C CYS A 1719 34.13 48.84 34.80
N PHE A 1720 35.30 49.00 35.44
CA PHE A 1720 36.47 49.61 34.81
C PHE A 1720 36.93 48.82 33.58
N GLU A 1721 37.04 47.48 33.67
CA GLU A 1721 37.37 46.60 32.54
C GLU A 1721 36.44 46.85 31.32
N ILE A 1722 35.12 47.01 31.55
CA ILE A 1722 34.14 47.32 30.50
C ILE A 1722 34.26 48.76 29.98
N THR A 1723 34.50 49.76 30.84
CA THR A 1723 34.65 51.16 30.38
C THR A 1723 35.87 51.34 29.48
N SER A 1724 37.01 50.73 29.82
CA SER A 1724 38.25 50.75 29.02
C SER A 1724 38.07 50.17 27.60
N PHE A 1725 37.24 49.13 27.46
CA PHE A 1725 36.85 48.59 26.15
C PHE A 1725 35.86 49.50 25.41
N THR A 1726 34.80 49.95 26.10
CA THR A 1726 33.69 50.69 25.48
C THR A 1726 34.03 52.12 25.06
N GLU A 1727 35.08 52.74 25.60
CA GLU A 1727 35.62 54.01 25.08
C GLU A 1727 35.99 53.96 23.59
N ARG A 1728 36.37 52.76 23.09
CA ARG A 1728 36.67 52.47 21.69
C ARG A 1728 35.57 51.67 20.98
N HIS A 1729 34.82 50.82 21.70
CA HIS A 1729 33.90 49.83 21.13
C HIS A 1729 32.55 49.77 21.87
N ALA A 1730 31.86 50.90 22.00
CA ALA A 1730 30.61 51.03 22.78
C ALA A 1730 29.50 50.03 22.36
N GLU A 1731 29.14 50.00 21.07
CA GLU A 1731 28.09 49.11 20.55
C GLU A 1731 28.43 47.62 20.71
N GLN A 1732 29.69 47.24 20.47
CA GLN A 1732 30.12 45.85 20.69
C GLN A 1732 30.12 45.50 22.19
N GLY A 1733 30.36 46.48 23.07
CA GLY A 1733 30.22 46.32 24.50
C GLY A 1733 28.77 46.11 24.94
N LYS A 1734 27.81 46.90 24.42
CA LYS A 1734 26.36 46.67 24.64
C LYS A 1734 25.97 45.24 24.25
N ALA A 1735 26.38 44.79 23.06
CA ALA A 1735 26.08 43.46 22.53
C ALA A 1735 26.71 42.31 23.35
N LEU A 1736 27.85 42.52 23.99
CA LEU A 1736 28.46 41.51 24.89
C LEU A 1736 27.84 41.50 26.29
N LEU A 1737 27.30 42.63 26.75
CA LEU A 1737 26.63 42.75 28.06
C LEU A 1737 25.19 42.21 28.04
N ILE A 1738 24.46 42.38 26.94
CA ILE A 1738 23.11 41.84 26.79
C ILE A 1738 23.20 40.34 26.47
N GLN A 1739 22.82 39.49 27.43
CA GLN A 1739 22.57 38.07 27.21
C GLN A 1739 21.05 37.78 27.22
N GLU A 1740 20.64 36.81 26.39
CA GLU A 1740 19.29 36.25 26.40
C GLU A 1740 19.23 35.09 27.39
N SER A 1741 18.49 35.29 28.49
CA SER A 1741 18.41 34.33 29.59
C SER A 1741 17.31 33.27 29.45
N ARG A 1742 16.41 33.39 28.47
CA ARG A 1742 15.15 32.62 28.44
C ARG A 1742 14.86 31.96 27.09
N TRP A 1743 15.64 30.92 26.79
CA TRP A 1743 15.43 30.02 25.66
C TRP A 1743 14.15 29.17 25.82
N LYS A 1744 13.46 28.92 24.70
CA LYS A 1744 12.32 28.03 24.54
C LYS A 1744 12.76 26.64 24.06
N LEU A 1745 11.90 25.64 24.28
CA LEU A 1745 12.15 24.26 23.88
C LEU A 1745 12.37 24.14 22.36
N PRO A 1746 13.24 23.21 21.92
CA PRO A 1746 13.50 22.98 20.51
C PRO A 1746 12.32 22.25 19.85
N HIS A 1747 11.82 22.82 18.75
CA HIS A 1747 10.72 22.25 17.97
C HIS A 1747 11.12 22.04 16.50
N LEU A 1748 10.56 21.01 15.88
CA LEU A 1748 10.59 20.80 14.44
C LEU A 1748 9.72 21.84 13.72
N LEU A 1749 9.84 21.95 12.41
CA LEU A 1749 9.12 22.95 11.62
C LEU A 1749 7.64 22.59 11.46
N GLN A 1750 6.76 23.52 11.84
CA GLN A 1750 5.32 23.36 11.68
C GLN A 1750 4.98 23.09 10.21
N LEU A 1751 4.35 21.95 9.97
CA LEU A 1751 4.00 21.49 8.63
C LEU A 1751 2.55 21.90 8.27
N PRO A 1752 2.24 22.18 6.99
CA PRO A 1752 0.87 22.39 6.54
C PRO A 1752 -0.02 21.15 6.79
N GLU A 1753 -1.31 21.37 7.05
CA GLU A 1753 -2.27 20.28 7.24
C GLU A 1753 -2.31 19.31 6.06
N ASN A 1754 -2.28 19.83 4.82
CA ASN A 1754 -2.42 19.05 3.59
C ASN A 1754 -1.07 18.83 2.90
N TYR A 1755 -0.72 17.56 2.67
CA TYR A 1755 0.54 17.17 2.02
C TYR A 1755 0.70 17.73 0.60
N ASN A 1756 -0.41 17.95 -0.13
CA ASN A 1756 -0.36 18.42 -1.51
C ASN A 1756 0.28 19.82 -1.61
N THR A 1757 0.17 20.65 -0.57
CA THR A 1757 0.85 21.95 -0.49
C THR A 1757 2.38 21.81 -0.48
N ILE A 1758 2.92 20.88 0.33
CA ILE A 1758 4.35 20.52 0.31
C ILE A 1758 4.73 19.95 -1.06
N PHE A 1759 3.93 19.01 -1.58
CA PHE A 1759 4.22 18.31 -2.83
C PHE A 1759 4.32 19.29 -4.00
N GLN A 1760 3.35 20.18 -4.19
CA GLN A 1760 3.34 21.12 -5.32
C GLN A 1760 4.54 22.07 -5.32
N TYR A 1761 4.88 22.64 -4.16
CA TYR A 1761 6.01 23.56 -4.05
C TYR A 1761 7.36 22.86 -4.24
N TYR A 1762 7.60 21.71 -3.59
CA TYR A 1762 8.91 21.06 -3.61
C TYR A 1762 9.14 20.06 -4.76
N HIS A 1763 8.10 19.44 -5.34
CA HIS A 1763 8.28 18.39 -6.37
C HIS A 1763 8.92 18.91 -7.67
N ARG A 1764 8.72 20.19 -8.01
CA ARG A 1764 9.32 20.85 -9.19
C ARG A 1764 10.49 21.77 -8.85
N LYS A 1765 10.85 21.92 -7.57
CA LYS A 1765 11.91 22.84 -7.14
C LYS A 1765 13.27 22.30 -7.57
N THR A 1766 14.09 23.17 -8.17
CA THR A 1766 15.47 22.84 -8.55
C THR A 1766 16.38 22.85 -7.33
N CYS A 1767 17.32 21.90 -7.26
CA CYS A 1767 18.39 21.92 -6.27
C CYS A 1767 19.28 23.15 -6.48
N SER A 1768 19.60 23.88 -5.42
CA SER A 1768 20.48 25.06 -5.46
C SER A 1768 21.93 24.73 -5.85
N VAL A 1769 22.39 23.51 -5.61
CA VAL A 1769 23.77 23.07 -5.89
C VAL A 1769 23.93 22.63 -7.36
N CYS A 1770 23.00 21.81 -7.89
CA CYS A 1770 23.13 21.25 -9.25
C CYS A 1770 22.16 21.84 -10.29
N THR A 1771 21.30 22.79 -9.91
CA THR A 1771 20.29 23.48 -10.75
C THR A 1771 19.27 22.59 -11.46
N LYS A 1772 19.22 21.29 -11.13
CA LYS A 1772 18.27 20.31 -11.68
C LYS A 1772 17.23 19.93 -10.64
N VAL A 1773 16.04 19.52 -11.08
CA VAL A 1773 15.00 18.96 -10.19
C VAL A 1773 15.49 17.59 -9.68
N PRO A 1774 15.54 17.33 -8.37
CA PRO A 1774 15.97 16.03 -7.84
C PRO A 1774 14.99 14.91 -8.21
N LYS A 1775 15.49 13.73 -8.60
CA LYS A 1775 14.66 12.53 -8.75
C LYS A 1775 14.04 12.10 -7.41
N ASP A 1776 14.81 12.26 -6.34
CA ASP A 1776 14.45 11.93 -4.97
C ASP A 1776 14.68 13.18 -4.09
N PRO A 1777 13.73 14.14 -4.06
CA PRO A 1777 13.84 15.36 -3.27
C PRO A 1777 13.47 15.07 -1.81
N ALA A 1778 14.25 15.64 -0.88
CA ALA A 1778 14.01 15.54 0.54
C ALA A 1778 14.12 16.92 1.21
N VAL A 1779 13.39 17.12 2.31
CA VAL A 1779 13.39 18.39 3.08
C VAL A 1779 13.70 18.09 4.55
N CYS A 1780 14.68 18.80 5.11
CA CYS A 1780 15.05 18.67 6.52
C CYS A 1780 13.99 19.29 7.43
N LEU A 1781 13.42 18.51 8.36
CA LEU A 1781 12.36 18.96 9.26
C LEU A 1781 12.83 19.87 10.41
N VAL A 1782 14.14 20.04 10.58
CA VAL A 1782 14.74 20.95 11.59
C VAL A 1782 14.89 22.36 11.04
N CYS A 1783 15.36 22.51 9.80
CA CYS A 1783 15.77 23.80 9.20
C CYS A 1783 15.22 24.09 7.80
N GLY A 1784 14.42 23.20 7.21
CA GLY A 1784 13.70 23.43 5.95
C GLY A 1784 14.56 23.35 4.68
N THR A 1785 15.84 23.01 4.81
CA THR A 1785 16.74 22.88 3.66
C THR A 1785 16.30 21.73 2.75
N PHE A 1786 16.20 22.03 1.45
CA PHE A 1786 15.87 21.10 0.37
C PHE A 1786 17.13 20.47 -0.19
N VAL A 1787 17.19 19.12 -0.24
CA VAL A 1787 18.38 18.34 -0.61
C VAL A 1787 18.05 17.16 -1.53
N CYS A 1788 19.04 16.71 -2.30
CA CYS A 1788 18.98 15.48 -3.08
C CYS A 1788 19.26 14.27 -2.18
N LEU A 1789 18.35 13.29 -2.15
CA LEU A 1789 18.55 12.06 -1.38
C LEU A 1789 19.63 11.16 -2.02
N LYS A 1790 19.40 10.77 -3.28
CA LYS A 1790 20.20 9.78 -4.04
C LYS A 1790 20.94 10.37 -5.26
N GLY A 1791 20.86 11.69 -5.45
CA GLY A 1791 21.45 12.39 -6.60
C GLY A 1791 22.98 12.41 -6.57
N LEU A 1792 23.62 11.72 -7.51
CA LEU A 1792 25.09 11.77 -7.71
C LEU A 1792 25.61 13.20 -7.96
N CYS A 1793 24.77 14.07 -8.51
CA CYS A 1793 25.07 15.45 -8.88
C CYS A 1793 25.46 16.37 -7.71
N CYS A 1794 25.08 16.04 -6.47
CA CYS A 1794 25.40 16.84 -5.27
C CYS A 1794 26.30 16.06 -4.29
N LYS A 1795 26.96 14.99 -4.77
CA LYS A 1795 27.81 14.12 -3.95
C LYS A 1795 29.18 14.76 -3.69
N GLN A 1796 29.44 15.24 -2.48
CA GLN A 1796 30.72 15.82 -2.08
C GLN A 1796 31.52 14.84 -1.22
N GLN A 1797 32.83 14.69 -1.50
CA GLN A 1797 33.74 13.84 -0.71
C GLN A 1797 33.21 12.41 -0.45
N SER A 1798 32.53 11.83 -1.43
CA SER A 1798 31.83 10.53 -1.36
C SER A 1798 30.56 10.47 -0.48
N TYR A 1799 30.12 11.56 0.14
CA TYR A 1799 28.83 11.68 0.85
C TYR A 1799 27.74 12.23 -0.08
N CYS A 1800 26.53 11.66 -0.03
CA CYS A 1800 25.36 12.30 -0.62
C CYS A 1800 24.89 13.51 0.22
N GLU A 1801 24.18 14.45 -0.42
CA GLU A 1801 23.84 15.76 0.13
C GLU A 1801 23.05 15.69 1.44
N CYS A 1802 22.07 14.78 1.54
CA CYS A 1802 21.32 14.54 2.77
C CYS A 1802 22.17 14.03 3.95
N VAL A 1803 23.15 13.14 3.71
CA VAL A 1803 24.07 12.68 4.75
C VAL A 1803 25.01 13.82 5.17
N LEU A 1804 25.54 14.59 4.22
CA LEU A 1804 26.36 15.77 4.53
C LEU A 1804 25.57 16.83 5.32
N HIS A 1805 24.30 17.05 4.97
CA HIS A 1805 23.40 17.95 5.70
C HIS A 1805 23.12 17.44 7.12
N SER A 1806 22.91 16.13 7.31
CA SER A 1806 22.71 15.54 8.64
C SER A 1806 23.89 15.81 9.59
N GLN A 1807 25.12 15.80 9.06
CA GLN A 1807 26.34 16.12 9.82
C GLN A 1807 26.44 17.61 10.17
N ASN A 1808 26.04 18.49 9.24
CA ASN A 1808 26.18 19.94 9.39
C ASN A 1808 25.08 20.60 10.24
N CYS A 1809 23.82 20.18 10.10
CA CYS A 1809 22.67 20.75 10.84
C CYS A 1809 22.32 19.91 12.09
N GLY A 1810 22.48 18.59 12.00
CA GLY A 1810 21.99 17.64 13.00
C GLY A 1810 23.06 17.04 13.92
N ALA A 1811 24.28 17.56 13.89
CA ALA A 1811 25.48 16.93 14.47
C ALA A 1811 25.77 15.48 14.00
N GLY A 1812 25.09 15.00 12.96
CA GLY A 1812 25.07 13.61 12.50
C GLY A 1812 23.67 12.96 12.52
N THR A 1813 22.63 13.64 13.00
CA THR A 1813 21.23 13.18 13.07
C THR A 1813 20.32 14.02 12.18
N GLY A 1814 19.93 13.53 11.01
CA GLY A 1814 19.07 14.25 10.06
C GLY A 1814 17.68 13.62 9.96
N ILE A 1815 16.64 14.45 10.00
CA ILE A 1815 15.24 14.05 9.90
C ILE A 1815 14.69 14.66 8.61
N PHE A 1816 14.39 13.83 7.61
CA PHE A 1816 13.98 14.31 6.28
C PHE A 1816 12.64 13.77 5.83
N LEU A 1817 11.79 14.64 5.29
CA LEU A 1817 10.55 14.26 4.60
C LEU A 1817 10.84 14.02 3.11
N LEU A 1818 10.46 12.83 2.59
CA LEU A 1818 10.65 12.44 1.19
C LEU A 1818 9.49 12.93 0.33
N ILE A 1819 9.72 13.99 -0.45
CA ILE A 1819 8.68 14.71 -1.20
C ILE A 1819 7.94 13.80 -2.20
N ASN A 1820 8.63 12.83 -2.80
CA ASN A 1820 8.03 11.89 -3.74
C ASN A 1820 7.33 10.68 -3.08
N ALA A 1821 7.31 10.56 -1.74
CA ALA A 1821 6.78 9.38 -1.06
C ALA A 1821 5.98 9.63 0.25
N SER A 1822 5.94 10.87 0.77
CA SER A 1822 5.41 11.26 2.11
C SER A 1822 6.10 10.64 3.34
N VAL A 1823 6.97 9.65 3.15
CA VAL A 1823 7.70 8.96 4.21
C VAL A 1823 8.83 9.81 4.79
N ILE A 1824 9.03 9.73 6.10
CA ILE A 1824 10.17 10.29 6.82
C ILE A 1824 11.31 9.28 6.88
N ILE A 1825 12.52 9.74 6.56
CA ILE A 1825 13.78 9.02 6.75
C ILE A 1825 14.62 9.70 7.85
N ILE A 1826 15.06 8.89 8.82
CA ILE A 1826 16.07 9.30 9.80
C ILE A 1826 17.43 8.85 9.28
N ILE A 1827 18.41 9.75 9.26
CA ILE A 1827 19.83 9.45 9.06
C ILE A 1827 20.52 9.67 10.41
N ARG A 1828 21.30 8.69 10.89
CA ARG A 1828 22.13 8.83 12.10
C ARG A 1828 23.52 8.23 11.92
N GLY A 1829 24.54 9.10 11.86
CA GLY A 1829 25.96 8.73 11.77
C GLY A 1829 26.35 8.02 10.48
N HIS A 1830 26.18 6.70 10.45
CA HIS A 1830 26.40 5.84 9.27
C HIS A 1830 25.21 4.92 8.94
N ARG A 1831 24.10 5.05 9.68
CA ARG A 1831 22.89 4.23 9.59
C ARG A 1831 21.68 5.09 9.24
N PHE A 1832 20.65 4.49 8.65
CA PHE A 1832 19.37 5.15 8.37
C PHE A 1832 18.19 4.23 8.71
N CYS A 1833 17.02 4.80 8.97
CA CYS A 1833 15.77 4.04 9.03
C CYS A 1833 14.64 4.81 8.34
N LEU A 1834 13.69 4.08 7.75
CA LEU A 1834 12.42 4.64 7.32
C LEU A 1834 11.49 4.65 8.53
N TRP A 1835 11.15 5.84 9.02
CA TRP A 1835 10.34 6.00 10.23
C TRP A 1835 8.88 5.62 9.95
N GLY A 1836 8.33 6.13 8.85
CA GLY A 1836 6.94 5.96 8.43
C GLY A 1836 6.40 7.27 7.86
N SER A 1837 5.08 7.42 7.67
CA SER A 1837 4.50 8.72 7.27
C SER A 1837 3.83 9.43 8.44
N VAL A 1838 4.04 10.75 8.56
CA VAL A 1838 3.22 11.63 9.41
C VAL A 1838 1.97 12.14 8.68
N TYR A 1839 1.86 11.88 7.38
CA TYR A 1839 0.74 12.25 6.53
C TYR A 1839 -0.08 11.01 6.16
N LEU A 1840 -1.37 11.04 6.51
CA LEU A 1840 -2.30 9.93 6.35
C LEU A 1840 -3.55 10.38 5.60
N ASP A 1841 -4.22 9.48 4.88
CA ASP A 1841 -5.51 9.82 4.29
C ASP A 1841 -6.63 9.92 5.34
N ALA A 1842 -7.84 10.27 4.90
CA ALA A 1842 -9.03 10.38 5.73
C ALA A 1842 -9.45 9.08 6.47
N HIS A 1843 -8.80 7.95 6.18
CA HIS A 1843 -9.01 6.65 6.82
C HIS A 1843 -7.79 6.20 7.64
N GLY A 1844 -6.79 7.08 7.85
CA GLY A 1844 -5.60 6.79 8.65
C GLY A 1844 -4.55 5.91 7.94
N GLU A 1845 -4.59 5.80 6.61
CA GLU A 1845 -3.65 4.99 5.84
C GLU A 1845 -2.46 5.79 5.30
N GLU A 1846 -1.30 5.14 5.13
CA GLU A 1846 -0.13 5.74 4.48
C GLU A 1846 -0.16 5.48 2.97
N ASP A 1847 0.01 6.52 2.14
CA ASP A 1847 0.21 6.37 0.70
C ASP A 1847 1.69 6.44 0.31
N ARG A 1848 2.40 5.32 0.57
CA ARG A 1848 3.84 5.19 0.27
C ARG A 1848 4.09 5.25 -1.23
N ASP A 1849 5.08 6.05 -1.62
CA ASP A 1849 5.39 6.43 -3.01
C ASP A 1849 4.25 7.16 -3.76
N LEU A 1850 3.21 7.63 -3.05
CA LEU A 1850 2.05 8.34 -3.61
C LEU A 1850 1.33 7.54 -4.72
N ARG A 1851 1.13 6.23 -4.51
CA ARG A 1851 0.59 5.30 -5.52
C ARG A 1851 -0.93 5.29 -5.58
N ARG A 1852 -1.61 5.44 -4.44
CA ARG A 1852 -3.09 5.50 -4.34
C ARG A 1852 -3.60 6.87 -4.80
N GLY A 1853 -2.78 7.90 -4.61
CA GLY A 1853 -3.04 9.28 -5.01
C GLY A 1853 -4.03 10.01 -4.10
N LYS A 1854 -4.32 9.48 -2.90
CA LYS A 1854 -5.34 10.06 -2.01
C LYS A 1854 -4.82 11.33 -1.32
N PRO A 1855 -5.69 12.31 -1.02
CA PRO A 1855 -5.32 13.46 -0.20
C PRO A 1855 -4.81 12.99 1.17
N LEU A 1856 -3.66 13.50 1.60
CA LEU A 1856 -3.04 13.16 2.88
C LEU A 1856 -3.00 14.38 3.81
N TYR A 1857 -3.32 14.14 5.07
CA TYR A 1857 -3.45 15.12 6.15
C TYR A 1857 -2.48 14.77 7.28
N ILE A 1858 -1.96 15.77 7.99
CA ILE A 1858 -1.01 15.54 9.08
C ILE A 1858 -1.68 14.84 10.28
N CYS A 1859 -1.00 13.84 10.83
CA CYS A 1859 -1.37 13.16 12.07
C CYS A 1859 -0.52 13.74 13.21
N GLU A 1860 -1.11 14.65 13.99
CA GLU A 1860 -0.42 15.40 15.07
C GLU A 1860 0.23 14.47 16.10
N GLU A 1861 -0.42 13.39 16.51
CA GLU A 1861 0.14 12.45 17.49
C GLU A 1861 1.40 11.75 16.96
N ARG A 1862 1.40 11.33 15.68
CA ARG A 1862 2.62 10.79 15.04
C ARG A 1862 3.71 11.87 14.96
N TYR A 1863 3.36 13.11 14.63
CA TYR A 1863 4.34 14.20 14.55
C TYR A 1863 4.94 14.54 15.92
N ARG A 1864 4.13 14.54 17.00
CA ARG A 1864 4.59 14.75 18.38
C ARG A 1864 5.52 13.63 18.85
N VAL A 1865 5.23 12.37 18.51
CA VAL A 1865 6.12 11.23 18.81
C VAL A 1865 7.47 11.37 18.07
N LEU A 1866 7.46 11.83 16.81
CA LEU A 1866 8.70 12.10 16.06
C LEU A 1866 9.55 13.20 16.73
N GLU A 1867 8.94 14.32 17.10
CA GLU A 1867 9.62 15.42 17.80
C GLU A 1867 10.18 14.97 19.15
N GLN A 1868 9.37 14.25 19.95
CA GLN A 1868 9.82 13.69 21.22
C GLN A 1868 11.05 12.78 21.04
N GLN A 1869 11.02 11.86 20.06
CA GLN A 1869 12.14 10.95 19.78
C GLN A 1869 13.44 11.67 19.38
N TRP A 1870 13.34 12.83 18.73
CA TRP A 1870 14.47 13.69 18.42
C TRP A 1870 15.01 14.38 19.67
N VAL A 1871 14.15 15.03 20.45
CA VAL A 1871 14.52 15.80 21.64
C VAL A 1871 15.07 14.92 22.76
N SER A 1872 14.56 13.69 22.94
CA SER A 1872 15.08 12.68 23.89
C SER A 1872 16.14 11.74 23.30
N HIS A 1873 16.58 11.96 22.06
CA HIS A 1873 17.63 11.19 21.36
C HIS A 1873 17.33 9.69 21.17
N THR A 1874 16.09 9.23 21.37
CA THR A 1874 15.71 7.83 21.57
C THR A 1874 15.48 7.00 20.30
N PHE A 1875 15.80 7.51 19.10
CA PHE A 1875 15.53 6.81 17.83
C PHE A 1875 16.04 5.35 17.79
N ASP A 1876 17.25 5.06 18.31
CA ASP A 1876 17.84 3.71 18.30
C ASP A 1876 17.22 2.73 19.29
N HIS A 1877 16.52 3.21 20.33
CA HIS A 1877 15.85 2.34 21.31
C HIS A 1877 14.48 1.86 20.84
N ILE A 1878 13.84 2.64 19.96
CA ILE A 1878 12.44 2.44 19.56
C ILE A 1878 12.37 1.91 18.12
N ASN A 1879 13.20 2.43 17.22
CA ASN A 1879 13.16 2.04 15.81
C ASN A 1879 14.11 0.86 15.55
N LYS A 1880 13.57 -0.34 15.32
CA LYS A 1880 14.37 -1.57 15.21
C LYS A 1880 14.95 -1.84 13.81
N ARG A 1881 14.54 -1.09 12.78
CA ARG A 1881 14.88 -1.34 11.37
C ARG A 1881 15.90 -0.33 10.81
N TRP A 1882 17.13 -0.39 11.31
CA TRP A 1882 18.25 0.38 10.77
C TRP A 1882 18.97 -0.36 9.63
N GLY A 1883 19.22 0.33 8.53
CA GLY A 1883 20.14 -0.09 7.47
C GLY A 1883 21.44 0.73 7.49
N PRO A 1884 22.59 0.17 7.12
CA PRO A 1884 23.81 0.96 6.86
C PRO A 1884 23.65 1.77 5.58
N HIS A 1885 24.09 3.04 5.58
CA HIS A 1885 24.01 3.90 4.37
C HIS A 1885 25.35 4.14 3.67
N TYR A 1886 26.48 3.53 4.09
CA TYR A 1886 27.80 3.58 3.42
C TYR A 1886 28.18 4.91 2.69
N ASN A 1887 27.85 6.06 3.29
CA ASN A 1887 27.93 7.41 2.72
C ASN A 1887 27.08 7.69 1.43
N GLY A 1888 26.27 6.75 0.94
CA GLY A 1888 25.22 6.94 -0.07
C GLY A 1888 24.03 5.98 0.11
N LEU A 1889 22.81 6.54 0.19
CA LEU A 1889 21.54 5.84 0.45
C LEU A 1889 21.03 4.97 -0.71
#